data_AF-A0A6P2ER43-F1
#
_entry.id   AF-A0A6P2ER43-F1
#
_cell.length_a   1.000
_cell.length_b   1.000
_cell.length_c   1.000
_cell.angle_alpha   90.00
_cell.angle_beta   90.00
_cell.angle_gamma   90.00
#
_symmetry.space_group_name_H-M   'P 1'
#
loop_
_entity.id
_entity.type
_entity.pdbx_description
1 polymer ?
#
loop_
_entity_poly.entity_id
_entity_poly.type
_entity_poly.pdbx_seq_one_letter_code
_entity_poly.pdbx_strand_id
1 'polypeptide(L)'
;MSARRDEIMAAIAANQVVIVCGETGSGKTTQLPKIALALGRGKLNAPAGKGRLIGHTQPRRIAASSVAKRIAEELKTPLGEVVGFKVRFQDRLSRDASVKLMTDGILLAETQTDPLLKAYDTLIIDEAHERSLNIDFLLGYLREILPRRPDLKVIVTSATIDADRFAQHFASAKGPAPTIMVSGRMFPVEQRYRPFEESRDHDLNDAIAEGVDELWRDPHHAGDILVFLPGEREIREAADHLRRHLSHQPLMRSAEVLPLFARLSQAEQDRIFDGHTGRRIVLATNVAETSLTVPGIRYVIDTGTARVKRYSFRSKVEQLLVEPISQAAANQRAGRCGRVADGICIRLYDEKDFEGRPRFTDPEILRSSLAGVILRMKSLHLGDVERFPFLEAPQRRAIADGYQLLNELGAVDDANELTPTGGELARLPLDPRVGRMILEARTRGALEEVLVIASALSVQDVRDRPMEAQQQADQAHSQFDDEKSEFSGYLRLWKWIHDARGGHGDSHKLSNRQYEQLLRQNFINIRRVREWRDIHSQLLTVVTEHKWRINAEPAGYEPLHLSMLAGLLGNIGWKPEDDEAYLGARGIKFYRHPGAHLKKKPGRWIVAAELVETTRLFGRGIANIEPQWLEQVGGHLLKKQLLDPHWEKKSAQVTALERATLYGLVVYSGRRVDFTKVDPVAARDIFIREALVGGQWESRLPFLAANRKLVREVEGLEHKSRRQDVLVDDELIYAFYDAQLPADAASGVMFENWYRRLSKEQPRLLYLTRDELMRHQAAGITTQSFPATVRLGGVDCAASYLHEPGDARDGLTVTVPLFVLNQVSEERCEWLVTGMLKDKIQALQKSLPQKPRARLVPLPESAARYAEQLSAPEVFGAGALTDAVLKRVRDETSLDVKRADFKLDMLPPHLFMNLRVVDEHGRQLGMGRNLGALKAELGAQARGAFQALAVLNVRASVPPAGAGGPERSVADAGVARSAEPAAAAPPAGQRYTAWTFGELPELMEVRRGAQSLIGFPALIDGGDAVTIEVFDEPAVAAAKHRAGLRRLFALQLRDALKYLEKNIPDLQKMAVLYMPLGTLEDLRAQIIDVALERAFLQDPLPADETAFKRRVEEGRGRLTLIANEVARLAGVILVEYGTALRKIRDSKAAPDTAADASQQLQRLIGRDFIIGTPWPQLQHFARYLKAITLRLDKLRADPARDTQRMAELRPQEQRYWRLVAERKGKVDERMSELRWLLEELRVSLFAQELRTPQPVSVKRLDKLWALLSM
;
A
#
# COMPACT_ATOMS: atom_id res chain seq x y z
N MET A 1 -6.70 -15.80 -54.92
CA MET A 1 -6.14 -17.17 -54.77
C MET A 1 -5.81 -17.86 -56.09
N SER A 2 -6.78 -18.22 -56.95
CA SER A 2 -6.56 -19.17 -58.07
C SER A 2 -5.42 -18.81 -59.04
N ALA A 3 -5.22 -17.53 -59.35
CA ALA A 3 -4.14 -17.06 -60.23
C ALA A 3 -2.72 -17.21 -59.65
N ARG A 4 -2.60 -17.44 -58.33
CA ARG A 4 -1.34 -17.66 -57.59
C ARG A 4 -1.21 -19.12 -57.13
N ARG A 5 -2.07 -20.04 -57.63
CA ARG A 5 -2.15 -21.42 -57.14
C ARG A 5 -0.81 -22.14 -57.20
N ASP A 6 -0.14 -22.09 -58.34
CA ASP A 6 1.06 -22.91 -58.59
C ASP A 6 2.27 -22.39 -57.80
N GLU A 7 2.37 -21.07 -57.60
CA GLU A 7 3.33 -20.42 -56.71
C GLU A 7 3.11 -20.84 -55.24
N ILE A 8 1.86 -20.84 -54.77
CA ILE A 8 1.50 -21.32 -53.43
C ILE A 8 1.83 -22.82 -53.28
N MET A 9 1.55 -23.63 -54.31
CA MET A 9 1.88 -25.05 -54.33
C MET A 9 3.39 -25.30 -54.25
N ALA A 10 4.19 -24.58 -55.06
CA ALA A 10 5.64 -24.67 -55.05
C ALA A 10 6.24 -24.26 -53.69
N ALA A 11 5.74 -23.18 -53.08
CA ALA A 11 6.21 -22.72 -51.77
C ALA A 11 5.91 -23.72 -50.66
N ILE A 12 4.69 -24.27 -50.60
CA ILE A 12 4.29 -25.31 -49.62
C ILE A 12 5.11 -26.58 -49.82
N ALA A 13 5.42 -26.98 -51.06
CA ALA A 13 6.28 -28.11 -51.32
C ALA A 13 7.71 -27.88 -50.78
N ALA A 14 8.34 -26.76 -51.14
CA ALA A 14 9.73 -26.46 -50.83
C ALA A 14 10.01 -26.09 -49.35
N ASN A 15 9.03 -25.54 -48.64
CA ASN A 15 9.22 -24.96 -47.30
C ASN A 15 8.35 -25.65 -46.24
N GLN A 16 8.83 -25.74 -45.01
CA GLN A 16 8.07 -26.34 -43.90
C GLN A 16 6.95 -25.41 -43.40
N VAL A 17 7.21 -24.11 -43.40
CA VAL A 17 6.25 -23.04 -43.06
C VAL A 17 6.09 -22.10 -44.25
N VAL A 18 4.87 -21.63 -44.50
CA VAL A 18 4.56 -20.59 -45.51
C VAL A 18 3.59 -19.58 -44.90
N ILE A 19 3.84 -18.28 -45.11
CA ILE A 19 2.94 -17.20 -44.73
C ILE A 19 2.12 -16.79 -45.96
N VAL A 20 0.79 -16.81 -45.87
CA VAL A 20 -0.11 -16.45 -46.99
C VAL A 20 -0.95 -15.24 -46.60
N CYS A 21 -0.56 -14.08 -47.11
CA CYS A 21 -1.21 -12.81 -46.83
C CYS A 21 -2.16 -12.41 -47.96
N GLY A 22 -3.30 -11.83 -47.59
CA GLY A 22 -4.28 -11.33 -48.54
C GLY A 22 -5.59 -10.98 -47.85
N GLU A 23 -6.33 -10.04 -48.43
CA GLU A 23 -7.51 -9.45 -47.80
C GLU A 23 -8.64 -10.46 -47.55
N THR A 24 -9.60 -10.09 -46.71
CA THR A 24 -10.82 -10.88 -46.52
C THR A 24 -11.60 -10.96 -47.83
N GLY A 25 -12.10 -12.15 -48.20
CA GLY A 25 -12.75 -12.39 -49.50
C GLY A 25 -11.81 -12.80 -50.65
N SER A 26 -10.48 -12.70 -50.51
CA SER A 26 -9.51 -13.17 -51.53
C SER A 26 -9.51 -14.70 -51.77
N GLY A 27 -10.18 -15.46 -50.90
CA GLY A 27 -10.39 -16.90 -50.98
C GLY A 27 -9.42 -17.78 -50.17
N LYS A 28 -8.52 -17.21 -49.36
CA LYS A 28 -7.48 -17.96 -48.60
C LYS A 28 -8.06 -19.19 -47.89
N THR A 29 -9.00 -18.93 -46.99
CA THR A 29 -9.70 -19.89 -46.13
C THR A 29 -10.34 -21.05 -46.89
N THR A 30 -11.01 -20.80 -48.02
CA THR A 30 -11.68 -21.88 -48.78
C THR A 30 -10.76 -22.60 -49.77
N GLN A 31 -9.72 -21.94 -50.29
CA GLN A 31 -8.86 -22.52 -51.31
C GLN A 31 -7.61 -23.22 -50.76
N LEU A 32 -7.02 -22.76 -49.65
CA LEU A 32 -5.78 -23.37 -49.09
C LEU A 32 -5.92 -24.87 -48.74
N PRO A 33 -7.02 -25.35 -48.12
CA PRO A 33 -7.20 -26.78 -47.85
C PRO A 33 -7.27 -27.61 -49.14
N LYS A 34 -7.90 -27.07 -50.20
CA LYS A 34 -8.00 -27.72 -51.51
C LYS A 34 -6.65 -27.75 -52.24
N ILE A 35 -5.83 -26.72 -52.05
CA ILE A 35 -4.45 -26.69 -52.54
C ILE A 35 -3.59 -27.74 -51.81
N ALA A 36 -3.73 -27.87 -50.48
CA ALA A 36 -3.05 -28.91 -49.72
C ALA A 36 -3.49 -30.33 -50.15
N LEU A 37 -4.79 -30.57 -50.33
CA LEU A 37 -5.30 -31.82 -50.91
C LEU A 37 -4.65 -32.11 -52.28
N ALA A 38 -4.60 -31.12 -53.17
CA ALA A 38 -3.98 -31.27 -54.50
C ALA A 38 -2.46 -31.54 -54.46
N LEU A 39 -1.78 -31.26 -53.34
CA LEU A 39 -0.37 -31.61 -53.08
C LEU A 39 -0.20 -33.02 -52.47
N GLY A 40 -1.25 -33.84 -52.42
CA GLY A 40 -1.20 -35.18 -51.82
C GLY A 40 -1.21 -35.19 -50.29
N ARG A 41 -1.61 -34.09 -49.64
CA ARG A 41 -1.82 -34.01 -48.19
C ARG A 41 -3.25 -34.41 -47.83
N GLY A 42 -3.47 -34.84 -46.59
CA GLY A 42 -4.76 -35.37 -46.16
C GLY A 42 -4.97 -36.84 -46.56
N LYS A 43 -5.91 -37.53 -45.91
CA LYS A 43 -6.13 -38.98 -46.10
C LYS A 43 -6.50 -39.39 -47.52
N LEU A 44 -7.34 -38.61 -48.20
CA LEU A 44 -7.93 -38.90 -49.50
C LEU A 44 -6.88 -39.22 -50.58
N ASN A 45 -5.77 -38.49 -50.55
CA ASN A 45 -4.73 -38.55 -51.58
C ASN A 45 -3.42 -39.19 -51.07
N ALA A 46 -3.45 -39.81 -49.89
CA ALA A 46 -2.30 -40.45 -49.27
C ALA A 46 -2.31 -41.98 -49.48
N PRO A 47 -1.14 -42.65 -49.53
CA PRO A 47 -1.07 -44.10 -49.57
C PRO A 47 -1.78 -44.75 -48.38
N ALA A 48 -2.39 -45.92 -48.62
CA ALA A 48 -3.12 -46.68 -47.60
C ALA A 48 -2.29 -46.86 -46.32
N GLY A 49 -2.89 -46.56 -45.16
CA GLY A 49 -2.25 -46.61 -43.85
C GLY A 49 -1.28 -45.45 -43.51
N LYS A 50 -0.99 -44.54 -44.45
CA LYS A 50 -0.10 -43.37 -44.22
C LYS A 50 -0.82 -42.02 -44.15
N GLY A 51 -2.09 -41.97 -44.52
CA GLY A 51 -2.89 -40.73 -44.52
C GLY A 51 -3.11 -40.09 -43.15
N ARG A 52 -2.90 -38.78 -43.07
CA ARG A 52 -3.13 -37.94 -41.89
C ARG A 52 -4.14 -36.84 -42.20
N LEU A 53 -4.44 -35.99 -41.22
CA LEU A 53 -5.37 -34.87 -41.39
C LEU A 53 -4.64 -33.59 -41.86
N ILE A 54 -5.32 -32.82 -42.70
CA ILE A 54 -5.13 -31.38 -42.83
C ILE A 54 -5.98 -30.74 -41.74
N GLY A 55 -5.34 -30.20 -40.69
CA GLY A 55 -6.03 -29.41 -39.67
C GLY A 55 -6.11 -27.96 -40.12
N HIS A 56 -7.26 -27.33 -39.94
CA HIS A 56 -7.46 -25.93 -40.31
C HIS A 56 -8.16 -25.22 -39.16
N THR A 57 -7.42 -24.37 -38.46
CA THR A 57 -7.96 -23.61 -37.33
C THR A 57 -8.67 -22.34 -37.80
N GLN A 58 -9.60 -21.88 -36.96
CA GLN A 58 -10.41 -20.69 -37.12
C GLN A 58 -10.63 -20.08 -35.73
N PRO A 59 -10.61 -18.74 -35.56
CA PRO A 59 -10.83 -18.13 -34.26
C PRO A 59 -12.25 -18.33 -33.73
N ARG A 60 -13.24 -18.54 -34.61
CA ARG A 60 -14.68 -18.55 -34.25
C ARG A 60 -15.38 -19.85 -34.65
N ARG A 61 -16.25 -20.37 -33.76
CA ARG A 61 -17.01 -21.62 -33.98
C ARG A 61 -17.86 -21.57 -35.27
N ILE A 62 -18.51 -20.43 -35.53
CA ILE A 62 -19.36 -20.23 -36.71
C ILE A 62 -18.53 -20.22 -38.01
N ALA A 63 -17.32 -19.66 -37.97
CA ALA A 63 -16.41 -19.67 -39.12
C ALA A 63 -15.95 -21.11 -39.44
N ALA A 64 -15.55 -21.90 -38.44
CA ALA A 64 -15.16 -23.28 -38.64
C ALA A 64 -16.26 -24.14 -39.31
N SER A 65 -17.52 -24.02 -38.88
CA SER A 65 -18.62 -24.80 -39.44
C SER A 65 -19.09 -24.28 -40.81
N SER A 66 -19.15 -22.96 -41.02
CA SER A 66 -19.56 -22.38 -42.31
C SER A 66 -18.50 -22.63 -43.40
N VAL A 67 -17.21 -22.51 -43.07
CA VAL A 67 -16.10 -22.81 -43.97
C VAL A 67 -16.06 -24.30 -44.31
N ALA A 68 -16.26 -25.19 -43.33
CA ALA A 68 -16.33 -26.64 -43.60
C ALA A 68 -17.46 -26.98 -44.58
N LYS A 69 -18.66 -26.42 -44.35
CA LYS A 69 -19.81 -26.58 -45.25
C LYS A 69 -19.48 -26.05 -46.65
N ARG A 70 -18.89 -24.85 -46.74
CA ARG A 70 -18.55 -24.23 -48.02
C ARG A 70 -17.50 -25.01 -48.82
N ILE A 71 -16.46 -25.52 -48.16
CA ILE A 71 -15.44 -26.35 -48.83
C ILE A 71 -16.05 -27.68 -49.29
N ALA A 72 -16.92 -28.29 -48.48
CA ALA A 72 -17.63 -29.51 -48.87
C ALA A 72 -18.55 -29.30 -50.09
N GLU A 73 -19.28 -28.17 -50.13
CA GLU A 73 -20.07 -27.72 -51.29
C GLU A 73 -19.17 -27.51 -52.53
N GLU A 74 -18.04 -26.78 -52.39
CA GLU A 74 -17.10 -26.52 -53.49
C GLU A 74 -16.38 -27.79 -54.01
N LEU A 75 -16.20 -28.81 -53.16
CA LEU A 75 -15.67 -30.13 -53.54
C LEU A 75 -16.75 -31.11 -54.02
N LYS A 76 -18.03 -30.74 -53.92
CA LYS A 76 -19.19 -31.62 -54.21
C LYS A 76 -19.22 -32.91 -53.38
N THR A 77 -18.81 -32.82 -52.11
CA THR A 77 -18.76 -33.95 -51.16
C THR A 77 -19.72 -33.72 -49.98
N PRO A 78 -20.34 -34.75 -49.39
CA PRO A 78 -21.12 -34.61 -48.17
C PRO A 78 -20.29 -34.07 -46.99
N LEU A 79 -20.88 -33.15 -46.21
CA LEU A 79 -20.25 -32.57 -45.03
C LEU A 79 -20.05 -33.64 -43.94
N GLY A 80 -18.80 -33.90 -43.59
CA GLY A 80 -18.34 -34.92 -42.66
C GLY A 80 -17.49 -36.01 -43.32
N GLU A 81 -17.67 -36.26 -44.62
CA GLU A 81 -16.94 -37.31 -45.35
C GLU A 81 -15.50 -36.89 -45.65
N VAL A 82 -15.26 -36.10 -46.69
CA VAL A 82 -13.89 -35.62 -47.04
C VAL A 82 -13.48 -34.43 -46.17
N VAL A 83 -14.42 -33.50 -45.95
CA VAL A 83 -14.26 -32.31 -45.12
C VAL A 83 -15.28 -32.35 -44.00
N GLY A 84 -14.80 -32.26 -42.77
CA GLY A 84 -15.63 -32.15 -41.57
C GLY A 84 -15.17 -31.00 -40.68
N PHE A 85 -15.86 -30.83 -39.55
CA PHE A 85 -15.44 -29.88 -38.52
C PHE A 85 -15.55 -30.46 -37.12
N LYS A 86 -14.67 -29.99 -36.24
CA LYS A 86 -14.70 -30.23 -34.80
C LYS A 86 -14.52 -28.91 -34.07
N VAL A 87 -15.62 -28.36 -33.57
CA VAL A 87 -15.60 -27.22 -32.66
C VAL A 87 -15.90 -27.71 -31.25
N ARG A 88 -15.81 -26.83 -30.24
CA ARG A 88 -16.28 -27.16 -28.88
C ARG A 88 -17.67 -27.80 -28.95
N PHE A 89 -17.74 -29.09 -28.61
CA PHE A 89 -18.95 -29.90 -28.44
C PHE A 89 -19.86 -30.09 -29.66
N GLN A 90 -19.33 -29.86 -30.86
CA GLN A 90 -19.92 -30.37 -32.10
C GLN A 90 -18.80 -30.97 -32.93
N ASP A 91 -18.87 -32.28 -33.15
CA ASP A 91 -17.96 -33.02 -34.01
C ASP A 91 -18.78 -33.62 -35.17
N ARG A 92 -18.45 -33.20 -36.39
CA ARG A 92 -19.01 -33.73 -37.63
C ARG A 92 -17.85 -34.05 -38.56
N LEU A 93 -17.10 -35.07 -38.17
CA LEU A 93 -15.92 -35.57 -38.85
C LEU A 93 -15.99 -37.11 -38.92
N SER A 94 -15.94 -37.68 -40.12
CA SER A 94 -15.81 -39.12 -40.30
C SER A 94 -14.38 -39.58 -39.98
N ARG A 95 -14.20 -40.89 -39.74
CA ARG A 95 -12.88 -41.47 -39.48
C ARG A 95 -11.92 -41.28 -40.67
N ASP A 96 -12.44 -41.25 -41.88
CA ASP A 96 -11.67 -41.20 -43.14
C ASP A 96 -11.58 -39.79 -43.75
N ALA A 97 -12.11 -38.79 -43.04
CA ALA A 97 -11.97 -37.39 -43.40
C ALA A 97 -10.52 -36.96 -43.56
N SER A 98 -10.32 -36.01 -44.47
CA SER A 98 -9.00 -35.50 -44.85
C SER A 98 -8.77 -34.08 -44.37
N VAL A 99 -9.82 -33.26 -44.33
CA VAL A 99 -9.77 -31.89 -43.84
C VAL A 99 -10.64 -31.76 -42.59
N LYS A 100 -10.04 -31.28 -41.50
CA LYS A 100 -10.71 -31.00 -40.24
C LYS A 100 -10.63 -29.50 -39.95
N LEU A 101 -11.75 -28.82 -40.15
CA LEU A 101 -11.94 -27.45 -39.66
C LEU A 101 -12.15 -27.48 -38.15
N MET A 102 -11.52 -26.60 -37.39
CA MET A 102 -11.66 -26.56 -35.94
C MET A 102 -11.41 -25.18 -35.39
N THR A 103 -11.78 -24.94 -34.14
CA THR A 103 -11.34 -23.74 -33.41
C THR A 103 -9.91 -23.91 -32.89
N ASP A 104 -9.14 -22.84 -32.76
CA ASP A 104 -7.77 -22.87 -32.22
C ASP A 104 -7.68 -23.65 -30.89
N GLY A 105 -8.63 -23.39 -29.98
CA GLY A 105 -8.72 -24.07 -28.69
C GLY A 105 -8.95 -25.60 -28.75
N ILE A 106 -9.44 -26.14 -29.88
CA ILE A 106 -9.58 -27.60 -30.10
C ILE A 106 -8.24 -28.20 -30.52
N LEU A 107 -7.52 -27.57 -31.45
CA LEU A 107 -6.15 -28.01 -31.79
C LEU A 107 -5.26 -27.95 -30.55
N LEU A 108 -5.39 -26.87 -29.76
CA LEU A 108 -4.64 -26.71 -28.52
C LEU A 108 -5.04 -27.73 -27.44
N ALA A 109 -6.29 -28.15 -27.36
CA ALA A 109 -6.69 -29.24 -26.46
C ALA A 109 -6.06 -30.58 -26.89
N GLU A 110 -5.97 -30.85 -28.18
CA GLU A 110 -5.38 -32.09 -28.71
C GLU A 110 -3.86 -32.20 -28.46
N THR A 111 -3.15 -31.09 -28.19
CA THR A 111 -1.74 -31.13 -27.74
C THR A 111 -1.52 -31.90 -26.42
N GLN A 112 -2.56 -32.05 -25.58
CA GLN A 112 -2.44 -32.76 -24.30
C GLN A 112 -2.42 -34.29 -24.46
N THR A 113 -3.04 -34.81 -25.51
CA THR A 113 -3.09 -36.25 -25.82
C THR A 113 -2.19 -36.64 -26.99
N ASP A 114 -1.88 -35.70 -27.89
CA ASP A 114 -0.91 -35.84 -28.98
C ASP A 114 0.07 -34.63 -28.98
N PRO A 115 1.08 -34.60 -28.08
CA PRO A 115 2.02 -33.49 -27.96
C PRO A 115 2.92 -33.26 -29.17
N LEU A 116 2.91 -34.17 -30.15
CA LEU A 116 3.62 -33.99 -31.42
C LEU A 116 2.68 -33.73 -32.59
N LEU A 117 1.36 -33.64 -32.35
CA LEU A 117 0.31 -33.46 -33.37
C LEU A 117 0.47 -34.44 -34.54
N LYS A 118 0.82 -35.70 -34.24
CA LYS A 118 1.03 -36.81 -35.18
C LYS A 118 -0.21 -37.13 -36.02
N ALA A 119 -1.40 -36.80 -35.53
CA ALA A 119 -2.65 -36.91 -36.30
C ALA A 119 -2.66 -36.06 -37.59
N TYR A 120 -1.78 -35.05 -37.71
CA TYR A 120 -1.75 -34.09 -38.80
C TYR A 120 -0.48 -34.19 -39.67
N ASP A 121 -0.63 -34.00 -40.98
CA ASP A 121 0.48 -33.75 -41.92
C ASP A 121 0.60 -32.27 -42.33
N THR A 122 -0.46 -31.50 -42.13
CA THR A 122 -0.59 -30.10 -42.52
C THR A 122 -1.46 -29.37 -41.51
N LEU A 123 -1.04 -28.20 -41.06
CA LEU A 123 -1.82 -27.31 -40.21
C LEU A 123 -1.95 -25.93 -40.87
N ILE A 124 -3.17 -25.43 -40.98
CA ILE A 124 -3.50 -24.10 -41.50
C ILE A 124 -3.99 -23.27 -40.31
N ILE A 125 -3.20 -22.30 -39.88
CA ILE A 125 -3.55 -21.33 -38.84
C ILE A 125 -4.11 -20.09 -39.54
N ASP A 126 -5.44 -20.00 -39.62
CA ASP A 126 -6.13 -18.95 -40.37
C ASP A 126 -6.38 -17.71 -39.51
N GLU A 127 -6.53 -16.55 -40.16
CA GLU A 127 -6.88 -15.29 -39.50
C GLU A 127 -5.91 -14.92 -38.34
N ALA A 128 -4.62 -15.26 -38.45
CA ALA A 128 -3.62 -15.08 -37.39
C ALA A 128 -3.43 -13.60 -36.97
N HIS A 129 -3.88 -12.67 -37.80
CA HIS A 129 -3.96 -11.25 -37.52
C HIS A 129 -4.98 -10.87 -36.41
N GLU A 130 -5.92 -11.74 -36.02
CA GLU A 130 -6.74 -11.51 -34.81
C GLU A 130 -5.89 -11.59 -33.52
N ARG A 131 -4.67 -12.18 -33.57
CA ARG A 131 -3.68 -12.23 -32.47
C ARG A 131 -4.30 -12.64 -31.12
N SER A 132 -5.16 -13.65 -31.16
CA SER A 132 -5.79 -14.23 -29.97
C SER A 132 -4.78 -15.01 -29.13
N LEU A 133 -5.07 -15.19 -27.84
CA LEU A 133 -4.20 -15.88 -26.91
C LEU A 133 -3.92 -17.34 -27.34
N ASN A 134 -4.91 -18.00 -27.94
CA ASN A 134 -4.76 -19.36 -28.46
C ASN A 134 -3.89 -19.40 -29.73
N ILE A 135 -4.02 -18.41 -30.61
CA ILE A 135 -3.21 -18.32 -31.85
C ILE A 135 -1.74 -18.09 -31.49
N ASP A 136 -1.44 -17.06 -30.71
CA ASP A 136 -0.06 -16.73 -30.31
C ASP A 136 0.61 -17.91 -29.57
N PHE A 137 -0.15 -18.63 -28.73
CA PHE A 137 0.31 -19.86 -28.09
C PHE A 137 0.61 -20.99 -29.10
N LEU A 138 -0.32 -21.27 -30.03
CA LEU A 138 -0.13 -22.29 -31.05
C LEU A 138 1.06 -21.99 -31.96
N LEU A 139 1.29 -20.73 -32.32
CA LEU A 139 2.44 -20.33 -33.15
C LEU A 139 3.77 -20.58 -32.43
N GLY A 140 3.84 -20.34 -31.11
CA GLY A 140 5.00 -20.71 -30.30
C GLY A 140 5.18 -22.22 -30.14
N TYR A 141 4.08 -22.93 -29.88
CA TYR A 141 4.07 -24.38 -29.74
C TYR A 141 4.56 -25.08 -31.03
N LEU A 142 4.05 -24.63 -32.18
CA LEU A 142 4.49 -25.10 -33.49
C LEU A 142 5.97 -24.81 -33.70
N ARG A 143 6.46 -23.62 -33.34
CA ARG A 143 7.88 -23.26 -33.44
C ARG A 143 8.78 -24.25 -32.68
N GLU A 144 8.38 -24.73 -31.51
CA GLU A 144 9.13 -25.74 -30.75
C GLU A 144 9.03 -27.16 -31.32
N ILE A 145 7.87 -27.59 -31.83
CA ILE A 145 7.71 -28.98 -32.33
C ILE A 145 8.18 -29.17 -33.78
N LEU A 146 8.25 -28.13 -34.61
CA LEU A 146 8.62 -28.23 -36.03
C LEU A 146 10.00 -28.88 -36.27
N PRO A 147 11.08 -28.60 -35.50
CA PRO A 147 12.34 -29.33 -35.59
C PRO A 147 12.21 -30.84 -35.33
N ARG A 148 11.22 -31.26 -34.54
CA ARG A 148 10.90 -32.67 -34.22
C ARG A 148 9.86 -33.29 -35.18
N ARG A 149 9.28 -32.48 -36.07
CA ARG A 149 8.23 -32.83 -37.04
C ARG A 149 8.55 -32.27 -38.44
N PRO A 150 9.69 -32.67 -39.07
CA PRO A 150 10.08 -32.17 -40.40
C PRO A 150 9.08 -32.52 -41.52
N ASP A 151 8.20 -33.50 -41.27
CA ASP A 151 7.12 -33.94 -42.16
C ASP A 151 5.88 -33.02 -42.14
N LEU A 152 5.67 -32.28 -41.04
CA LEU A 152 4.54 -31.40 -40.82
C LEU A 152 4.70 -30.09 -41.60
N LYS A 153 3.70 -29.74 -42.42
CA LYS A 153 3.60 -28.44 -43.08
C LYS A 153 2.76 -27.49 -42.24
N VAL A 154 3.15 -26.22 -42.14
CA VAL A 154 2.38 -25.16 -41.48
C VAL A 154 2.12 -24.03 -42.47
N ILE A 155 0.88 -23.59 -42.56
CA ILE A 155 0.46 -22.44 -43.36
C ILE A 155 -0.17 -21.44 -42.40
N VAL A 156 0.40 -20.25 -42.28
CA VAL A 156 -0.16 -19.16 -41.46
C VAL A 156 -0.79 -18.15 -42.40
N THR A 157 -2.03 -17.74 -42.15
CA THR A 157 -2.70 -16.73 -42.97
C THR A 157 -2.91 -15.42 -42.23
N SER A 158 -2.82 -14.31 -42.95
CA SER A 158 -3.09 -12.98 -42.42
C SER A 158 -3.89 -12.13 -43.42
N ALA A 159 -4.74 -11.24 -42.90
CA ALA A 159 -5.37 -10.17 -43.68
C ALA A 159 -4.60 -8.85 -43.60
N THR A 160 -3.56 -8.76 -42.76
CA THR A 160 -2.73 -7.57 -42.56
C THR A 160 -1.30 -7.79 -43.09
N ILE A 161 -0.60 -6.68 -43.32
CA ILE A 161 0.78 -6.64 -43.86
C ILE A 161 1.83 -6.99 -42.78
N ASP A 162 1.44 -7.35 -41.54
CA ASP A 162 2.35 -7.82 -40.47
C ASP A 162 2.94 -9.23 -40.73
N ALA A 163 3.07 -9.60 -42.00
CA ALA A 163 3.61 -10.86 -42.49
C ALA A 163 5.04 -11.10 -42.02
N ASP A 164 5.84 -10.03 -41.95
CA ASP A 164 7.25 -10.08 -41.60
C ASP A 164 7.48 -10.62 -40.19
N ARG A 165 6.62 -10.27 -39.22
CA ARG A 165 6.72 -10.85 -37.87
C ARG A 165 6.49 -12.36 -37.88
N PHE A 166 5.44 -12.84 -38.57
CA PHE A 166 5.20 -14.28 -38.70
C PHE A 166 6.33 -14.99 -39.46
N ALA A 167 6.88 -14.35 -40.50
CA ALA A 167 7.99 -14.89 -41.29
C ALA A 167 9.29 -15.00 -40.48
N GLN A 168 9.59 -13.98 -39.66
CA GLN A 168 10.74 -13.96 -38.74
C GLN A 168 10.58 -14.97 -37.60
N HIS A 169 9.38 -15.10 -37.04
CA HIS A 169 9.07 -16.08 -35.97
C HIS A 169 9.42 -17.51 -36.36
N PHE A 170 9.12 -17.89 -37.61
CA PHE A 170 9.44 -19.20 -38.16
C PHE A 170 10.78 -19.25 -38.92
N ALA A 171 11.66 -18.25 -38.78
CA ALA A 171 12.95 -18.21 -39.47
C ALA A 171 13.79 -19.46 -39.21
N SER A 172 14.39 -19.99 -40.27
CA SER A 172 15.19 -21.21 -40.27
C SER A 172 16.64 -20.89 -40.65
N ALA A 173 17.50 -21.91 -40.72
CA ALA A 173 18.84 -21.76 -41.31
C ALA A 173 18.83 -21.27 -42.77
N LYS A 174 17.68 -21.33 -43.47
CA LYS A 174 17.49 -20.79 -44.83
C LYS A 174 16.95 -19.35 -44.85
N GLY A 175 16.83 -18.69 -43.70
CA GLY A 175 16.20 -17.36 -43.56
C GLY A 175 14.74 -17.42 -43.10
N PRO A 176 14.01 -16.29 -43.14
CA PRO A 176 12.60 -16.19 -42.75
C PRO A 176 11.69 -17.10 -43.60
N ALA A 177 10.53 -17.47 -43.06
CA ALA A 177 9.55 -18.25 -43.83
C ALA A 177 9.03 -17.42 -45.03
N PRO A 178 8.82 -18.03 -46.21
CA PRO A 178 8.37 -17.29 -47.39
C PRO A 178 6.96 -16.71 -47.19
N THR A 179 6.82 -15.44 -47.55
CA THR A 179 5.54 -14.71 -47.58
C THR A 179 5.01 -14.63 -49.00
N ILE A 180 3.78 -15.06 -49.22
CA ILE A 180 3.06 -14.91 -50.50
C ILE A 180 1.95 -13.88 -50.32
N MET A 181 2.01 -12.81 -51.13
CA MET A 181 0.97 -11.80 -51.21
C MET A 181 -0.06 -12.18 -52.28
N VAL A 182 -1.30 -12.38 -51.85
CA VAL A 182 -2.45 -12.66 -52.71
C VAL A 182 -3.39 -11.45 -52.67
N SER A 183 -3.31 -10.61 -53.70
CA SER A 183 -4.22 -9.48 -53.86
C SER A 183 -5.68 -9.94 -53.96
N GLY A 184 -6.57 -9.20 -53.29
CA GLY A 184 -8.01 -9.27 -53.56
C GLY A 184 -8.36 -8.57 -54.87
N ARG A 185 -9.59 -8.77 -55.33
CA ARG A 185 -10.26 -7.80 -56.21
C ARG A 185 -11.09 -6.90 -55.31
N MET A 186 -10.45 -5.90 -54.70
CA MET A 186 -11.18 -4.82 -54.05
C MET A 186 -11.25 -3.61 -54.98
N PHE A 187 -12.38 -2.93 -54.94
CA PHE A 187 -12.61 -1.66 -55.61
C PHE A 187 -12.01 -0.52 -54.77
N PRO A 188 -11.62 0.60 -55.39
CA PRO A 188 -11.18 1.80 -54.68
C PRO A 188 -12.16 2.23 -53.57
N VAL A 189 -11.60 2.68 -52.44
CA VAL A 189 -12.35 3.29 -51.35
C VAL A 189 -11.85 4.72 -51.16
N GLU A 190 -12.72 5.70 -51.37
CA GLU A 190 -12.45 7.10 -51.06
C GLU A 190 -12.48 7.30 -49.54
N GLN A 191 -11.42 7.86 -48.97
CA GLN A 191 -11.35 8.18 -47.54
C GLN A 191 -11.70 9.66 -47.32
N ARG A 192 -12.63 9.94 -46.40
CA ARG A 192 -13.02 11.31 -46.02
C ARG A 192 -12.92 11.48 -44.52
N TYR A 193 -12.23 12.53 -44.06
CA TYR A 193 -12.17 12.88 -42.64
C TYR A 193 -13.20 13.98 -42.32
N ARG A 194 -13.96 13.77 -41.25
CA ARG A 194 -15.04 14.63 -40.75
C ARG A 194 -14.99 14.67 -39.22
N PRO A 195 -13.92 15.23 -38.61
CA PRO A 195 -13.91 15.47 -37.16
C PRO A 195 -15.08 16.39 -36.78
N PHE A 196 -15.67 16.15 -35.61
CA PHE A 196 -16.71 16.98 -35.02
C PHE A 196 -16.29 17.42 -33.60
N GLU A 197 -16.77 18.57 -33.15
CA GLU A 197 -16.57 19.03 -31.77
C GLU A 197 -17.85 18.75 -30.96
N GLU A 198 -17.76 17.91 -29.94
CA GLU A 198 -18.90 17.54 -29.10
C GLU A 198 -19.35 18.76 -28.26
N SER A 199 -20.60 19.17 -28.46
CA SER A 199 -21.20 20.33 -27.81
C SER A 199 -22.57 19.97 -27.21
N ARG A 200 -23.25 20.93 -26.57
CA ARG A 200 -24.57 20.68 -25.97
C ARG A 200 -25.65 20.36 -27.02
N ASP A 201 -25.50 20.92 -28.22
CA ASP A 201 -26.51 20.92 -29.28
C ASP A 201 -26.02 20.17 -30.54
N HIS A 202 -24.89 19.47 -30.46
CA HIS A 202 -24.32 18.65 -31.53
C HIS A 202 -23.44 17.54 -30.92
N ASP A 203 -23.88 16.29 -31.05
CA ASP A 203 -23.20 15.09 -30.52
C ASP A 203 -22.81 14.07 -31.62
N LEU A 204 -22.28 12.92 -31.22
CA LEU A 204 -21.85 11.84 -32.13
C LEU A 204 -22.96 11.38 -33.10
N ASN A 205 -24.22 11.40 -32.67
CA ASN A 205 -25.36 10.97 -33.48
C ASN A 205 -25.68 12.00 -34.57
N ASP A 206 -25.55 13.30 -34.27
CA ASP A 206 -25.68 14.38 -35.26
C ASP A 206 -24.58 14.24 -36.33
N ALA A 207 -23.32 14.01 -35.93
CA ALA A 207 -22.22 13.78 -36.86
C ALA A 207 -22.40 12.52 -37.73
N ILE A 208 -23.01 11.46 -37.19
CA ILE A 208 -23.41 10.28 -37.99
C ILE A 208 -24.53 10.63 -38.97
N ALA A 209 -25.53 11.42 -38.56
CA ALA A 209 -26.63 11.87 -39.42
C ALA A 209 -26.14 12.75 -40.58
N GLU A 210 -25.22 13.69 -40.32
CA GLU A 210 -24.55 14.50 -41.34
C GLU A 210 -23.74 13.64 -42.32
N GLY A 211 -23.04 12.61 -41.82
CA GLY A 211 -22.34 11.64 -42.66
C GLY A 211 -23.28 10.83 -43.56
N VAL A 212 -24.46 10.44 -43.06
CA VAL A 212 -25.52 9.78 -43.85
C VAL A 212 -26.04 10.73 -44.93
N ASP A 213 -26.32 11.99 -44.57
CA ASP A 213 -26.78 13.01 -45.51
C ASP A 213 -25.74 13.30 -46.59
N GLU A 214 -24.44 13.38 -46.26
CA GLU A 214 -23.36 13.57 -47.24
C GLU A 214 -23.32 12.43 -48.27
N LEU A 215 -23.42 11.17 -47.81
CA LEU A 215 -23.35 9.99 -48.66
C LEU A 215 -24.58 9.85 -49.57
N TRP A 216 -25.77 10.13 -49.05
CA TRP A 216 -27.05 9.95 -49.76
C TRP A 216 -27.62 11.22 -50.41
N ARG A 217 -26.87 12.33 -50.39
CA ARG A 217 -27.21 13.64 -51.02
C ARG A 217 -27.52 13.52 -52.52
N ASP A 218 -26.81 12.65 -53.24
CA ASP A 218 -27.08 12.37 -54.65
C ASP A 218 -28.09 11.20 -54.78
N PRO A 219 -29.21 11.35 -55.51
CA PRO A 219 -30.11 10.23 -55.82
C PRO A 219 -29.44 9.03 -56.50
N HIS A 220 -28.37 9.24 -57.27
CA HIS A 220 -27.58 8.19 -57.94
C HIS A 220 -26.66 7.43 -56.96
N HIS A 221 -26.46 7.92 -55.73
CA HIS A 221 -25.73 7.24 -54.66
C HIS A 221 -26.55 6.15 -53.96
N ALA A 222 -27.25 5.31 -54.72
CA ALA A 222 -27.85 4.08 -54.21
C ALA A 222 -26.75 3.13 -53.70
N GLY A 223 -26.81 2.78 -52.42
CA GLY A 223 -25.86 1.91 -51.73
C GLY A 223 -26.04 1.97 -50.21
N ASP A 224 -25.81 0.85 -49.54
CA ASP A 224 -26.05 0.75 -48.09
C ASP A 224 -24.87 1.30 -47.28
N ILE A 225 -25.19 1.82 -46.09
CA ILE A 225 -24.24 2.41 -45.15
C ILE A 225 -23.98 1.44 -43.99
N LEU A 226 -22.71 1.20 -43.68
CA LEU A 226 -22.27 0.48 -42.48
C LEU A 226 -21.63 1.47 -41.49
N VAL A 227 -22.25 1.69 -40.33
CA VAL A 227 -21.72 2.57 -39.27
C VAL A 227 -21.05 1.71 -38.20
N PHE A 228 -19.80 2.00 -37.85
CA PHE A 228 -19.09 1.31 -36.76
C PHE A 228 -19.19 2.08 -35.44
N LEU A 229 -19.72 1.44 -34.40
CA LEU A 229 -19.98 2.00 -33.07
C LEU A 229 -19.38 1.12 -31.96
N PRO A 230 -18.99 1.69 -30.80
CA PRO A 230 -18.25 0.95 -29.78
C PRO A 230 -19.09 -0.02 -28.94
N GLY A 231 -20.43 0.08 -28.94
CA GLY A 231 -21.28 -0.77 -28.12
C GLY A 231 -22.79 -0.71 -28.42
N GLU A 232 -23.54 -1.59 -27.77
CA GLU A 232 -25.00 -1.75 -27.98
C GLU A 232 -25.81 -0.51 -27.59
N ARG A 233 -25.43 0.19 -26.51
CA ARG A 233 -26.12 1.41 -26.08
C ARG A 233 -26.00 2.47 -27.18
N GLU A 234 -24.77 2.70 -27.62
CA GLU A 234 -24.43 3.67 -28.66
C GLU A 234 -25.11 3.31 -30.00
N ILE A 235 -25.25 2.02 -30.33
CA ILE A 235 -26.04 1.55 -31.48
C ILE A 235 -27.53 1.86 -31.36
N ARG A 236 -28.14 1.75 -30.17
CA ARG A 236 -29.57 2.06 -29.99
C ARG A 236 -29.83 3.57 -30.03
N GLU A 237 -28.98 4.34 -29.37
CA GLU A 237 -29.03 5.81 -29.37
C GLU A 237 -28.94 6.35 -30.81
N ALA A 238 -27.94 5.88 -31.59
CA ALA A 238 -27.80 6.21 -33.01
C ALA A 238 -28.98 5.71 -33.87
N ALA A 239 -29.53 4.52 -33.59
CA ALA A 239 -30.68 3.98 -34.34
C ALA A 239 -31.92 4.86 -34.18
N ASP A 240 -32.22 5.29 -32.95
CA ASP A 240 -33.41 6.07 -32.65
C ASP A 240 -33.25 7.54 -33.07
N HIS A 241 -32.04 8.09 -32.99
CA HIS A 241 -31.70 9.38 -33.58
C HIS A 241 -31.90 9.35 -35.11
N LEU A 242 -31.25 8.43 -35.82
CA LEU A 242 -31.35 8.32 -37.28
C LEU A 242 -32.79 8.10 -37.77
N ARG A 243 -33.59 7.27 -37.07
CA ARG A 243 -35.01 7.08 -37.42
C ARG A 243 -35.81 8.38 -37.36
N ARG A 244 -35.53 9.25 -36.39
CA ARG A 244 -36.18 10.57 -36.31
C ARG A 244 -35.69 11.48 -37.44
N HIS A 245 -34.38 11.62 -37.61
CA HIS A 245 -33.75 12.43 -38.66
C HIS A 245 -34.29 12.11 -40.05
N LEU A 246 -34.24 10.83 -40.44
CA LEU A 246 -34.66 10.35 -41.75
C LEU A 246 -36.17 10.47 -41.98
N SER A 247 -36.99 10.47 -40.92
CA SER A 247 -38.46 10.58 -41.06
C SER A 247 -38.91 11.90 -41.67
N HIS A 248 -38.13 12.97 -41.50
CA HIS A 248 -38.42 14.30 -42.05
C HIS A 248 -38.01 14.45 -43.52
N GLN A 249 -37.23 13.51 -44.08
CA GLN A 249 -36.72 13.57 -45.45
C GLN A 249 -37.56 12.69 -46.41
N PRO A 250 -38.27 13.25 -47.41
CA PRO A 250 -39.20 12.50 -48.25
C PRO A 250 -38.60 11.31 -49.02
N LEU A 251 -37.30 11.37 -49.35
CA LEU A 251 -36.54 10.34 -50.06
C LEU A 251 -35.89 9.29 -49.14
N MET A 252 -35.79 9.56 -47.83
CA MET A 252 -35.05 8.71 -46.89
C MET A 252 -35.90 8.11 -45.77
N ARG A 253 -37.12 8.61 -45.56
CA ARG A 253 -38.10 8.11 -44.56
C ARG A 253 -38.47 6.62 -44.64
N SER A 254 -38.15 5.94 -45.74
CA SER A 254 -38.36 4.50 -45.94
C SER A 254 -37.09 3.66 -45.77
N ALA A 255 -35.96 4.26 -45.36
CA ALA A 255 -34.71 3.56 -45.16
C ALA A 255 -34.75 2.61 -43.94
N GLU A 256 -34.18 1.41 -44.08
CA GLU A 256 -34.09 0.45 -42.98
C GLU A 256 -32.90 0.79 -42.07
N VAL A 257 -33.14 1.01 -40.77
CA VAL A 257 -32.08 1.20 -39.76
C VAL A 257 -32.00 -0.05 -38.87
N LEU A 258 -30.99 -0.90 -39.15
CA LEU A 258 -30.81 -2.22 -38.54
C LEU A 258 -29.58 -2.27 -37.62
N PRO A 259 -29.71 -2.72 -36.35
CA PRO A 259 -28.56 -2.93 -35.48
C PRO A 259 -27.81 -4.22 -35.81
N LEU A 260 -26.49 -4.27 -35.54
CA LEU A 260 -25.63 -5.46 -35.66
C LEU A 260 -24.64 -5.57 -34.49
N PHE A 261 -25.03 -6.28 -33.43
CA PHE A 261 -24.15 -6.62 -32.31
C PHE A 261 -24.37 -8.05 -31.82
N ALA A 262 -23.39 -8.57 -31.08
CA ALA A 262 -23.31 -9.99 -30.72
C ALA A 262 -24.54 -10.53 -29.97
N ARG A 263 -25.24 -9.69 -29.18
CA ARG A 263 -26.40 -10.10 -28.36
C ARG A 263 -27.73 -10.22 -29.12
N LEU A 264 -27.81 -9.76 -30.37
CA LEU A 264 -29.03 -9.88 -31.18
C LEU A 264 -29.45 -11.36 -31.32
N SER A 265 -30.73 -11.63 -31.55
CA SER A 265 -31.19 -12.97 -31.90
C SER A 265 -30.67 -13.39 -33.28
N GLN A 266 -30.69 -14.69 -33.57
CA GLN A 266 -30.25 -15.19 -34.87
C GLN A 266 -31.11 -14.61 -36.00
N ALA A 267 -32.43 -14.54 -35.83
CA ALA A 267 -33.33 -13.96 -36.83
C ALA A 267 -33.08 -12.45 -37.09
N GLU A 268 -32.69 -11.68 -36.06
CA GLU A 268 -32.31 -10.27 -36.24
C GLU A 268 -30.95 -10.11 -36.95
N GLN A 269 -30.03 -11.04 -36.73
CA GLN A 269 -28.75 -11.10 -37.46
C GLN A 269 -28.98 -11.55 -38.91
N ASP A 270 -29.83 -12.54 -39.13
CA ASP A 270 -30.17 -13.08 -40.46
C ASP A 270 -30.85 -12.01 -41.33
N ARG A 271 -31.69 -11.14 -40.75
CA ARG A 271 -32.36 -10.03 -41.44
C ARG A 271 -31.42 -9.05 -42.14
N ILE A 272 -30.14 -8.98 -41.74
CA ILE A 272 -29.12 -8.15 -42.37
C ILE A 272 -28.62 -8.77 -43.70
N PHE A 273 -28.79 -10.09 -43.86
CA PHE A 273 -28.46 -10.84 -45.08
C PHE A 273 -29.66 -11.01 -46.02
N ASP A 274 -30.88 -10.78 -45.52
CA ASP A 274 -32.09 -10.74 -46.35
C ASP A 274 -31.99 -9.61 -47.38
N GLY A 275 -32.34 -9.93 -48.64
CA GLY A 275 -32.35 -8.98 -49.75
C GLY A 275 -33.45 -7.94 -49.62
N HIS A 276 -33.14 -6.71 -50.03
CA HIS A 276 -34.01 -5.55 -49.97
C HIS A 276 -33.96 -4.74 -51.27
N THR A 277 -34.90 -3.81 -51.44
CA THR A 277 -35.02 -2.93 -52.62
C THR A 277 -34.90 -1.44 -52.28
N GLY A 278 -34.72 -1.11 -51.00
CA GLY A 278 -34.59 0.25 -50.49
C GLY A 278 -33.18 0.57 -49.99
N ARG A 279 -33.01 1.74 -49.38
CA ARG A 279 -31.77 2.14 -48.69
C ARG A 279 -31.69 1.49 -47.30
N ARG A 280 -30.53 0.96 -46.90
CA ARG A 280 -30.31 0.38 -45.56
C ARG A 280 -29.09 0.99 -44.86
N ILE A 281 -29.22 1.22 -43.56
CA ILE A 281 -28.14 1.56 -42.62
C ILE A 281 -27.98 0.40 -41.64
N VAL A 282 -26.77 -0.16 -41.56
CA VAL A 282 -26.41 -1.19 -40.58
C VAL A 282 -25.50 -0.57 -39.52
N LEU A 283 -25.95 -0.58 -38.26
CA LEU A 283 -25.24 0.01 -37.12
C LEU A 283 -24.53 -1.10 -36.34
N ALA A 284 -23.22 -1.24 -36.52
CA ALA A 284 -22.47 -2.42 -36.12
C ALA A 284 -21.36 -2.16 -35.09
N THR A 285 -21.05 -3.16 -34.26
CA THR A 285 -19.74 -3.22 -33.57
C THR A 285 -18.69 -3.91 -34.45
N ASN A 286 -17.48 -4.15 -33.92
CA ASN A 286 -16.40 -4.90 -34.59
C ASN A 286 -16.80 -6.34 -35.04
N VAL A 287 -18.02 -6.82 -34.75
CA VAL A 287 -18.59 -8.03 -35.36
C VAL A 287 -18.54 -7.99 -36.90
N ALA A 288 -18.73 -6.81 -37.51
CA ALA A 288 -18.64 -6.62 -38.96
C ALA A 288 -17.19 -6.42 -39.48
N GLU A 289 -16.22 -6.19 -38.59
CA GLU A 289 -14.85 -5.75 -38.94
C GLU A 289 -13.96 -6.85 -39.54
N THR A 290 -14.09 -8.10 -39.08
CA THR A 290 -13.33 -9.26 -39.60
C THR A 290 -14.26 -10.30 -40.22
N SER A 291 -14.91 -11.11 -39.39
CA SER A 291 -15.47 -12.43 -39.75
C SER A 291 -16.85 -12.43 -40.42
N LEU A 292 -17.47 -11.26 -40.63
CA LEU A 292 -18.82 -11.17 -41.20
C LEU A 292 -18.85 -10.26 -42.43
N THR A 293 -19.46 -10.73 -43.50
CA THR A 293 -19.56 -10.00 -44.78
C THR A 293 -21.00 -9.57 -45.02
N VAL A 294 -21.36 -8.36 -44.57
CA VAL A 294 -22.67 -7.77 -44.84
C VAL A 294 -22.77 -7.47 -46.35
N PRO A 295 -23.82 -7.94 -47.06
CA PRO A 295 -24.03 -7.63 -48.47
C PRO A 295 -24.49 -6.18 -48.68
N GLY A 296 -24.41 -5.66 -49.91
CA GLY A 296 -24.96 -4.33 -50.27
C GLY A 296 -24.19 -3.10 -49.80
N ILE A 297 -23.28 -3.23 -48.84
CA ILE A 297 -22.50 -2.12 -48.28
C ILE A 297 -21.64 -1.45 -49.36
N ARG A 298 -21.94 -0.17 -49.61
CA ARG A 298 -21.19 0.73 -50.50
C ARG A 298 -20.54 1.89 -49.75
N TYR A 299 -21.00 2.19 -48.54
CA TYR A 299 -20.45 3.26 -47.73
C TYR A 299 -20.17 2.81 -46.30
N VAL A 300 -19.17 3.42 -45.66
CA VAL A 300 -18.80 3.20 -44.26
C VAL A 300 -18.78 4.54 -43.54
N ILE A 301 -19.30 4.58 -42.31
CA ILE A 301 -19.06 5.66 -41.35
C ILE A 301 -18.33 5.04 -40.15
N ASP A 302 -17.10 5.46 -39.90
CA ASP A 302 -16.27 4.96 -38.81
C ASP A 302 -16.16 6.01 -37.70
N THR A 303 -16.75 5.73 -36.54
CA THR A 303 -16.59 6.55 -35.33
C THR A 303 -15.19 6.45 -34.71
N GLY A 304 -14.34 5.56 -35.23
CA GLY A 304 -12.93 5.46 -34.84
C GLY A 304 -12.69 4.84 -33.46
N THR A 305 -13.72 4.38 -32.75
CA THR A 305 -13.58 3.75 -31.42
C THR A 305 -14.09 2.31 -31.38
N ALA A 306 -13.70 1.58 -30.35
CA ALA A 306 -14.19 0.24 -30.01
C ALA A 306 -14.16 0.01 -28.50
N ARG A 307 -15.03 -0.88 -27.99
CA ARG A 307 -14.85 -1.44 -26.63
C ARG A 307 -13.78 -2.53 -26.65
N VAL A 308 -12.69 -2.29 -25.93
CA VAL A 308 -11.54 -3.20 -25.80
C VAL A 308 -11.53 -3.77 -24.38
N LYS A 309 -11.39 -5.10 -24.29
CA LYS A 309 -11.15 -5.80 -23.03
C LYS A 309 -9.68 -5.67 -22.64
N ARG A 310 -9.41 -5.18 -21.43
CA ARG A 310 -8.06 -5.08 -20.83
C ARG A 310 -8.04 -5.64 -19.42
N TYR A 311 -6.90 -6.18 -19.01
CA TYR A 311 -6.67 -6.75 -17.67
C TYR A 311 -5.80 -5.83 -16.82
N SER A 312 -6.28 -5.47 -15.63
CA SER A 312 -5.51 -4.68 -14.67
C SER A 312 -4.67 -5.57 -13.76
N PHE A 313 -3.36 -5.67 -14.02
CA PHE A 313 -2.39 -6.38 -13.16
C PHE A 313 -2.20 -5.77 -11.75
N ARG A 314 -2.95 -4.72 -11.37
CA ARG A 314 -2.92 -4.15 -10.02
C ARG A 314 -4.13 -4.59 -9.21
N SER A 315 -5.33 -4.50 -9.79
CA SER A 315 -6.58 -4.91 -9.15
C SER A 315 -6.95 -6.37 -9.43
N LYS A 316 -6.28 -7.03 -10.39
CA LYS A 316 -6.56 -8.38 -10.92
C LYS A 316 -7.95 -8.52 -11.55
N VAL A 317 -8.51 -7.42 -12.05
CA VAL A 317 -9.85 -7.33 -12.64
C VAL A 317 -9.80 -7.05 -14.14
N GLU A 318 -10.87 -7.45 -14.82
CA GLU A 318 -11.09 -7.14 -16.23
C GLU A 318 -11.84 -5.81 -16.37
N GLN A 319 -11.38 -4.97 -17.29
CA GLN A 319 -11.94 -3.67 -17.62
C GLN A 319 -12.41 -3.70 -19.08
N LEU A 320 -13.51 -3.02 -19.37
CA LEU A 320 -14.05 -2.87 -20.74
C LEU A 320 -14.06 -1.39 -21.11
N LEU A 321 -12.95 -0.93 -21.68
CA LEU A 321 -12.68 0.47 -21.97
C LEU A 321 -13.12 0.81 -23.41
N VAL A 322 -13.59 2.03 -23.64
CA VAL A 322 -13.78 2.56 -25.01
C VAL A 322 -12.48 3.25 -25.39
N GLU A 323 -11.85 2.80 -26.48
CA GLU A 323 -10.54 3.28 -26.93
C GLU A 323 -10.54 3.56 -28.45
N PRO A 324 -9.68 4.46 -28.95
CA PRO A 324 -9.43 4.62 -30.37
C PRO A 324 -8.92 3.32 -31.00
N ILE A 325 -9.40 2.98 -32.19
CA ILE A 325 -8.94 1.80 -32.95
C ILE A 325 -7.57 2.06 -33.60
N SER A 326 -6.84 0.98 -33.87
CA SER A 326 -5.58 1.00 -34.63
C SER A 326 -5.78 1.35 -36.11
N GLN A 327 -4.71 1.78 -36.79
CA GLN A 327 -4.75 2.07 -38.22
C GLN A 327 -5.17 0.84 -39.04
N ALA A 328 -4.68 -0.35 -38.68
CA ALA A 328 -5.08 -1.60 -39.32
C ALA A 328 -6.59 -1.89 -39.17
N ALA A 329 -7.17 -1.68 -37.98
CA ALA A 329 -8.60 -1.84 -37.76
C ALA A 329 -9.42 -0.81 -38.56
N ALA A 330 -9.02 0.47 -38.55
CA ALA A 330 -9.66 1.51 -39.35
C ALA A 330 -9.62 1.22 -40.86
N ASN A 331 -8.51 0.66 -41.36
CA ASN A 331 -8.38 0.25 -42.75
C ASN A 331 -9.22 -1.00 -43.08
N GLN A 332 -9.35 -1.96 -42.14
CA GLN A 332 -10.25 -3.11 -42.31
C GLN A 332 -11.74 -2.73 -42.27
N ARG A 333 -12.11 -1.71 -41.46
CA ARG A 333 -13.45 -1.10 -41.45
C ARG A 333 -13.75 -0.43 -42.79
N ALA A 334 -12.84 0.42 -43.29
CA ALA A 334 -12.97 1.05 -44.60
C ALA A 334 -13.06 0.04 -45.75
N GLY A 335 -12.27 -1.05 -45.71
CA GLY A 335 -12.34 -2.13 -46.70
C GLY A 335 -13.67 -2.90 -46.76
N ARG A 336 -14.67 -2.58 -45.92
CA ARG A 336 -16.00 -3.20 -45.96
C ARG A 336 -16.87 -2.66 -47.09
N CYS A 337 -16.67 -1.42 -47.57
CA CYS A 337 -17.39 -0.89 -48.72
C CYS A 337 -16.73 -1.20 -50.09
N GLY A 338 -15.41 -1.39 -50.15
CA GLY A 338 -14.68 -1.66 -51.41
C GLY A 338 -14.84 -3.08 -51.99
N ARG A 339 -15.92 -3.80 -51.69
CA ARG A 339 -16.08 -5.24 -52.01
C ARG A 339 -16.88 -5.56 -53.27
N VAL A 340 -17.83 -4.70 -53.62
CA VAL A 340 -18.79 -4.96 -54.70
C VAL A 340 -18.71 -3.89 -55.79
N ALA A 341 -18.40 -2.65 -55.41
CA ALA A 341 -18.19 -1.51 -56.28
C ALA A 341 -17.33 -0.47 -55.53
N ASP A 342 -16.99 0.63 -56.21
CA ASP A 342 -16.31 1.78 -55.61
C ASP A 342 -17.12 2.35 -54.43
N GLY A 343 -16.45 2.55 -53.31
CA GLY A 343 -17.06 2.92 -52.04
C GLY A 343 -16.45 4.16 -51.40
N ILE A 344 -17.14 4.70 -50.40
CA ILE A 344 -16.68 5.86 -49.61
C ILE A 344 -16.65 5.45 -48.13
N CYS A 345 -15.60 5.85 -47.42
CA CYS A 345 -15.47 5.70 -45.97
C CYS A 345 -15.30 7.08 -45.33
N ILE A 346 -16.29 7.50 -44.55
CA ILE A 346 -16.21 8.71 -43.71
C ILE A 346 -15.67 8.31 -42.34
N ARG A 347 -14.62 9.00 -41.88
CA ARG A 347 -14.03 8.87 -40.55
C ARG A 347 -14.44 10.08 -39.72
N LEU A 348 -15.12 9.88 -38.60
CA LEU A 348 -15.58 10.96 -37.70
C LEU A 348 -14.48 11.47 -36.75
N TYR A 349 -13.25 11.51 -37.25
CA TYR A 349 -12.03 11.92 -36.58
C TYR A 349 -11.08 12.52 -37.63
N ASP A 350 -10.09 13.31 -37.20
CA ASP A 350 -9.18 13.97 -38.13
C ASP A 350 -8.04 13.05 -38.62
N GLU A 351 -7.38 13.46 -39.70
CA GLU A 351 -6.30 12.68 -40.33
C GLU A 351 -5.04 12.58 -39.46
N LYS A 352 -4.76 13.60 -38.65
CA LYS A 352 -3.61 13.62 -37.74
C LYS A 352 -3.81 12.67 -36.55
N ASP A 353 -5.03 12.54 -36.05
CA ASP A 353 -5.41 11.48 -35.11
C ASP A 353 -5.29 10.09 -35.76
N PHE A 354 -5.73 9.92 -37.02
CA PHE A 354 -5.51 8.67 -37.75
C PHE A 354 -4.02 8.29 -37.84
N GLU A 355 -3.17 9.23 -38.26
CA GLU A 355 -1.72 9.04 -38.38
C GLU A 355 -1.04 8.79 -37.02
N GLY A 356 -1.53 9.42 -35.95
CA GLY A 356 -1.01 9.29 -34.59
C GLY A 356 -1.36 7.97 -33.88
N ARG A 357 -2.38 7.23 -34.35
CA ARG A 357 -2.80 5.95 -33.76
C ARG A 357 -1.78 4.82 -33.98
N PRO A 358 -1.73 3.81 -33.10
CA PRO A 358 -0.92 2.61 -33.31
C PRO A 358 -1.26 1.92 -34.65
N ARG A 359 -0.23 1.41 -35.35
CA ARG A 359 -0.42 0.70 -36.63
C ARG A 359 -1.28 -0.56 -36.49
N PHE A 360 -1.10 -1.30 -35.41
CA PHE A 360 -1.78 -2.56 -35.13
C PHE A 360 -2.43 -2.53 -33.74
N THR A 361 -3.45 -3.37 -33.54
CA THR A 361 -4.11 -3.55 -32.24
C THR A 361 -3.25 -4.43 -31.34
N ASP A 362 -3.19 -4.12 -30.04
CA ASP A 362 -2.45 -4.93 -29.06
C ASP A 362 -2.91 -6.40 -29.10
N PRO A 363 -1.99 -7.37 -29.19
CA PRO A 363 -2.34 -8.79 -29.14
C PRO A 363 -2.91 -9.17 -27.78
N GLU A 364 -3.78 -10.19 -27.75
CA GLU A 364 -4.52 -10.56 -26.52
C GLU A 364 -3.58 -10.94 -25.37
N ILE A 365 -2.44 -11.56 -25.68
CA ILE A 365 -1.40 -11.96 -24.71
C ILE A 365 -0.84 -10.81 -23.86
N LEU A 366 -0.92 -9.55 -24.33
CA LEU A 366 -0.47 -8.38 -23.58
C LEU A 366 -1.57 -7.76 -22.70
N ARG A 367 -2.83 -8.18 -22.84
CA ARG A 367 -4.00 -7.53 -22.21
C ARG A 367 -5.00 -8.48 -21.54
N SER A 368 -4.71 -9.77 -21.47
CA SER A 368 -5.51 -10.80 -20.78
C SER A 368 -4.70 -11.50 -19.67
N SER A 369 -5.38 -12.23 -18.76
CA SER A 369 -4.69 -13.03 -17.74
C SER A 369 -3.99 -14.25 -18.35
N LEU A 370 -2.76 -14.54 -17.88
CA LEU A 370 -1.93 -15.62 -18.41
C LEU A 370 -2.05 -16.94 -17.65
N ALA A 371 -2.81 -17.01 -16.56
CA ALA A 371 -2.87 -18.19 -15.70
C ALA A 371 -3.24 -19.48 -16.48
N GLY A 372 -4.22 -19.41 -17.39
CA GLY A 372 -4.59 -20.56 -18.23
C GLY A 372 -3.50 -21.00 -19.21
N VAL A 373 -2.70 -20.06 -19.73
CA VAL A 373 -1.55 -20.35 -20.60
C VAL A 373 -0.43 -21.01 -19.79
N ILE A 374 -0.03 -20.40 -18.68
CA ILE A 374 1.04 -20.90 -17.80
C ILE A 374 0.73 -22.32 -17.29
N LEU A 375 -0.52 -22.57 -16.88
CA LEU A 375 -0.98 -23.89 -16.45
C LEU A 375 -0.82 -24.94 -17.57
N ARG A 376 -1.15 -24.58 -18.81
CA ARG A 376 -0.96 -25.45 -19.98
C ARG A 376 0.51 -25.69 -20.29
N MET A 377 1.36 -24.68 -20.20
CA MET A 377 2.81 -24.80 -20.43
C MET A 377 3.47 -25.74 -19.43
N LYS A 378 3.17 -25.58 -18.14
CA LYS A 378 3.65 -26.46 -17.07
C LYS A 378 3.18 -27.90 -17.28
N SER A 379 1.90 -28.10 -17.60
CA SER A 379 1.34 -29.44 -17.91
C SER A 379 1.99 -30.09 -19.14
N LEU A 380 2.27 -29.32 -20.19
CA LEU A 380 2.94 -29.78 -21.41
C LEU A 380 4.48 -29.80 -21.33
N HIS A 381 5.06 -29.42 -20.18
CA HIS A 381 6.50 -29.37 -19.92
C HIS A 381 7.31 -28.49 -20.91
N LEU A 382 6.73 -27.35 -21.32
CA LEU A 382 7.30 -26.42 -22.32
C LEU A 382 8.31 -25.42 -21.74
N GLY A 383 9.00 -25.80 -20.66
CA GLY A 383 10.01 -24.98 -20.01
C GLY A 383 9.48 -23.67 -19.39
N ASP A 384 10.33 -22.64 -19.45
CA ASP A 384 10.09 -21.34 -18.82
C ASP A 384 9.29 -20.40 -19.75
N VAL A 385 8.27 -19.76 -19.18
CA VAL A 385 7.36 -18.83 -19.87
C VAL A 385 8.09 -17.62 -20.43
N GLU A 386 9.19 -17.17 -19.80
CA GLU A 386 10.02 -16.09 -20.34
C GLU A 386 10.85 -16.50 -21.57
N ARG A 387 11.05 -17.80 -21.79
CA ARG A 387 11.91 -18.34 -22.86
C ARG A 387 11.11 -18.97 -24.01
N PHE A 388 9.84 -19.30 -23.76
CA PHE A 388 8.96 -19.84 -24.78
C PHE A 388 8.83 -18.87 -25.97
N PRO A 389 8.89 -19.35 -27.22
CA PRO A 389 8.86 -18.48 -28.39
C PRO A 389 7.43 -17.98 -28.62
N PHE A 390 7.01 -16.94 -27.89
CA PHE A 390 5.85 -16.15 -28.26
C PHE A 390 6.21 -15.20 -29.41
N LEU A 391 5.26 -14.94 -30.32
CA LEU A 391 5.42 -13.94 -31.39
C LEU A 391 5.68 -12.53 -30.82
N GLU A 392 5.11 -12.26 -29.65
CA GLU A 392 5.37 -11.06 -28.85
C GLU A 392 5.29 -11.47 -27.37
N ALA A 393 6.41 -11.34 -26.65
CA ALA A 393 6.53 -11.90 -25.31
C ALA A 393 5.70 -11.13 -24.28
N PRO A 394 4.98 -11.80 -23.38
CA PRO A 394 4.27 -11.14 -22.29
C PRO A 394 5.22 -10.45 -21.31
N GLN A 395 4.76 -9.36 -20.71
CA GLN A 395 5.53 -8.66 -19.67
C GLN A 395 5.76 -9.58 -18.46
N ARG A 396 6.96 -9.55 -17.85
CA ARG A 396 7.30 -10.30 -16.63
C ARG A 396 6.25 -10.17 -15.51
N ARG A 397 5.68 -8.98 -15.36
CA ARG A 397 4.61 -8.71 -14.38
C ARG A 397 3.34 -9.52 -14.63
N ALA A 398 2.97 -9.72 -15.90
CA ALA A 398 1.82 -10.55 -16.28
C ALA A 398 2.08 -12.04 -15.99
N ILE A 399 3.31 -12.50 -16.22
CA ILE A 399 3.74 -13.87 -15.92
C ILE A 399 3.67 -14.12 -14.40
N ALA A 400 4.28 -13.23 -13.60
CA ALA A 400 4.25 -13.32 -12.13
C ALA A 400 2.82 -13.23 -11.56
N ASP A 401 1.96 -12.40 -12.16
CA ASP A 401 0.56 -12.30 -11.77
C ASP A 401 -0.23 -13.60 -12.06
N GLY A 402 0.01 -14.22 -13.21
CA GLY A 402 -0.57 -15.50 -13.59
C GLY A 402 -0.13 -16.64 -12.67
N TYR A 403 1.15 -16.71 -12.29
CA TYR A 403 1.63 -17.66 -11.27
C TYR A 403 0.99 -17.42 -9.91
N GLN A 404 0.86 -16.17 -9.46
CA GLN A 404 0.14 -15.86 -8.22
C GLN A 404 -1.33 -16.28 -8.25
N LEU A 405 -2.00 -16.23 -9.41
CA LEU A 405 -3.36 -16.76 -9.55
C LEU A 405 -3.38 -18.29 -9.52
N LEU A 406 -2.41 -18.97 -10.13
CA LEU A 406 -2.32 -20.43 -10.00
C LEU A 406 -2.01 -20.87 -8.56
N ASN A 407 -1.19 -20.13 -7.81
CA ASN A 407 -0.95 -20.36 -6.39
C ASN A 407 -2.21 -20.04 -5.54
N GLU A 408 -2.96 -18.97 -5.85
CA GLU A 408 -4.29 -18.67 -5.27
C GLU A 408 -5.25 -19.87 -5.41
N LEU A 409 -5.26 -20.53 -6.57
CA LEU A 409 -6.10 -21.70 -6.84
C LEU A 409 -5.52 -23.02 -6.28
N GLY A 410 -4.30 -23.00 -5.72
CA GLY A 410 -3.58 -24.20 -5.28
C GLY A 410 -3.10 -25.10 -6.43
N ALA A 411 -3.00 -24.57 -7.64
CA ALA A 411 -2.57 -25.27 -8.85
C ALA A 411 -1.03 -25.28 -9.02
N VAL A 412 -0.32 -24.33 -8.41
CA VAL A 412 1.14 -24.37 -8.25
C VAL A 412 1.54 -24.07 -6.80
N ASP A 413 2.70 -24.58 -6.38
CA ASP A 413 3.30 -24.29 -5.08
C ASP A 413 4.11 -22.98 -5.08
N ASP A 414 4.84 -22.71 -4.00
CA ASP A 414 5.67 -21.50 -3.85
C ASP A 414 6.96 -21.54 -4.70
N ALA A 415 7.36 -22.72 -5.20
CA ALA A 415 8.41 -22.87 -6.20
C ALA A 415 7.89 -22.69 -7.64
N ASN A 416 6.58 -22.46 -7.81
CA ASN A 416 5.84 -22.43 -9.08
C ASN A 416 5.79 -23.78 -9.80
N GLU A 417 5.94 -24.90 -9.07
CA GLU A 417 5.79 -26.24 -9.62
C GLU A 417 4.35 -26.75 -9.52
N LEU A 418 3.98 -27.62 -10.46
CA LEU A 418 2.60 -28.04 -10.67
C LEU A 418 2.14 -29.01 -9.56
N THR A 419 1.11 -28.63 -8.81
CA THR A 419 0.55 -29.47 -7.74
C THR A 419 -0.32 -30.59 -8.34
N PRO A 420 -0.71 -31.62 -7.57
CA PRO A 420 -1.72 -32.60 -8.02
C PRO A 420 -3.03 -31.93 -8.48
N THR A 421 -3.49 -30.91 -7.75
CA THR A 421 -4.65 -30.08 -8.11
C THR A 421 -4.43 -29.37 -9.44
N GLY A 422 -3.24 -28.81 -9.69
CA GLY A 422 -2.87 -28.21 -10.97
C GLY A 422 -2.84 -29.21 -12.12
N GLY A 423 -2.34 -30.43 -11.87
CA GLY A 423 -2.33 -31.52 -12.84
C GLY A 423 -3.74 -31.98 -13.24
N GLU A 424 -4.69 -32.04 -12.30
CA GLU A 424 -6.10 -32.27 -12.62
C GLU A 424 -6.73 -31.07 -13.35
N LEU A 425 -6.50 -29.85 -12.86
CA LEU A 425 -7.05 -28.62 -13.42
C LEU A 425 -6.62 -28.39 -14.88
N ALA A 426 -5.37 -28.69 -15.20
CA ALA A 426 -4.82 -28.52 -16.56
C ALA A 426 -5.48 -29.44 -17.61
N ARG A 427 -6.14 -30.54 -17.20
CA ARG A 427 -6.88 -31.45 -18.09
C ARG A 427 -8.26 -30.90 -18.46
N LEU A 428 -8.78 -29.93 -17.70
CA LEU A 428 -10.07 -29.32 -17.99
C LEU A 428 -9.89 -28.21 -19.05
N PRO A 429 -10.67 -28.21 -20.15
CA PRO A 429 -10.62 -27.17 -21.18
C PRO A 429 -11.44 -25.93 -20.75
N LEU A 430 -11.04 -25.32 -19.63
CA LEU A 430 -11.75 -24.26 -18.91
C LEU A 430 -10.79 -23.18 -18.39
N ASP A 431 -11.35 -22.04 -17.99
CA ASP A 431 -10.63 -21.08 -17.17
C ASP A 431 -10.21 -21.73 -15.82
N PRO A 432 -8.98 -21.49 -15.32
CA PRO A 432 -8.50 -22.08 -14.07
C PRO A 432 -9.41 -21.83 -12.86
N ARG A 433 -10.06 -20.67 -12.73
CA ARG A 433 -10.99 -20.39 -11.62
C ARG A 433 -12.21 -21.28 -11.70
N VAL A 434 -12.82 -21.37 -12.89
CA VAL A 434 -14.03 -22.18 -13.14
C VAL A 434 -13.73 -23.67 -12.98
N GLY A 435 -12.61 -24.15 -13.52
CA GLY A 435 -12.16 -25.53 -13.32
C GLY A 435 -11.91 -25.84 -11.85
N ARG A 436 -11.35 -24.89 -11.07
CA ARG A 436 -11.10 -25.07 -9.64
C ARG A 436 -12.38 -25.20 -8.81
N MET A 437 -13.43 -24.46 -9.17
CA MET A 437 -14.77 -24.60 -8.55
C MET A 437 -15.32 -26.01 -8.78
N ILE A 438 -15.34 -26.47 -10.03
CA ILE A 438 -15.90 -27.77 -10.42
C ILE A 438 -15.09 -28.92 -9.78
N LEU A 439 -13.77 -28.77 -9.68
CA LEU A 439 -12.90 -29.75 -8.99
C LEU A 439 -13.17 -29.82 -7.47
N GLU A 440 -13.42 -28.68 -6.80
CA GLU A 440 -13.80 -28.66 -5.38
C GLU A 440 -15.19 -29.28 -5.16
N ALA A 441 -16.13 -28.98 -6.06
CA ALA A 441 -17.51 -29.46 -6.03
C ALA A 441 -17.60 -30.99 -6.07
N ARG A 442 -16.70 -31.64 -6.82
CA ARG A 442 -16.53 -33.11 -6.83
C ARG A 442 -16.24 -33.65 -5.43
N THR A 443 -15.36 -33.02 -4.67
CA THR A 443 -14.99 -33.47 -3.32
C THR A 443 -16.00 -33.11 -2.24
N ARG A 444 -16.82 -32.08 -2.46
CA ARG A 444 -17.83 -31.60 -1.49
C ARG A 444 -19.26 -32.07 -1.78
N GLY A 445 -19.48 -32.82 -2.87
CA GLY A 445 -20.81 -33.31 -3.25
C GLY A 445 -21.76 -32.21 -3.74
N ALA A 446 -21.24 -31.19 -4.42
CA ALA A 446 -21.99 -30.05 -4.96
C ALA A 446 -21.82 -29.90 -6.49
N LEU A 447 -21.56 -31.02 -7.17
CA LEU A 447 -21.11 -31.02 -8.55
C LEU A 447 -22.23 -30.67 -9.53
N GLU A 448 -23.46 -31.12 -9.29
CA GLU A 448 -24.62 -30.74 -10.10
C GLU A 448 -24.85 -29.22 -10.08
N GLU A 449 -24.88 -28.64 -8.87
CA GLU A 449 -25.14 -27.22 -8.65
C GLU A 449 -24.03 -26.34 -9.22
N VAL A 450 -22.77 -26.72 -8.98
CA VAL A 450 -21.63 -25.95 -9.48
C VAL A 450 -21.52 -26.06 -11.00
N LEU A 451 -21.95 -27.14 -11.65
CA LEU A 451 -22.04 -27.20 -13.11
C LEU A 451 -23.06 -26.19 -13.66
N VAL A 452 -24.22 -26.04 -13.01
CA VAL A 452 -25.25 -25.04 -13.38
C VAL A 452 -24.73 -23.62 -13.19
N ILE A 453 -24.06 -23.32 -12.08
CA ILE A 453 -23.52 -21.99 -11.80
C ILE A 453 -22.29 -21.66 -12.66
N ALA A 454 -21.35 -22.59 -12.82
CA ALA A 454 -20.16 -22.41 -13.66
C ALA A 454 -20.54 -22.16 -15.13
N SER A 455 -21.58 -22.85 -15.63
CA SER A 455 -22.13 -22.59 -16.96
C SER A 455 -22.84 -21.25 -17.06
N ALA A 456 -23.54 -20.79 -16.01
CA ALA A 456 -24.15 -19.46 -15.94
C ALA A 456 -23.09 -18.35 -15.98
N LEU A 457 -22.02 -18.47 -15.20
CA LEU A 457 -20.91 -17.51 -15.16
C LEU A 457 -20.06 -17.50 -16.44
N SER A 458 -20.16 -18.55 -17.26
CA SER A 458 -19.46 -18.66 -18.55
C SER A 458 -20.25 -18.08 -19.73
N VAL A 459 -21.50 -17.65 -19.52
CA VAL A 459 -22.37 -17.04 -20.54
C VAL A 459 -22.81 -15.66 -20.08
N GLN A 460 -23.43 -14.89 -20.99
CA GLN A 460 -24.14 -13.69 -20.55
C GLN A 460 -25.41 -14.07 -19.77
N ASP A 461 -25.69 -13.37 -18.67
CA ASP A 461 -26.90 -13.55 -17.86
C ASP A 461 -28.17 -13.61 -18.74
N VAL A 462 -28.98 -14.64 -18.50
CA VAL A 462 -30.19 -14.93 -19.26
C VAL A 462 -31.33 -13.97 -18.97
N ARG A 463 -31.25 -13.19 -17.89
CA ARG A 463 -32.22 -12.15 -17.54
C ARG A 463 -32.00 -10.91 -18.41
N ASP A 464 -33.08 -10.40 -19.01
CA ASP A 464 -33.10 -9.13 -19.71
C ASP A 464 -33.70 -8.04 -18.79
N ARG A 465 -33.03 -6.89 -18.67
CA ARG A 465 -33.45 -5.76 -17.82
C ARG A 465 -33.51 -4.46 -18.64
N PRO A 466 -34.47 -4.35 -19.58
CA PRO A 466 -34.58 -3.19 -20.48
C PRO A 466 -34.87 -1.90 -19.70
N MET A 467 -34.32 -0.76 -20.14
CA MET A 467 -34.45 0.52 -19.43
C MET A 467 -35.90 0.99 -19.24
N GLU A 468 -36.76 0.74 -20.23
CA GLU A 468 -38.16 1.15 -20.23
C GLU A 468 -39.06 0.31 -19.29
N ALA A 469 -38.62 -0.91 -18.93
CA ALA A 469 -39.40 -1.83 -18.11
C ALA A 469 -38.61 -2.43 -16.93
N GLN A 470 -37.61 -1.69 -16.40
CA GLN A 470 -36.75 -2.18 -15.31
C GLN A 470 -37.55 -2.68 -14.10
N GLN A 471 -38.57 -1.93 -13.66
CA GLN A 471 -39.39 -2.31 -12.50
C GLN A 471 -40.16 -3.61 -12.72
N GLN A 472 -40.67 -3.84 -13.93
CA GLN A 472 -41.39 -5.06 -14.29
C GLN A 472 -40.44 -6.27 -14.37
N ALA A 473 -39.24 -6.07 -14.93
CA ALA A 473 -38.19 -7.08 -14.95
C ALA A 473 -37.73 -7.45 -13.53
N ASP A 474 -37.43 -6.46 -12.68
CA ASP A 474 -37.04 -6.67 -11.28
C ASP A 474 -38.13 -7.43 -10.50
N GLN A 475 -39.40 -7.07 -10.68
CA GLN A 475 -40.52 -7.77 -10.06
C GLN A 475 -40.63 -9.22 -10.54
N ALA A 476 -40.51 -9.47 -11.86
CA ALA A 476 -40.51 -10.81 -12.43
C ALA A 476 -39.30 -11.66 -11.98
N HIS A 477 -38.14 -11.04 -11.75
CA HIS A 477 -36.92 -11.74 -11.32
C HIS A 477 -36.87 -12.02 -9.82
N SER A 478 -37.58 -11.25 -8.99
CA SER A 478 -37.61 -11.39 -7.52
C SER A 478 -38.02 -12.79 -7.00
N GLN A 479 -38.74 -13.57 -7.81
CA GLN A 479 -39.07 -14.97 -7.50
C GLN A 479 -37.81 -15.86 -7.41
N PHE A 480 -36.78 -15.55 -8.20
CA PHE A 480 -35.51 -16.28 -8.24
C PHE A 480 -34.55 -15.88 -7.10
N ASP A 481 -34.71 -14.69 -6.51
CA ASP A 481 -33.78 -14.18 -5.50
C ASP A 481 -33.71 -15.09 -4.26
N ASP A 482 -32.49 -15.34 -3.80
CA ASP A 482 -32.20 -16.02 -2.54
C ASP A 482 -32.12 -15.01 -1.38
N GLU A 483 -32.09 -15.50 -0.13
CA GLU A 483 -31.85 -14.64 1.02
C GLU A 483 -30.42 -14.14 1.11
N LYS A 484 -29.44 -14.95 0.71
CA LYS A 484 -28.02 -14.77 1.02
C LYS A 484 -27.09 -14.96 -0.18
N SER A 485 -27.56 -15.53 -1.30
CA SER A 485 -26.70 -15.89 -2.45
C SER A 485 -27.33 -15.75 -3.84
N GLU A 486 -26.72 -14.94 -4.71
CA GLU A 486 -27.06 -14.89 -6.12
C GLU A 486 -26.69 -16.19 -6.88
N PHE A 487 -25.73 -16.99 -6.36
CA PHE A 487 -25.43 -18.32 -6.91
C PHE A 487 -26.62 -19.28 -6.74
N SER A 488 -27.22 -19.30 -5.54
CA SER A 488 -28.48 -20.03 -5.29
C SER A 488 -29.63 -19.50 -6.15
N GLY A 489 -29.60 -18.20 -6.49
CA GLY A 489 -30.54 -17.59 -7.44
C GLY A 489 -30.47 -18.20 -8.84
N TYR A 490 -29.27 -18.47 -9.37
CA TYR A 490 -29.11 -19.18 -10.64
C TYR A 490 -29.68 -20.61 -10.58
N LEU A 491 -29.52 -21.33 -9.47
CA LEU A 491 -30.11 -22.68 -9.31
C LEU A 491 -31.65 -22.64 -9.34
N ARG A 492 -32.25 -21.65 -8.65
CA ARG A 492 -33.71 -21.43 -8.66
C ARG A 492 -34.23 -21.08 -10.05
N LEU A 493 -33.53 -20.18 -10.75
CA LEU A 493 -33.86 -19.80 -12.12
C LEU A 493 -33.72 -20.99 -13.09
N TRP A 494 -32.65 -21.76 -12.99
CA TRP A 494 -32.42 -22.97 -13.79
C TRP A 494 -33.52 -24.01 -13.58
N LYS A 495 -33.87 -24.30 -12.32
CA LYS A 495 -34.96 -25.20 -11.96
C LYS A 495 -36.29 -24.70 -12.51
N TRP A 496 -36.64 -23.43 -12.32
CA TRP A 496 -37.86 -22.85 -12.89
C TRP A 496 -37.88 -22.95 -14.42
N ILE A 497 -36.77 -22.65 -15.11
CA ILE A 497 -36.61 -22.79 -16.56
C ILE A 497 -36.85 -24.25 -17.01
N HIS A 498 -36.52 -25.24 -16.20
CA HIS A 498 -36.77 -26.66 -16.45
C HIS A 498 -38.24 -27.02 -16.19
N ASP A 499 -38.71 -26.83 -14.96
CA ASP A 499 -40.04 -27.20 -14.47
C ASP A 499 -41.16 -26.50 -15.26
N ALA A 500 -40.99 -25.22 -15.61
CA ALA A 500 -41.97 -24.43 -16.36
C ALA A 500 -42.20 -24.93 -17.81
N ARG A 501 -41.40 -25.88 -18.31
CA ARG A 501 -41.67 -26.54 -19.60
C ARG A 501 -42.75 -27.63 -19.48
N GLY A 502 -42.98 -28.17 -18.28
CA GLY A 502 -43.88 -29.29 -18.01
C GLY A 502 -43.44 -30.62 -18.64
N GLY A 503 -44.23 -31.67 -18.42
CA GLY A 503 -43.94 -33.03 -18.90
C GLY A 503 -43.15 -33.90 -17.92
N HIS A 504 -43.15 -33.53 -16.63
CA HIS A 504 -42.69 -34.36 -15.52
C HIS A 504 -43.88 -34.61 -14.57
N GLY A 505 -44.14 -35.88 -14.21
CA GLY A 505 -45.37 -36.28 -13.50
C GLY A 505 -46.64 -35.93 -14.30
N ASP A 506 -47.70 -35.54 -13.61
CA ASP A 506 -49.01 -35.21 -14.20
C ASP A 506 -49.08 -33.83 -14.89
N SER A 507 -47.95 -33.14 -15.07
CA SER A 507 -47.90 -31.78 -15.63
C SER A 507 -47.98 -31.76 -17.16
N HIS A 508 -48.97 -31.06 -17.72
CA HIS A 508 -49.11 -30.89 -19.16
C HIS A 508 -47.90 -30.11 -19.74
N LYS A 509 -47.17 -30.74 -20.66
CA LYS A 509 -46.01 -30.15 -21.34
C LYS A 509 -46.42 -28.96 -22.21
N LEU A 510 -45.82 -27.79 -22.00
CA LEU A 510 -46.08 -26.61 -22.83
C LEU A 510 -45.58 -26.84 -24.26
N SER A 511 -46.33 -26.36 -25.25
CA SER A 511 -45.80 -26.24 -26.62
C SER A 511 -44.61 -25.29 -26.64
N ASN A 512 -43.67 -25.47 -27.58
CA ASN A 512 -42.49 -24.60 -27.68
C ASN A 512 -42.89 -23.11 -27.80
N ARG A 513 -43.99 -22.78 -28.47
CA ARG A 513 -44.50 -21.40 -28.60
C ARG A 513 -44.99 -20.82 -27.26
N GLN A 514 -45.75 -21.60 -26.49
CA GLN A 514 -46.21 -21.19 -25.15
C GLN A 514 -45.03 -21.01 -24.18
N TYR A 515 -44.06 -21.92 -24.21
CA TYR A 515 -42.86 -21.85 -23.39
C TYR A 515 -41.99 -20.62 -23.73
N GLU A 516 -41.78 -20.33 -25.03
CA GLU A 516 -41.07 -19.12 -25.45
C GLU A 516 -41.81 -17.83 -25.05
N GLN A 517 -43.16 -17.83 -25.09
CA GLN A 517 -43.96 -16.72 -24.61
C GLN A 517 -43.83 -16.51 -23.09
N LEU A 518 -43.84 -17.59 -22.31
CA LEU A 518 -43.66 -17.56 -20.85
C LEU A 518 -42.28 -17.01 -20.46
N LEU A 519 -41.21 -17.44 -21.15
CA LEU A 519 -39.86 -16.90 -20.93
C LEU A 519 -39.81 -15.40 -21.23
N ARG A 520 -40.40 -14.93 -22.33
CA ARG A 520 -40.48 -13.49 -22.67
C ARG A 520 -41.26 -12.69 -21.63
N GLN A 521 -42.38 -13.21 -21.13
CA GLN A 521 -43.19 -12.56 -20.08
C GLN A 521 -42.44 -12.39 -18.75
N ASN A 522 -41.47 -13.27 -18.46
CA ASN A 522 -40.61 -13.17 -17.27
C ASN A 522 -39.26 -12.49 -17.58
N PHE A 523 -39.14 -11.79 -18.73
CA PHE A 523 -37.92 -11.13 -19.19
C PHE A 523 -36.69 -12.07 -19.21
N ILE A 524 -36.87 -13.30 -19.69
CA ILE A 524 -35.81 -14.30 -19.85
C ILE A 524 -35.48 -14.52 -21.34
N ASN A 525 -34.20 -14.38 -21.69
CA ASN A 525 -33.69 -14.45 -23.05
C ASN A 525 -33.55 -15.91 -23.54
N ILE A 526 -34.43 -16.31 -24.46
CA ILE A 526 -34.47 -17.68 -25.00
C ILE A 526 -33.12 -18.11 -25.62
N ARG A 527 -32.38 -17.21 -26.30
CA ARG A 527 -31.07 -17.54 -26.92
C ARG A 527 -30.04 -17.86 -25.83
N ARG A 528 -29.93 -17.01 -24.80
CA ARG A 528 -29.00 -17.22 -23.69
C ARG A 528 -29.38 -18.42 -22.82
N VAL A 529 -30.68 -18.75 -22.68
CA VAL A 529 -31.11 -19.99 -22.02
C VAL A 529 -30.67 -21.25 -22.80
N ARG A 530 -30.74 -21.23 -24.13
CA ARG A 530 -30.19 -22.32 -24.96
C ARG A 530 -28.67 -22.39 -24.80
N GLU A 531 -27.99 -21.25 -24.84
CA GLU A 531 -26.52 -21.18 -24.65
C GLU A 531 -26.09 -21.69 -23.26
N TRP A 532 -26.78 -21.29 -22.19
CA TRP A 532 -26.55 -21.79 -20.83
C TRP A 532 -26.78 -23.30 -20.76
N ARG A 533 -27.85 -23.81 -21.36
CA ARG A 533 -28.11 -25.26 -21.46
C ARG A 533 -27.04 -26.01 -22.25
N ASP A 534 -26.54 -25.40 -23.31
CA ASP A 534 -25.40 -25.92 -24.06
C ASP A 534 -24.19 -25.96 -23.12
N ILE A 535 -23.70 -24.84 -22.56
CA ILE A 535 -22.53 -24.82 -21.67
C ILE A 535 -22.69 -25.78 -20.48
N HIS A 536 -23.88 -25.93 -19.89
CA HIS A 536 -24.13 -26.91 -18.84
C HIS A 536 -23.91 -28.36 -19.33
N SER A 537 -24.56 -28.75 -20.44
CA SER A 537 -24.43 -30.09 -21.04
C SER A 537 -23.00 -30.39 -21.45
N GLN A 538 -22.27 -29.35 -21.86
CA GLN A 538 -20.86 -29.39 -22.22
C GLN A 538 -19.94 -29.67 -21.03
N LEU A 539 -20.13 -28.96 -19.91
CA LEU A 539 -19.38 -29.22 -18.67
C LEU A 539 -19.73 -30.62 -18.13
N LEU A 540 -21.01 -31.01 -18.15
CA LEU A 540 -21.47 -32.34 -17.76
C LEU A 540 -20.84 -33.45 -18.62
N THR A 541 -20.65 -33.21 -19.92
CA THR A 541 -19.95 -34.15 -20.82
C THR A 541 -18.51 -34.34 -20.39
N VAL A 542 -17.75 -33.26 -20.15
CA VAL A 542 -16.35 -33.32 -19.67
C VAL A 542 -16.25 -34.08 -18.34
N VAL A 543 -17.13 -33.78 -17.39
CA VAL A 543 -17.20 -34.45 -16.08
C VAL A 543 -17.51 -35.95 -16.23
N THR A 544 -18.38 -36.31 -17.19
CA THR A 544 -18.75 -37.70 -17.50
C THR A 544 -17.63 -38.46 -18.21
N GLU A 545 -16.92 -37.84 -19.16
CA GLU A 545 -15.73 -38.38 -19.83
C GLU A 545 -14.61 -38.68 -18.83
N HIS A 546 -14.43 -37.80 -17.83
CA HIS A 546 -13.53 -38.04 -16.69
C HIS A 546 -14.07 -39.01 -15.63
N LYS A 547 -15.27 -39.59 -15.83
CA LYS A 547 -15.95 -40.56 -14.94
C LYS A 547 -16.20 -40.04 -13.52
N TRP A 548 -16.38 -38.73 -13.36
CA TRP A 548 -16.73 -38.14 -12.07
C TRP A 548 -18.20 -38.41 -11.74
N ARG A 549 -18.50 -38.63 -10.45
CA ARG A 549 -19.86 -38.92 -9.98
C ARG A 549 -20.57 -37.61 -9.63
N ILE A 550 -21.76 -37.41 -10.18
CA ILE A 550 -22.70 -36.38 -9.74
C ILE A 550 -23.27 -36.77 -8.37
N ASN A 551 -23.60 -35.78 -7.54
CA ASN A 551 -24.26 -35.99 -6.25
C ASN A 551 -25.68 -36.58 -6.43
N ALA A 552 -26.12 -37.40 -5.47
CA ALA A 552 -27.45 -38.03 -5.50
C ALA A 552 -28.52 -37.21 -4.77
N GLU A 553 -28.11 -36.36 -3.83
CA GLU A 553 -28.96 -35.40 -3.13
C GLU A 553 -28.47 -33.97 -3.45
N PRO A 554 -29.37 -32.97 -3.48
CA PRO A 554 -28.97 -31.58 -3.69
C PRO A 554 -28.06 -31.05 -2.58
N ALA A 555 -27.04 -30.28 -2.96
CA ALA A 555 -26.06 -29.75 -2.04
C ALA A 555 -26.62 -28.67 -1.11
N GLY A 556 -26.20 -28.73 0.16
CA GLY A 556 -26.45 -27.66 1.13
C GLY A 556 -25.72 -26.36 0.77
N TYR A 557 -26.11 -25.27 1.44
CA TYR A 557 -25.53 -23.93 1.20
C TYR A 557 -24.01 -23.93 1.39
N GLU A 558 -23.48 -24.53 2.46
CA GLU A 558 -22.05 -24.52 2.77
C GLU A 558 -21.18 -25.28 1.72
N PRO A 559 -21.44 -26.57 1.38
CA PRO A 559 -20.71 -27.29 0.33
C PRO A 559 -20.65 -26.55 -1.01
N LEU A 560 -21.77 -25.95 -1.42
CA LEU A 560 -21.85 -25.14 -2.63
C LEU A 560 -20.93 -23.91 -2.55
N HIS A 561 -21.03 -23.12 -1.48
CA HIS A 561 -20.30 -21.86 -1.37
C HIS A 561 -18.80 -22.06 -1.12
N LEU A 562 -18.40 -23.12 -0.41
CA LEU A 562 -17.00 -23.53 -0.30
C LEU A 562 -16.41 -23.90 -1.68
N SER A 563 -17.22 -24.57 -2.53
CA SER A 563 -16.82 -24.89 -3.90
C SER A 563 -16.67 -23.67 -4.79
N MET A 564 -17.61 -22.71 -4.71
CA MET A 564 -17.48 -21.42 -5.41
C MET A 564 -16.28 -20.61 -4.92
N LEU A 565 -16.07 -20.56 -3.60
CA LEU A 565 -14.98 -19.83 -2.94
C LEU A 565 -13.60 -20.31 -3.42
N ALA A 566 -13.42 -21.61 -3.72
CA ALA A 566 -12.16 -22.16 -4.21
C ALA A 566 -11.68 -21.56 -5.54
N GLY A 567 -12.58 -21.09 -6.41
CA GLY A 567 -12.22 -20.34 -7.61
C GLY A 567 -12.14 -18.82 -7.42
N LEU A 568 -12.63 -18.31 -6.28
CA LEU A 568 -12.98 -16.89 -6.06
C LEU A 568 -12.32 -16.27 -4.81
N LEU A 569 -11.27 -16.87 -4.26
CA LEU A 569 -10.54 -16.34 -3.08
C LEU A 569 -10.07 -14.89 -3.27
N GLY A 570 -9.69 -14.49 -4.49
CA GLY A 570 -9.35 -13.10 -4.83
C GLY A 570 -10.52 -12.11 -4.83
N ASN A 571 -11.78 -12.59 -4.82
CA ASN A 571 -13.01 -11.79 -4.92
C ASN A 571 -13.80 -11.72 -3.59
N ILE A 572 -13.17 -12.07 -2.47
CA ILE A 572 -13.76 -11.92 -1.14
C ILE A 572 -13.80 -10.46 -0.71
N GLY A 573 -14.80 -10.09 0.10
CA GLY A 573 -14.95 -8.76 0.68
C GLY A 573 -15.41 -8.82 2.13
N TRP A 574 -14.81 -7.98 2.97
CA TRP A 574 -15.22 -7.72 4.34
C TRP A 574 -15.77 -6.29 4.49
N LYS A 575 -16.92 -6.12 5.15
CA LYS A 575 -17.55 -4.82 5.38
C LYS A 575 -17.26 -4.30 6.80
N PRO A 576 -16.57 -3.14 6.94
CA PRO A 576 -16.51 -2.38 8.19
C PRO A 576 -17.91 -1.98 8.67
N GLU A 577 -18.08 -1.65 9.95
CA GLU A 577 -19.37 -1.18 10.48
C GLU A 577 -19.80 0.17 9.86
N ASP A 578 -18.87 1.10 9.70
CA ASP A 578 -19.14 2.49 9.29
C ASP A 578 -18.86 2.80 7.80
N ASP A 579 -18.59 1.79 6.96
CA ASP A 579 -18.30 1.97 5.53
C ASP A 579 -19.31 1.20 4.67
N GLU A 580 -19.83 1.82 3.61
CA GLU A 580 -20.68 1.13 2.64
C GLU A 580 -19.88 0.20 1.70
N ALA A 581 -18.60 0.49 1.50
CA ALA A 581 -17.70 -0.31 0.69
C ALA A 581 -17.24 -1.58 1.41
N TYR A 582 -17.05 -2.65 0.66
CA TYR A 582 -16.32 -3.83 1.08
C TYR A 582 -14.81 -3.59 0.89
N LEU A 583 -14.04 -3.88 1.93
CA LEU A 583 -12.59 -4.07 1.84
C LEU A 583 -12.33 -5.48 1.28
N GLY A 584 -11.89 -5.55 0.04
CA GLY A 584 -11.55 -6.79 -0.63
C GLY A 584 -10.08 -7.20 -0.47
N ALA A 585 -9.75 -8.35 -1.03
CA ALA A 585 -8.39 -8.85 -1.11
C ALA A 585 -7.42 -7.78 -1.63
N ARG A 586 -6.21 -7.70 -1.05
CA ARG A 586 -5.13 -6.77 -1.48
C ARG A 586 -5.47 -5.29 -1.27
N GLY A 587 -6.46 -4.99 -0.42
CA GLY A 587 -6.84 -3.63 -0.03
C GLY A 587 -7.69 -2.89 -1.06
N ILE A 588 -8.25 -3.59 -2.05
CA ILE A 588 -9.22 -3.00 -2.99
C ILE A 588 -10.50 -2.62 -2.22
N LYS A 589 -11.15 -1.53 -2.63
CA LYS A 589 -12.51 -1.19 -2.16
C LYS A 589 -13.49 -1.42 -3.29
N PHE A 590 -14.56 -2.16 -3.03
CA PHE A 590 -15.63 -2.39 -4.00
C PHE A 590 -17.02 -2.28 -3.37
N TYR A 591 -18.02 -2.00 -4.19
CA TYR A 591 -19.41 -1.87 -3.77
C TYR A 591 -20.23 -3.06 -4.28
N ARG A 592 -21.36 -3.38 -3.63
CA ARG A 592 -22.37 -4.25 -4.24
C ARG A 592 -22.88 -3.59 -5.52
N HIS A 593 -22.93 -4.33 -6.62
CA HIS A 593 -23.51 -3.83 -7.88
C HIS A 593 -24.99 -3.44 -7.69
N PRO A 594 -25.50 -2.35 -8.28
CA PRO A 594 -26.89 -1.91 -8.07
C PRO A 594 -27.93 -2.98 -8.44
N GLY A 595 -27.69 -3.71 -9.53
CA GLY A 595 -28.50 -4.85 -9.97
C GLY A 595 -28.11 -6.19 -9.33
N ALA A 596 -27.51 -6.19 -8.14
CA ALA A 596 -27.33 -7.40 -7.33
C ALA A 596 -28.45 -7.49 -6.28
N HIS A 597 -29.22 -8.57 -6.33
CA HIS A 597 -30.49 -8.72 -5.60
C HIS A 597 -30.43 -9.90 -4.62
N LEU A 598 -30.61 -9.59 -3.33
CA LEU A 598 -30.76 -10.55 -2.23
C LEU A 598 -31.98 -10.14 -1.42
N LYS A 599 -32.78 -11.11 -0.94
CA LYS A 599 -33.97 -10.85 -0.10
C LYS A 599 -33.62 -10.32 1.28
N LYS A 600 -32.39 -10.53 1.77
CA LYS A 600 -31.86 -9.92 2.99
C LYS A 600 -30.65 -9.05 2.65
N LYS A 601 -30.31 -8.11 3.55
CA LYS A 601 -29.10 -7.29 3.39
C LYS A 601 -27.86 -8.20 3.32
N PRO A 602 -26.91 -7.94 2.41
CA PRO A 602 -25.62 -8.63 2.37
C PRO A 602 -24.92 -8.63 3.73
N GLY A 603 -24.24 -9.72 4.06
CA GLY A 603 -23.51 -9.92 5.30
C GLY A 603 -22.21 -9.12 5.37
N ARG A 604 -21.52 -9.21 6.52
CA ARG A 604 -20.20 -8.58 6.68
C ARG A 604 -19.12 -9.24 5.83
N TRP A 605 -19.22 -10.55 5.59
CA TRP A 605 -18.34 -11.28 4.70
C TRP A 605 -19.12 -11.76 3.48
N ILE A 606 -18.59 -11.45 2.30
CA ILE A 606 -19.12 -11.92 1.01
C ILE A 606 -18.01 -12.46 0.11
N VAL A 607 -18.41 -13.27 -0.86
CA VAL A 607 -17.63 -13.53 -2.08
C VAL A 607 -18.43 -13.01 -3.28
N ALA A 608 -17.75 -12.48 -4.30
CA ALA A 608 -18.35 -12.08 -5.57
C ALA A 608 -17.88 -12.98 -6.72
N ALA A 609 -18.79 -13.30 -7.65
CA ALA A 609 -18.46 -14.03 -8.88
C ALA A 609 -17.45 -13.25 -9.73
N GLU A 610 -17.71 -11.95 -9.92
CA GLU A 610 -16.84 -11.03 -10.67
C GLU A 610 -16.73 -9.68 -9.95
N LEU A 611 -15.56 -9.05 -10.13
CA LEU A 611 -15.30 -7.65 -9.76
C LEU A 611 -15.13 -6.86 -11.05
N VAL A 612 -16.06 -5.95 -11.34
CA VAL A 612 -16.12 -5.21 -12.60
C VAL A 612 -16.07 -3.71 -12.32
N GLU A 613 -15.16 -3.02 -13.01
CA GLU A 613 -15.01 -1.57 -12.92
C GLU A 613 -15.82 -0.87 -14.01
N THR A 614 -16.73 0.02 -13.62
CA THR A 614 -17.50 0.87 -14.53
C THR A 614 -17.40 2.33 -14.12
N THR A 615 -18.34 2.86 -13.32
CA THR A 615 -18.21 4.17 -12.65
C THR A 615 -17.46 4.05 -11.32
N ARG A 616 -17.48 2.86 -10.73
CA ARG A 616 -16.73 2.41 -9.55
C ARG A 616 -16.43 0.92 -9.71
N LEU A 617 -15.63 0.35 -8.83
CA LEU A 617 -15.46 -1.10 -8.74
C LEU A 617 -16.67 -1.74 -8.05
N PHE A 618 -17.35 -2.66 -8.74
CA PHE A 618 -18.54 -3.35 -8.25
C PHE A 618 -18.36 -4.87 -8.22
N GLY A 619 -18.83 -5.50 -7.14
CA GLY A 619 -18.98 -6.96 -7.06
C GLY A 619 -20.37 -7.38 -7.53
N ARG A 620 -20.42 -8.40 -8.39
CA ARG A 620 -21.64 -9.04 -8.92
C ARG A 620 -21.63 -10.54 -8.63
N GLY A 621 -22.82 -11.15 -8.59
CA GLY A 621 -22.95 -12.56 -8.22
C GLY A 621 -22.47 -12.75 -6.79
N ILE A 622 -23.03 -11.98 -5.86
CA ILE A 622 -22.58 -11.96 -4.47
C ILE A 622 -23.24 -13.08 -3.65
N ALA A 623 -22.49 -13.61 -2.69
CA ALA A 623 -23.04 -14.48 -1.65
C ALA A 623 -22.38 -14.24 -0.30
N ASN A 624 -23.16 -14.37 0.77
CA ASN A 624 -22.64 -14.33 2.14
C ASN A 624 -21.81 -15.58 2.42
N ILE A 625 -20.65 -15.38 3.06
CA ILE A 625 -19.74 -16.46 3.49
C ILE A 625 -19.40 -16.33 4.98
N GLU A 626 -18.94 -17.41 5.59
CA GLU A 626 -18.40 -17.41 6.95
C GLU A 626 -16.85 -17.32 6.92
N PRO A 627 -16.20 -16.57 7.83
CA PRO A 627 -14.75 -16.39 7.79
C PRO A 627 -13.97 -17.70 7.96
N GLN A 628 -14.52 -18.69 8.68
CA GLN A 628 -13.94 -20.03 8.86
C GLN A 628 -13.75 -20.77 7.52
N TRP A 629 -14.58 -20.48 6.51
CA TRP A 629 -14.46 -21.06 5.18
C TRP A 629 -13.20 -20.62 4.45
N LEU A 630 -12.71 -19.40 4.75
CA LEU A 630 -11.43 -18.90 4.21
C LEU A 630 -10.24 -19.73 4.71
N GLU A 631 -10.33 -20.30 5.91
CA GLU A 631 -9.29 -21.19 6.45
C GLU A 631 -9.32 -22.57 5.78
N GLN A 632 -10.51 -23.13 5.53
CA GLN A 632 -10.66 -24.42 4.85
C GLN A 632 -10.16 -24.38 3.40
N VAL A 633 -10.44 -23.28 2.69
CA VAL A 633 -10.22 -23.19 1.23
C VAL A 633 -8.92 -22.47 0.88
N GLY A 634 -8.54 -21.46 1.66
CA GLY A 634 -7.34 -20.63 1.45
C GLY A 634 -6.23 -20.90 2.46
N GLY A 635 -6.22 -22.06 3.12
CA GLY A 635 -5.29 -22.37 4.21
C GLY A 635 -3.81 -22.21 3.86
N HIS A 636 -3.40 -22.53 2.63
CA HIS A 636 -2.04 -22.38 2.11
C HIS A 636 -1.64 -20.90 1.87
N LEU A 637 -2.61 -19.99 1.84
CA LEU A 637 -2.42 -18.55 1.60
C LEU A 637 -2.50 -17.72 2.89
N LEU A 638 -2.84 -18.36 4.02
CA LEU A 638 -2.96 -17.69 5.31
C LEU A 638 -1.60 -17.28 5.85
N LYS A 639 -1.39 -15.97 5.98
CA LYS A 639 -0.28 -15.42 6.75
C LYS A 639 -0.66 -15.41 8.23
N LYS A 640 -0.17 -16.41 8.94
CA LYS A 640 -0.31 -16.59 10.39
C LYS A 640 0.78 -15.81 11.12
N GLN A 641 0.40 -15.13 12.19
CA GLN A 641 1.29 -14.41 13.09
C GLN A 641 0.93 -14.80 14.52
N LEU A 642 1.95 -15.10 15.33
CA LEU A 642 1.81 -15.26 16.77
C LEU A 642 1.99 -13.91 17.46
N LEU A 643 1.16 -13.68 18.47
CA LEU A 643 1.10 -12.48 19.28
C LEU A 643 1.11 -12.92 20.74
N ASP A 644 1.68 -12.11 21.62
CA ASP A 644 1.52 -12.24 23.07
C ASP A 644 1.76 -13.67 23.63
N PRO A 645 2.95 -14.27 23.43
CA PRO A 645 3.30 -15.53 24.07
C PRO A 645 3.47 -15.31 25.58
N HIS A 646 2.69 -16.03 26.40
CA HIS A 646 2.63 -15.86 27.86
C HIS A 646 2.33 -17.20 28.56
N TRP A 647 2.58 -17.27 29.87
CA TRP A 647 2.24 -18.44 30.67
C TRP A 647 0.75 -18.47 31.04
N GLU A 648 0.07 -19.58 30.70
CA GLU A 648 -1.34 -19.76 31.04
C GLU A 648 -1.52 -20.66 32.27
N LYS A 649 -1.75 -20.04 33.44
CA LYS A 649 -1.76 -20.72 34.76
C LYS A 649 -2.63 -21.99 34.84
N LYS A 650 -3.79 -22.01 34.17
CA LYS A 650 -4.78 -23.10 34.24
C LYS A 650 -4.40 -24.33 33.40
N SER A 651 -3.82 -24.11 32.24
CA SER A 651 -3.36 -25.17 31.32
C SER A 651 -1.91 -25.59 31.61
N ALA A 652 -1.18 -24.80 32.40
CA ALA A 652 0.22 -25.02 32.75
C ALA A 652 1.12 -25.21 31.51
N GLN A 653 0.94 -24.34 30.52
CA GLN A 653 1.69 -24.30 29.28
C GLN A 653 1.95 -22.84 28.87
N VAL A 654 2.92 -22.61 27.98
CA VAL A 654 3.06 -21.31 27.31
C VAL A 654 2.11 -21.26 26.11
N THR A 655 1.17 -20.33 26.16
CA THR A 655 0.15 -20.10 25.13
C THR A 655 0.48 -18.82 24.38
N ALA A 656 0.35 -18.83 23.06
CA ALA A 656 0.37 -17.62 22.23
C ALA A 656 -1.00 -17.39 21.57
N LEU A 657 -1.26 -16.14 21.17
CA LEU A 657 -2.45 -15.75 20.42
C LEU A 657 -2.15 -15.71 18.92
N GLU A 658 -2.71 -16.64 18.16
CA GLU A 658 -2.61 -16.66 16.70
C GLU A 658 -3.61 -15.68 16.06
N ARG A 659 -3.09 -14.93 15.08
CA ARG A 659 -3.86 -14.10 14.14
C ARG A 659 -3.52 -14.54 12.73
N ALA A 660 -4.54 -14.84 11.91
CA ALA A 660 -4.34 -15.14 10.50
C ALA A 660 -4.92 -14.06 9.59
N THR A 661 -4.21 -13.78 8.51
CA THR A 661 -4.65 -12.85 7.47
C THR A 661 -4.63 -13.51 6.09
N LEU A 662 -5.65 -13.22 5.29
CA LEU A 662 -5.76 -13.61 3.88
C LEU A 662 -5.79 -12.34 3.03
N TYR A 663 -4.78 -12.15 2.19
CA TYR A 663 -4.61 -10.95 1.35
C TYR A 663 -4.73 -9.60 2.10
N GLY A 664 -4.34 -9.57 3.37
CA GLY A 664 -4.43 -8.39 4.25
C GLY A 664 -5.75 -8.24 5.04
N LEU A 665 -6.76 -9.05 4.74
CA LEU A 665 -7.98 -9.15 5.55
C LEU A 665 -7.72 -10.04 6.76
N VAL A 666 -8.21 -9.66 7.94
CA VAL A 666 -8.09 -10.48 9.16
C VAL A 666 -9.19 -11.54 9.14
N VAL A 667 -8.82 -12.81 9.08
CA VAL A 667 -9.77 -13.94 9.08
C VAL A 667 -10.17 -14.29 10.51
N TYR A 668 -9.16 -14.43 11.39
CA TYR A 668 -9.34 -14.58 12.83
C TYR A 668 -8.19 -13.94 13.60
N SER A 669 -8.42 -13.64 14.87
CA SER A 669 -7.41 -13.09 15.80
C SER A 669 -7.72 -13.55 17.21
N GLY A 670 -6.70 -13.88 18.00
CA GLY A 670 -6.86 -14.31 19.39
C GLY A 670 -7.12 -15.82 19.59
N ARG A 671 -6.82 -16.66 18.58
CA ARG A 671 -6.91 -18.12 18.74
C ARG A 671 -5.73 -18.60 19.59
N ARG A 672 -5.98 -19.22 20.74
CA ARG A 672 -4.92 -19.79 21.58
C ARG A 672 -4.24 -20.95 20.87
N VAL A 673 -2.91 -20.94 20.85
CA VAL A 673 -2.06 -22.02 20.34
C VAL A 673 -0.93 -22.31 21.32
N ASP A 674 -0.52 -23.57 21.38
CA ASP A 674 0.63 -24.06 22.15
C ASP A 674 1.93 -23.51 21.55
N PHE A 675 2.57 -22.57 22.25
CA PHE A 675 3.75 -21.86 21.77
C PHE A 675 4.99 -22.77 21.72
N THR A 676 5.04 -23.78 22.59
CA THR A 676 6.12 -24.76 22.71
C THR A 676 6.41 -25.50 21.39
N LYS A 677 5.38 -25.67 20.54
CA LYS A 677 5.50 -26.32 19.23
C LYS A 677 6.09 -25.43 18.13
N VAL A 678 6.20 -24.12 18.39
CA VAL A 678 6.65 -23.13 17.40
C VAL A 678 8.01 -22.57 17.79
N ASP A 679 8.20 -22.20 19.06
CA ASP A 679 9.50 -21.81 19.61
C ASP A 679 9.68 -22.44 21.02
N PRO A 680 10.27 -23.64 21.11
CA PRO A 680 10.48 -24.31 22.39
C PRO A 680 11.48 -23.58 23.30
N VAL A 681 12.40 -22.79 22.73
CA VAL A 681 13.43 -22.06 23.49
C VAL A 681 12.80 -20.85 24.17
N ALA A 682 12.06 -20.03 23.42
CA ALA A 682 11.32 -18.90 23.99
C ALA A 682 10.19 -19.38 24.92
N ALA A 683 9.54 -20.51 24.63
CA ALA A 683 8.58 -21.10 25.56
C ALA A 683 9.23 -21.53 26.89
N ARG A 684 10.44 -22.12 26.87
CA ARG A 684 11.17 -22.46 28.09
C ARG A 684 11.54 -21.21 28.91
N ASP A 685 12.00 -20.14 28.25
CA ASP A 685 12.30 -18.86 28.92
C ASP A 685 11.07 -18.28 29.63
N ILE A 686 9.94 -18.17 28.93
CA ILE A 686 8.66 -17.68 29.48
C ILE A 686 8.19 -18.58 30.63
N PHE A 687 8.31 -19.91 30.50
CA PHE A 687 7.99 -20.85 31.57
C PHE A 687 8.84 -20.60 32.82
N ILE A 688 10.16 -20.42 32.71
CA ILE A 688 11.00 -20.15 33.87
C ILE A 688 10.62 -18.80 34.50
N ARG A 689 10.54 -17.73 33.69
CA ARG A 689 10.28 -16.36 34.17
C ARG A 689 8.91 -16.18 34.80
N GLU A 690 7.85 -16.66 34.16
CA GLU A 690 6.49 -16.45 34.66
C GLU A 690 6.03 -17.57 35.59
N ALA A 691 6.23 -18.85 35.22
CA ALA A 691 5.66 -19.98 35.94
C ALA A 691 6.41 -20.29 37.25
N LEU A 692 7.74 -20.35 37.18
CA LEU A 692 8.61 -20.71 38.31
C LEU A 692 9.01 -19.50 39.16
N VAL A 693 9.63 -18.48 38.55
CA VAL A 693 10.12 -17.27 39.22
C VAL A 693 8.94 -16.38 39.64
N GLY A 694 8.17 -15.87 38.68
CA GLY A 694 6.97 -15.03 38.90
C GLY A 694 5.79 -15.73 39.59
N GLY A 695 5.97 -16.95 40.08
CA GLY A 695 5.02 -17.65 40.93
C GLY A 695 3.71 -18.07 40.26
N GLN A 696 3.61 -18.02 38.93
CA GLN A 696 2.35 -18.18 38.21
C GLN A 696 1.91 -19.64 38.00
N TRP A 697 2.69 -20.64 38.43
CA TRP A 697 2.30 -22.05 38.38
C TRP A 697 1.75 -22.55 39.73
N GLU A 698 0.58 -23.16 39.73
CA GLU A 698 0.06 -23.93 40.87
C GLU A 698 0.35 -25.41 40.66
N SER A 699 1.28 -25.97 41.43
CA SER A 699 1.58 -27.41 41.44
C SER A 699 1.85 -27.90 42.87
N ARG A 700 1.73 -29.22 43.08
CA ARG A 700 1.95 -29.91 44.35
C ARG A 700 3.43 -30.29 44.59
N LEU A 701 4.34 -29.82 43.73
CA LEU A 701 5.76 -30.14 43.78
C LEU A 701 6.40 -29.56 45.07
N PRO A 702 7.06 -30.39 45.91
CA PRO A 702 7.55 -29.97 47.23
C PRO A 702 8.53 -28.78 47.23
N PHE A 703 9.45 -28.72 46.26
CA PHE A 703 10.43 -27.62 46.16
C PHE A 703 9.75 -26.27 45.90
N LEU A 704 8.68 -26.23 45.09
CA LEU A 704 8.04 -24.98 44.66
C LEU A 704 7.39 -24.24 45.85
N ALA A 705 6.78 -24.99 46.76
CA ALA A 705 6.24 -24.46 48.01
C ALA A 705 7.33 -24.03 48.99
N ALA A 706 8.42 -24.80 49.09
CA ALA A 706 9.57 -24.47 49.93
C ALA A 706 10.29 -23.20 49.46
N ASN A 707 10.57 -23.09 48.16
CA ASN A 707 11.20 -21.93 47.52
C ASN A 707 10.35 -20.67 47.72
N ARG A 708 9.04 -20.73 47.43
CA ARG A 708 8.11 -19.60 47.65
C ARG A 708 7.98 -19.20 49.11
N LYS A 709 8.22 -20.10 50.06
CA LYS A 709 8.27 -19.80 51.48
C LYS A 709 9.59 -19.13 51.84
N LEU A 710 10.71 -19.66 51.37
CA LEU A 710 12.05 -19.13 51.64
C LEU A 710 12.25 -17.72 51.06
N VAL A 711 11.79 -17.47 49.83
CA VAL A 711 11.78 -16.12 49.21
C VAL A 711 11.00 -15.14 50.10
N ARG A 712 9.76 -15.49 50.51
CA ARG A 712 8.96 -14.67 51.43
C ARG A 712 9.57 -14.49 52.82
N GLU A 713 10.32 -15.46 53.32
CA GLU A 713 11.08 -15.34 54.58
C GLU A 713 12.26 -14.39 54.44
N VAL A 714 12.93 -14.35 53.28
CA VAL A 714 14.02 -13.39 52.97
C VAL A 714 13.46 -11.98 52.79
N GLU A 715 12.41 -11.80 51.97
CA GLU A 715 11.66 -10.52 51.83
C GLU A 715 11.19 -9.99 53.20
N GLY A 716 10.63 -10.86 54.04
CA GLY A 716 10.15 -10.51 55.38
C GLY A 716 11.26 -10.14 56.39
N LEU A 717 12.51 -10.55 56.14
CA LEU A 717 13.68 -10.14 56.92
C LEU A 717 14.22 -8.79 56.45
N GLU A 718 14.15 -8.52 55.15
CA GLU A 718 14.53 -7.24 54.56
C GLU A 718 13.65 -6.09 55.06
N HIS A 719 12.32 -6.28 55.02
CA HIS A 719 11.35 -5.33 55.60
C HIS A 719 11.60 -5.03 57.08
N LYS A 720 12.18 -5.97 57.85
CA LYS A 720 12.55 -5.78 59.26
C LYS A 720 13.90 -5.08 59.46
N SER A 721 14.84 -5.24 58.53
CA SER A 721 16.21 -4.69 58.66
C SER A 721 16.34 -3.22 58.24
N ARG A 722 15.39 -2.71 57.42
CA ARG A 722 15.45 -1.37 56.79
C ARG A 722 16.77 -1.08 56.05
N ARG A 723 17.41 -2.11 55.49
CA ARG A 723 18.47 -2.00 54.48
C ARG A 723 18.00 -2.71 53.22
N GLN A 724 18.24 -2.11 52.06
CA GLN A 724 17.74 -2.57 50.76
C GLN A 724 18.80 -3.36 49.97
N ASP A 725 19.65 -4.09 50.70
CA ASP A 725 20.78 -4.87 50.16
C ASP A 725 20.50 -6.39 50.21
N VAL A 726 19.24 -6.80 50.42
CA VAL A 726 18.87 -8.20 50.70
C VAL A 726 17.98 -8.81 49.61
N LEU A 727 17.28 -8.01 48.80
CA LEU A 727 16.30 -8.55 47.85
C LEU A 727 16.97 -9.28 46.68
N VAL A 728 16.43 -10.46 46.43
CA VAL A 728 16.81 -11.39 45.37
C VAL A 728 16.45 -10.77 44.02
N ASP A 729 17.37 -10.76 43.07
CA ASP A 729 17.00 -10.43 41.68
C ASP A 729 16.23 -11.63 41.10
N ASP A 730 15.07 -11.39 40.47
CA ASP A 730 14.34 -12.42 39.72
C ASP A 730 15.26 -13.10 38.68
N GLU A 731 16.26 -12.37 38.17
CA GLU A 731 17.26 -12.90 37.24
C GLU A 731 18.21 -13.95 37.88
N LEU A 732 18.48 -13.87 39.19
CA LEU A 732 19.26 -14.88 39.92
C LEU A 732 18.44 -16.17 40.12
N ILE A 733 17.15 -16.03 40.46
CA ILE A 733 16.24 -17.18 40.57
C ILE A 733 16.05 -17.83 39.19
N TYR A 734 15.92 -17.01 38.14
CA TYR A 734 15.91 -17.47 36.75
C TYR A 734 17.17 -18.26 36.41
N ALA A 735 18.37 -17.71 36.65
CA ALA A 735 19.64 -18.38 36.34
C ALA A 735 19.81 -19.71 37.09
N PHE A 736 19.38 -19.79 38.35
CA PHE A 736 19.36 -21.04 39.14
C PHE A 736 18.49 -22.12 38.46
N TYR A 737 17.29 -21.77 38.02
CA TYR A 737 16.40 -22.71 37.33
C TYR A 737 16.93 -23.05 35.93
N ASP A 738 17.40 -22.06 35.17
CA ASP A 738 17.93 -22.24 33.81
C ASP A 738 19.10 -23.22 33.76
N ALA A 739 20.06 -23.08 34.69
CA ALA A 739 21.22 -23.96 34.78
C ALA A 739 20.89 -25.43 35.11
N GLN A 740 19.72 -25.71 35.70
CA GLN A 740 19.31 -27.05 36.16
C GLN A 740 18.22 -27.70 35.29
N LEU A 741 17.46 -26.92 34.53
CA LEU A 741 16.33 -27.42 33.74
C LEU A 741 16.76 -27.86 32.34
N PRO A 742 16.31 -29.03 31.85
CA PRO A 742 16.60 -29.47 30.50
C PRO A 742 15.90 -28.58 29.46
N ALA A 743 16.38 -28.65 28.22
CA ALA A 743 15.88 -27.81 27.13
C ALA A 743 14.40 -28.04 26.77
N ASP A 744 13.82 -29.18 27.16
CA ASP A 744 12.42 -29.56 26.90
C ASP A 744 11.45 -29.24 28.05
N ALA A 745 11.93 -28.76 29.20
CA ALA A 745 11.09 -28.38 30.34
C ALA A 745 10.42 -27.01 30.14
N ALA A 746 9.46 -26.93 29.21
CA ALA A 746 8.73 -25.71 28.84
C ALA A 746 7.22 -25.73 29.18
N SER A 747 6.73 -26.80 29.80
CA SER A 747 5.35 -26.93 30.30
C SER A 747 5.30 -27.70 31.60
N GLY A 748 4.23 -27.52 32.38
CA GLY A 748 4.06 -28.20 33.66
C GLY A 748 4.03 -29.72 33.54
N VAL A 749 3.47 -30.27 32.46
CA VAL A 749 3.45 -31.72 32.21
C VAL A 749 4.85 -32.26 31.91
N MET A 750 5.62 -31.58 31.06
CA MET A 750 6.99 -31.97 30.73
C MET A 750 7.89 -31.88 31.96
N PHE A 751 7.76 -30.79 32.73
CA PHE A 751 8.47 -30.58 33.98
C PHE A 751 8.14 -31.66 35.03
N GLU A 752 6.85 -31.93 35.30
CA GLU A 752 6.46 -32.89 36.34
C GLU A 752 6.95 -34.32 36.03
N ASN A 753 6.95 -34.72 34.75
CA ASN A 753 7.50 -36.00 34.32
C ASN A 753 9.02 -36.07 34.52
N TRP A 754 9.75 -35.01 34.15
CA TRP A 754 11.19 -34.90 34.38
C TRP A 754 11.55 -34.91 35.88
N TYR A 755 10.89 -34.06 36.68
CA TYR A 755 11.14 -33.93 38.12
C TYR A 755 10.83 -35.23 38.87
N ARG A 756 9.75 -35.94 38.54
CA ARG A 756 9.37 -37.21 39.18
C ARG A 756 10.41 -38.33 38.95
N ARG A 757 11.17 -38.25 37.85
CA ARG A 757 12.26 -39.18 37.56
C ARG A 757 13.49 -38.87 38.43
N LEU A 758 13.99 -37.64 38.38
CA LEU A 758 15.23 -37.24 39.04
C LEU A 758 15.10 -37.01 40.56
N SER A 759 13.93 -36.61 41.07
CA SER A 759 13.75 -36.39 42.52
C SER A 759 13.83 -37.67 43.37
N LYS A 760 13.80 -38.86 42.74
CA LYS A 760 14.11 -40.14 43.40
C LYS A 760 15.60 -40.31 43.70
N GLU A 761 16.46 -39.76 42.84
CA GLU A 761 17.92 -39.82 42.94
C GLU A 761 18.46 -38.61 43.73
N GLN A 762 17.80 -37.46 43.60
CA GLN A 762 18.17 -36.20 44.25
C GLN A 762 16.97 -35.60 45.02
N PRO A 763 16.76 -35.97 46.31
CA PRO A 763 15.60 -35.52 47.09
C PRO A 763 15.53 -34.00 47.36
N ARG A 764 16.63 -33.26 47.14
CA ARG A 764 16.72 -31.79 47.27
C ARG A 764 16.84 -31.05 45.93
N LEU A 765 16.52 -31.72 44.81
CA LEU A 765 16.52 -31.13 43.47
C LEU A 765 15.68 -29.83 43.41
N LEU A 766 16.25 -28.76 42.87
CA LEU A 766 15.65 -27.42 42.73
C LEU A 766 15.23 -26.71 44.04
N TYR A 767 15.64 -27.18 45.22
CA TYR A 767 15.44 -26.41 46.46
C TYR A 767 16.45 -25.26 46.51
N LEU A 768 15.95 -24.03 46.53
CA LEU A 768 16.76 -22.84 46.78
C LEU A 768 17.26 -22.87 48.22
N THR A 769 18.53 -22.55 48.41
CA THR A 769 19.14 -22.34 49.73
C THR A 769 19.17 -20.86 50.09
N ARG A 770 19.42 -20.57 51.37
CA ARG A 770 19.53 -19.19 51.84
C ARG A 770 20.74 -18.48 51.23
N ASP A 771 21.83 -19.20 50.97
CA ASP A 771 23.08 -18.64 50.44
C ASP A 771 23.05 -18.43 48.92
N GLU A 772 22.17 -19.13 48.21
CA GLU A 772 21.87 -18.85 46.78
C GLU A 772 20.94 -17.64 46.62
N LEU A 773 20.08 -17.37 47.62
CA LEU A 773 19.20 -16.19 47.65
C LEU A 773 19.89 -14.95 48.27
N MET A 774 20.81 -15.14 49.20
CA MET A 774 21.59 -14.07 49.83
C MET A 774 22.91 -13.88 49.08
N ARG A 775 23.12 -12.71 48.47
CA ARG A 775 24.32 -12.37 47.69
C ARG A 775 25.63 -12.56 48.49
N HIS A 776 26.22 -13.75 48.42
CA HIS A 776 27.57 -14.01 48.93
C HIS A 776 28.69 -13.39 48.07
N GLN A 777 28.32 -12.62 47.05
CA GLN A 777 29.19 -11.68 46.34
C GLN A 777 28.60 -10.25 46.34
N ALA A 778 28.26 -9.74 47.52
CA ALA A 778 28.18 -8.29 47.77
C ALA A 778 29.56 -7.68 48.14
N ALA A 779 30.67 -8.35 47.80
CA ALA A 779 32.04 -7.83 47.95
C ALA A 779 32.36 -6.61 47.04
N GLY A 780 31.41 -6.19 46.19
CA GLY A 780 31.53 -5.03 45.30
C GLY A 780 30.59 -3.86 45.57
N ILE A 781 29.52 -4.03 46.38
CA ILE A 781 28.66 -2.89 46.78
C ILE A 781 29.28 -2.26 48.02
N THR A 782 30.28 -1.41 47.79
CA THR A 782 30.87 -0.62 48.86
C THR A 782 29.87 0.43 49.35
N THR A 783 30.00 0.85 50.60
CA THR A 783 29.29 2.02 51.16
C THR A 783 29.55 3.33 50.39
N GLN A 784 30.53 3.31 49.47
CA GLN A 784 30.85 4.43 48.57
C GLN A 784 29.85 4.53 47.39
N SER A 785 29.16 3.45 47.02
CA SER A 785 28.20 3.45 45.90
C SER A 785 26.86 4.11 46.22
N PHE A 786 26.44 4.04 47.50
CA PHE A 786 25.25 4.68 48.04
C PHE A 786 25.61 5.46 49.32
N PRO A 787 26.38 6.55 49.21
CA PRO A 787 26.90 7.26 50.38
C PRO A 787 25.78 7.93 51.18
N ALA A 788 25.94 8.01 52.50
CA ALA A 788 25.02 8.69 53.41
C ALA A 788 25.03 10.24 53.25
N THR A 789 26.05 10.78 52.57
CA THR A 789 26.17 12.19 52.21
C THR A 789 26.55 12.33 50.74
N VAL A 790 26.04 13.35 50.08
CA VAL A 790 26.41 13.74 48.70
C VAL A 790 26.88 15.18 48.74
N ARG A 791 28.10 15.42 48.26
CA ARG A 791 28.68 16.77 48.26
C ARG A 791 28.05 17.63 47.16
N LEU A 792 27.29 18.65 47.56
CA LEU A 792 26.62 19.61 46.67
C LEU A 792 26.94 21.03 47.15
N GLY A 793 27.29 21.94 46.23
CA GLY A 793 27.66 23.31 46.59
C GLY A 793 28.79 23.40 47.62
N GLY A 794 29.78 22.50 47.52
CA GLY A 794 30.92 22.43 48.44
C GLY A 794 30.63 21.81 49.82
N VAL A 795 29.38 21.55 50.18
CA VAL A 795 28.94 21.02 51.48
C VAL A 795 28.45 19.57 51.37
N ASP A 796 28.71 18.75 52.38
CA ASP A 796 28.23 17.37 52.45
C ASP A 796 26.75 17.34 52.89
N CYS A 797 25.85 17.17 51.93
CA CYS A 797 24.41 17.15 52.15
C CYS A 797 23.92 15.73 52.47
N ALA A 798 23.10 15.58 53.52
CA ALA A 798 22.60 14.26 53.93
C ALA A 798 21.69 13.63 52.86
N ALA A 799 22.01 12.41 52.43
CA ALA A 799 21.28 11.66 51.41
C ALA A 799 20.38 10.60 52.05
N SER A 800 19.17 10.45 51.52
CA SER A 800 18.25 9.37 51.86
C SER A 800 17.71 8.72 50.60
N TYR A 801 17.53 7.40 50.65
CA TYR A 801 17.10 6.58 49.53
C TYR A 801 15.75 5.96 49.88
N LEU A 802 14.80 6.01 48.95
CA LEU A 802 13.49 5.38 49.06
C LEU A 802 13.22 4.63 47.75
N HIS A 803 12.60 3.45 47.83
CA HIS A 803 12.13 2.73 46.65
C HIS A 803 10.66 2.37 46.85
N GLU A 804 9.79 3.29 46.45
CA GLU A 804 8.35 3.19 46.63
C GLU A 804 7.66 3.83 45.42
N PRO A 805 7.42 3.05 44.34
CA PRO A 805 6.90 3.58 43.08
C PRO A 805 5.56 4.32 43.24
N GLY A 806 5.61 5.65 43.20
CA GLY A 806 4.46 6.54 43.40
C GLY A 806 4.62 7.51 44.56
N ASP A 807 5.54 7.28 45.51
CA ASP A 807 5.90 8.30 46.51
C ASP A 807 6.72 9.42 45.85
N ALA A 808 6.45 10.67 46.24
CA ALA A 808 7.14 11.83 45.70
C ALA A 808 8.67 11.78 45.91
N ARG A 809 9.15 11.04 46.91
CA ARG A 809 10.56 10.90 47.33
C ARG A 809 11.26 9.69 46.72
N ASP A 810 10.57 8.86 45.92
CA ASP A 810 11.12 7.66 45.27
C ASP A 810 12.46 7.94 44.55
N GLY A 811 13.46 7.09 44.75
CA GLY A 811 14.86 7.32 44.38
C GLY A 811 15.68 8.04 45.45
N LEU A 812 16.67 8.82 45.00
CA LEU A 812 17.59 9.58 45.85
C LEU A 812 16.98 10.94 46.23
N THR A 813 16.82 11.19 47.53
CA THR A 813 16.49 12.51 48.11
C THR A 813 17.70 13.07 48.87
N VAL A 814 18.24 14.21 48.44
CA VAL A 814 19.35 14.92 49.11
C VAL A 814 18.83 16.11 49.89
N THR A 815 19.25 16.25 51.15
CA THR A 815 18.85 17.33 52.05
C THR A 815 19.84 18.49 51.96
N VAL A 816 19.42 19.57 51.33
CA VAL A 816 20.26 20.74 51.04
C VAL A 816 19.94 21.86 52.03
N PRO A 817 20.90 22.33 52.85
CA PRO A 817 20.69 23.52 53.67
C PRO A 817 20.42 24.75 52.80
N LEU A 818 19.50 25.62 53.23
CA LEU A 818 19.03 26.76 52.45
C LEU A 818 20.18 27.65 51.93
N PHE A 819 21.22 27.88 52.75
CA PHE A 819 22.38 28.69 52.37
C PHE A 819 23.24 28.08 51.24
N VAL A 820 23.17 26.76 51.02
CA VAL A 820 23.91 26.03 49.98
C VAL A 820 23.13 26.00 48.66
N LEU A 821 21.80 26.16 48.69
CA LEU A 821 20.90 25.94 47.55
C LEU A 821 21.37 26.57 46.24
N ASN A 822 21.82 27.84 46.29
CA ASN A 822 22.25 28.56 45.09
C ASN A 822 23.56 28.01 44.50
N GLN A 823 24.43 27.40 45.32
CA GLN A 823 25.72 26.83 44.95
C GLN A 823 25.62 25.39 44.40
N VAL A 824 24.47 24.74 44.51
CA VAL A 824 24.26 23.40 43.92
C VAL A 824 24.31 23.49 42.39
N SER A 825 25.12 22.65 41.75
CA SER A 825 25.20 22.52 40.28
C SER A 825 24.13 21.56 39.75
N GLU A 826 23.44 21.95 38.67
CA GLU A 826 22.49 21.07 37.97
C GLU A 826 23.19 19.88 37.32
N GLU A 827 24.37 20.10 36.73
CA GLU A 827 25.17 19.03 36.11
C GLU A 827 25.51 17.94 37.13
N ARG A 828 25.98 18.32 38.33
CA ARG A 828 26.30 17.34 39.38
C ARG A 828 25.05 16.55 39.82
N CYS A 829 23.87 17.16 39.82
CA CYS A 829 22.61 16.48 40.11
C CYS A 829 22.23 15.45 39.03
N GLU A 830 22.70 15.57 37.77
CA GLU A 830 22.48 14.55 36.74
C GLU A 830 23.09 13.19 37.14
N TRP A 831 24.25 13.18 37.82
CA TRP A 831 25.02 11.96 38.13
C TRP A 831 24.46 11.10 39.26
N LEU A 832 23.47 11.58 40.03
CA LEU A 832 22.97 10.89 41.24
C LEU A 832 24.15 10.47 42.16
N VAL A 833 24.22 9.17 42.47
CA VAL A 833 25.34 8.44 43.08
C VAL A 833 25.71 7.27 42.16
N THR A 834 26.94 6.77 42.26
CA THR A 834 27.47 5.71 41.36
C THR A 834 26.59 4.45 41.35
N GLY A 835 26.01 4.07 42.49
CA GLY A 835 25.06 2.96 42.61
C GLY A 835 23.78 3.08 41.78
N MET A 836 23.37 4.30 41.37
CA MET A 836 22.19 4.55 40.54
C MET A 836 22.53 4.85 39.06
N LEU A 837 23.81 4.91 38.69
CA LEU A 837 24.22 5.28 37.32
C LEU A 837 23.79 4.25 36.28
N LYS A 838 23.91 2.95 36.56
CA LYS A 838 23.55 1.87 35.62
C LYS A 838 22.13 2.03 35.10
N ASP A 839 21.16 2.17 36.01
CA ASP A 839 19.74 2.21 35.66
C ASP A 839 19.40 3.52 34.92
N LYS A 840 20.02 4.63 35.32
CA LYS A 840 19.90 5.91 34.63
C LYS A 840 20.44 5.85 33.20
N ILE A 841 21.63 5.27 33.01
CA ILE A 841 22.24 5.07 31.69
C ILE A 841 21.39 4.12 30.83
N GLN A 842 20.88 3.03 31.41
CA GLN A 842 20.02 2.10 30.69
C GLN A 842 18.70 2.75 30.24
N ALA A 843 18.09 3.60 31.08
CA ALA A 843 16.89 4.36 30.71
C ALA A 843 17.18 5.40 29.62
N LEU A 844 18.32 6.10 29.69
CA LEU A 844 18.80 6.97 28.61
C LEU A 844 18.97 6.19 27.31
N GLN A 845 19.65 5.04 27.31
CA GLN A 845 19.83 4.20 26.12
C GLN A 845 18.49 3.66 25.58
N LYS A 846 17.53 3.29 26.44
CA LYS A 846 16.17 2.89 26.03
C LYS A 846 15.41 4.02 25.31
N SER A 847 15.63 5.28 25.72
CA SER A 847 14.99 6.47 25.16
C SER A 847 15.46 6.82 23.73
N LEU A 848 16.61 6.29 23.29
CA LEU A 848 17.18 6.56 21.97
C LEU A 848 16.31 6.03 20.81
N PRO A 849 16.37 6.66 19.62
CA PRO A 849 15.76 6.15 18.40
C PRO A 849 16.22 4.72 18.05
N GLN A 850 15.39 3.98 17.32
CA GLN A 850 15.60 2.56 17.01
C GLN A 850 16.99 2.25 16.41
N LYS A 851 17.50 3.13 15.53
CA LYS A 851 18.75 2.91 14.77
C LYS A 851 20.02 2.86 15.65
N PRO A 852 20.33 3.86 16.50
CA PRO A 852 21.42 3.74 17.47
C PRO A 852 21.11 2.72 18.58
N ARG A 853 19.86 2.67 19.08
CA ARG A 853 19.50 1.74 20.16
C ARG A 853 19.75 0.27 19.81
N ALA A 854 19.50 -0.14 18.56
CA ALA A 854 19.74 -1.50 18.09
C ALA A 854 21.23 -1.91 18.11
N ARG A 855 22.17 -0.95 18.06
CA ARG A 855 23.63 -1.21 18.15
C ARG A 855 24.15 -1.35 19.57
N LEU A 856 23.30 -1.08 20.57
CA LEU A 856 23.62 -1.17 22.00
C LEU A 856 22.92 -2.37 22.67
N VAL A 857 22.26 -3.24 21.91
CA VAL A 857 21.59 -4.44 22.45
C VAL A 857 22.64 -5.54 22.66
N PRO A 858 22.75 -6.17 23.85
CA PRO A 858 21.87 -6.02 25.03
C PRO A 858 22.08 -4.73 25.85
N LEU A 859 21.01 -3.94 26.00
CA LEU A 859 21.06 -2.66 26.73
C LEU A 859 21.50 -2.78 28.21
N PRO A 860 21.18 -3.86 28.97
CA PRO A 860 21.70 -4.02 30.33
C PRO A 860 23.23 -4.10 30.39
N GLU A 861 23.87 -4.73 29.40
CA GLU A 861 25.33 -4.95 29.34
C GLU A 861 26.06 -3.66 28.94
N SER A 862 25.58 -2.98 27.90
CA SER A 862 26.14 -1.69 27.48
C SER A 862 26.00 -0.62 28.57
N ALA A 863 24.88 -0.61 29.30
CA ALA A 863 24.68 0.28 30.44
C ALA A 863 25.60 -0.04 31.62
N ALA A 864 25.81 -1.32 31.95
CA ALA A 864 26.73 -1.73 33.03
C ALA A 864 28.17 -1.29 32.75
N ARG A 865 28.69 -1.58 31.54
CA ARG A 865 30.05 -1.17 31.13
C ARG A 865 30.23 0.35 31.12
N TYR A 866 29.22 1.11 30.70
CA TYR A 866 29.27 2.58 30.76
C TYR A 866 29.26 3.09 32.20
N ALA A 867 28.44 2.50 33.08
CA ALA A 867 28.37 2.89 34.49
C ALA A 867 29.70 2.66 35.22
N GLU A 868 30.37 1.53 34.96
CA GLU A 868 31.71 1.23 35.48
C GLU A 868 32.73 2.30 35.04
N GLN A 869 32.81 2.59 33.75
CA GLN A 869 33.74 3.59 33.19
C GLN A 869 33.46 5.02 33.64
N LEU A 870 32.20 5.36 33.92
CA LEU A 870 31.77 6.68 34.38
C LEU A 870 31.80 6.82 35.92
N SER A 871 32.00 5.73 36.66
CA SER A 871 32.15 5.75 38.12
C SER A 871 33.61 5.98 38.57
N ALA A 872 34.56 6.08 37.64
CA ALA A 872 35.95 6.38 37.94
C ALA A 872 36.09 7.76 38.63
N PRO A 873 36.91 7.94 39.68
CA PRO A 873 36.99 9.20 40.44
C PRO A 873 37.35 10.44 39.62
N GLU A 874 38.09 10.27 38.53
CA GLU A 874 38.51 11.35 37.61
C GLU A 874 37.38 11.81 36.67
N VAL A 875 36.29 11.05 36.57
CA VAL A 875 35.18 11.27 35.63
C VAL A 875 33.86 11.51 36.34
N PHE A 876 33.65 10.87 37.49
CA PHE A 876 32.38 10.90 38.21
C PHE A 876 32.02 12.30 38.71
N GLY A 877 30.96 12.88 38.16
CA GLY A 877 30.47 14.21 38.53
C GLY A 877 31.15 15.37 37.80
N ALA A 878 31.99 15.10 36.79
CA ALA A 878 32.62 16.12 35.94
C ALA A 878 31.73 16.42 34.71
N GLY A 879 31.22 17.66 34.63
CA GLY A 879 30.29 18.08 33.57
C GLY A 879 28.92 17.40 33.65
N ALA A 880 28.11 17.50 32.60
CA ALA A 880 26.81 16.81 32.51
C ALA A 880 26.94 15.29 32.20
N LEU A 881 26.22 14.45 32.96
CA LEU A 881 26.17 12.99 32.73
C LEU A 881 25.67 12.69 31.30
N THR A 882 24.69 13.45 30.83
CA THR A 882 24.08 13.25 29.51
C THR A 882 25.11 13.36 28.38
N ASP A 883 26.08 14.26 28.50
CA ASP A 883 27.14 14.43 27.50
C ASP A 883 28.21 13.34 27.61
N ALA A 884 28.54 12.92 28.83
CA ALA A 884 29.43 11.78 29.07
C ALA A 884 28.88 10.47 28.46
N VAL A 885 27.57 10.24 28.59
CA VAL A 885 26.88 9.10 27.95
C VAL A 885 26.78 9.28 26.43
N LEU A 886 26.47 10.49 25.94
CA LEU A 886 26.41 10.81 24.51
C LEU A 886 27.74 10.48 23.80
N LYS A 887 28.87 10.85 24.41
CA LYS A 887 30.21 10.54 23.91
C LYS A 887 30.40 9.03 23.73
N ARG A 888 30.14 8.24 24.77
CA ARG A 888 30.25 6.77 24.72
C ARG A 888 29.34 6.15 23.65
N VAL A 889 28.09 6.61 23.53
CA VAL A 889 27.15 6.15 22.50
C VAL A 889 27.66 6.47 21.08
N ARG A 890 28.26 7.64 20.85
CA ARG A 890 28.86 7.99 19.56
C ARG A 890 30.05 7.10 19.24
N ASP A 891 30.97 6.94 20.19
CA ASP A 891 32.19 6.14 20.05
C ASP A 891 31.86 4.68 19.70
N GLU A 892 30.89 4.06 20.40
CA GLU A 892 30.48 2.67 20.15
C GLU A 892 29.62 2.51 18.90
N THR A 893 28.61 3.35 18.70
CA THR A 893 27.67 3.14 17.59
C THR A 893 28.21 3.63 16.25
N SER A 894 29.21 4.51 16.22
CA SER A 894 29.69 5.22 15.02
C SER A 894 28.56 5.92 14.24
N LEU A 895 27.56 6.45 14.95
CA LEU A 895 26.43 7.19 14.40
C LEU A 895 26.39 8.61 14.99
N ASP A 896 25.94 9.60 14.21
CA ASP A 896 25.63 10.95 14.72
C ASP A 896 24.34 10.93 15.55
N VAL A 897 24.46 10.45 16.78
CA VAL A 897 23.48 10.61 17.86
C VAL A 897 23.66 12.00 18.46
N LYS A 898 22.59 12.68 18.86
CA LYS A 898 22.62 14.03 19.44
C LYS A 898 22.06 14.03 20.86
N ARG A 899 22.37 15.05 21.67
CA ARG A 899 21.83 15.17 23.04
C ARG A 899 20.29 15.09 23.07
N ALA A 900 19.63 15.71 22.09
CA ALA A 900 18.18 15.70 21.92
C ALA A 900 17.59 14.34 21.48
N ASP A 901 18.39 13.34 21.13
CA ASP A 901 17.91 11.97 20.88
C ASP A 901 17.63 11.22 22.19
N PHE A 902 18.23 11.63 23.30
CA PHE A 902 17.85 11.16 24.64
C PHE A 902 16.54 11.84 25.08
N LYS A 903 15.51 11.05 25.36
CA LYS A 903 14.18 11.54 25.77
C LYS A 903 14.07 11.48 27.29
N LEU A 904 14.54 12.55 27.95
CA LEU A 904 14.52 12.69 29.42
C LEU A 904 13.09 12.61 29.99
N ASP A 905 12.08 12.99 29.21
CA ASP A 905 10.66 12.84 29.53
C ASP A 905 10.17 11.38 29.61
N MET A 906 10.93 10.42 29.05
CA MET A 906 10.66 8.99 29.14
C MET A 906 11.32 8.31 30.35
N LEU A 907 12.16 9.02 31.13
CA LEU A 907 12.80 8.46 32.32
C LEU A 907 11.84 8.47 33.52
N PRO A 908 11.74 7.37 34.30
CA PRO A 908 11.06 7.36 35.58
C PRO A 908 11.55 8.45 36.55
N PRO A 909 10.67 9.06 37.37
CA PRO A 909 11.05 10.14 38.28
C PRO A 909 12.22 9.82 39.22
N HIS A 910 12.34 8.59 39.73
CA HIS A 910 13.43 8.17 40.63
C HIS A 910 14.85 8.25 40.05
N LEU A 911 14.98 8.38 38.72
CA LEU A 911 16.27 8.62 38.05
C LEU A 911 16.68 10.10 38.03
N PHE A 912 15.90 10.98 38.67
CA PHE A 912 16.22 12.38 38.90
C PHE A 912 16.37 12.64 40.41
N MET A 913 17.45 13.35 40.78
CA MET A 913 17.75 13.69 42.18
C MET A 913 16.62 14.54 42.75
N ASN A 914 15.99 14.07 43.81
CA ASN A 914 15.03 14.85 44.58
C ASN A 914 15.80 15.69 45.61
N LEU A 915 15.47 16.97 45.73
CA LEU A 915 16.15 17.90 46.62
C LEU A 915 15.17 18.35 47.68
N ARG A 916 15.56 18.24 48.95
CA ARG A 916 14.80 18.72 50.12
C ARG A 916 15.54 19.90 50.73
N VAL A 917 15.01 21.10 50.56
CA VAL A 917 15.61 22.33 51.11
C VAL A 917 15.17 22.53 52.56
N VAL A 918 16.12 22.74 53.46
CA VAL A 918 15.87 22.94 54.90
C VAL A 918 16.48 24.23 55.46
N ASP A 919 15.86 24.82 56.47
CA ASP A 919 16.42 25.94 57.23
C ASP A 919 17.47 25.51 58.27
N GLU A 920 17.98 26.47 59.03
CA GLU A 920 18.97 26.28 60.10
C GLU A 920 18.47 25.41 61.28
N HIS A 921 17.16 25.17 61.37
CA HIS A 921 16.53 24.30 62.36
C HIS A 921 16.10 22.95 61.78
N GLY A 922 16.46 22.66 60.52
CA GLY A 922 16.11 21.41 59.82
C GLY A 922 14.67 21.35 59.32
N ARG A 923 13.90 22.45 59.38
CA ARG A 923 12.53 22.50 58.86
C ARG A 923 12.56 22.59 57.34
N GLN A 924 11.75 21.76 56.68
CA GLN A 924 11.63 21.77 55.22
C GLN A 924 10.95 23.05 54.73
N LEU A 925 11.58 23.73 53.78
CA LEU A 925 11.09 24.93 53.11
C LEU A 925 10.54 24.63 51.72
N GLY A 926 11.10 23.64 51.03
CA GLY A 926 10.66 23.19 49.71
C GLY A 926 11.24 21.83 49.36
N MET A 927 10.59 21.09 48.46
CA MET A 927 11.09 19.80 47.98
C MET A 927 10.69 19.57 46.51
N GLY A 928 11.63 19.08 45.70
CA GLY A 928 11.36 18.74 44.31
C GLY A 928 12.59 18.29 43.53
N ARG A 929 12.36 17.79 42.31
CA ARG A 929 13.41 17.27 41.40
C ARG A 929 13.92 18.31 40.39
N ASN A 930 13.36 19.52 40.39
CA ASN A 930 13.77 20.63 39.53
C ASN A 930 14.52 21.67 40.38
N LEU A 931 15.85 21.69 40.26
CA LEU A 931 16.70 22.61 41.01
C LEU A 931 16.46 24.07 40.60
N GLY A 932 16.29 24.36 39.31
CA GLY A 932 15.94 25.69 38.81
C GLY A 932 14.65 26.26 39.43
N ALA A 933 13.61 25.43 39.59
CA ALA A 933 12.36 25.82 40.26
C ALA A 933 12.57 26.14 41.76
N LEU A 934 13.30 25.27 42.48
CA LEU A 934 13.64 25.50 43.89
C LEU A 934 14.52 26.75 44.08
N LYS A 935 15.46 27.01 43.16
CA LYS A 935 16.26 28.24 43.14
C LYS A 935 15.42 29.48 42.81
N ALA A 936 14.43 29.38 41.93
CA ALA A 936 13.53 30.50 41.63
C ALA A 936 12.62 30.86 42.82
N GLU A 937 12.13 29.86 43.56
CA GLU A 937 11.26 30.05 44.74
C GLU A 937 12.04 30.49 45.99
N LEU A 938 13.11 29.77 46.34
CA LEU A 938 13.83 29.92 47.61
C LEU A 938 15.18 30.65 47.48
N GLY A 939 15.68 30.91 46.26
CA GLY A 939 17.02 31.47 46.04
C GLY A 939 17.24 32.87 46.60
N ALA A 940 16.17 33.67 46.78
CA ALA A 940 16.22 34.94 47.49
C ALA A 940 16.46 34.74 49.01
N GLN A 941 15.76 33.78 49.63
CA GLN A 941 15.94 33.43 51.04
C GLN A 941 17.33 32.77 51.26
N ALA A 942 17.79 31.95 50.31
CA ALA A 942 19.12 31.37 50.30
C ALA A 942 20.25 32.41 50.30
N ARG A 943 20.10 33.52 49.55
CA ARG A 943 21.05 34.65 49.60
C ARG A 943 21.08 35.30 51.00
N GLY A 944 19.92 35.47 51.63
CA GLY A 944 19.84 36.01 53.00
C GLY A 944 20.48 35.09 54.05
N ALA A 945 20.15 33.80 54.04
CA ALA A 945 20.71 32.81 54.96
C ALA A 945 22.24 32.66 54.81
N PHE A 946 22.75 32.68 53.57
CA PHE A 946 24.19 32.66 53.31
C PHE A 946 24.90 33.90 53.86
N GLN A 947 24.29 35.09 53.75
CA GLN A 947 24.83 36.32 54.34
C GLN A 947 24.80 36.31 55.88
N ALA A 948 23.74 35.76 56.50
CA ALA A 948 23.65 35.63 57.96
C ALA A 948 24.76 34.73 58.53
N LEU A 949 25.00 33.56 57.91
CA LEU A 949 26.08 32.64 58.29
C LEU A 949 27.48 33.23 58.07
N ALA A 950 27.67 34.04 57.02
CA ALA A 950 28.95 34.72 56.77
C ALA A 950 29.30 35.76 57.85
N VAL A 951 28.31 36.40 58.49
CA VAL A 951 28.52 37.35 59.60
C VAL A 951 28.90 36.64 60.91
N LEU A 952 28.46 35.39 61.10
CA LEU A 952 28.70 34.63 62.34
C LEU A 952 30.11 34.01 62.43
N ASN A 953 30.78 33.72 61.31
CA ASN A 953 32.05 32.98 61.29
C ASN A 953 33.35 33.84 61.39
N VAL A 954 33.26 35.15 61.63
CA VAL A 954 34.45 36.03 61.72
C VAL A 954 35.04 36.12 63.16
N ARG A 955 34.66 35.21 64.07
CA ARG A 955 35.17 35.18 65.46
C ARG A 955 35.59 33.77 65.94
N ALA A 956 36.59 33.16 65.29
CA ALA A 956 37.32 32.03 65.87
C ALA A 956 38.78 31.88 65.38
N SER A 957 39.69 31.71 66.35
CA SER A 957 40.99 31.00 66.32
C SER A 957 42.16 31.42 65.39
N VAL A 958 43.23 31.90 66.05
CA VAL A 958 44.66 31.94 65.67
C VAL A 958 45.44 31.70 66.97
N PRO A 959 46.33 30.68 67.12
CA PRO A 959 47.76 30.73 66.68
C PRO A 959 48.34 29.30 66.44
N PRO A 960 49.65 28.96 66.63
CA PRO A 960 50.94 29.69 66.54
C PRO A 960 52.03 29.04 65.60
N ALA A 961 53.19 29.72 65.54
CA ALA A 961 54.57 29.38 65.08
C ALA A 961 55.06 27.89 65.00
N GLY A 962 56.19 27.53 64.35
CA GLY A 962 57.20 28.28 63.57
C GLY A 962 58.62 27.62 63.54
N ALA A 963 59.45 28.01 62.56
CA ALA A 963 60.93 27.82 62.43
C ALA A 963 61.56 26.43 62.04
N GLY A 964 62.52 26.45 61.08
CA GLY A 964 63.54 25.40 60.84
C GLY A 964 63.84 25.06 59.35
N GLY A 965 65.08 25.28 58.88
CA GLY A 965 65.66 24.74 57.61
C GLY A 965 67.08 24.19 57.87
N PRO A 966 67.99 23.98 56.88
CA PRO A 966 67.89 24.07 55.40
C PRO A 966 68.57 22.87 54.65
N GLU A 967 68.91 23.07 53.35
CA GLU A 967 69.85 22.31 52.48
C GLU A 967 69.34 21.21 51.51
N ARG A 968 70.22 20.81 50.57
CA ARG A 968 69.94 20.57 49.12
C ARG A 968 70.51 19.25 48.55
N SER A 969 70.00 18.90 47.34
CA SER A 969 70.54 17.96 46.32
C SER A 969 70.23 16.46 46.55
N VAL A 970 70.05 15.59 45.54
CA VAL A 970 70.34 15.62 44.07
C VAL A 970 69.14 15.05 43.25
N ALA A 971 69.18 15.16 41.91
CA ALA A 971 68.24 14.70 40.85
C ALA A 971 67.65 13.25 41.00
N ASP A 972 66.53 12.85 40.36
CA ASP A 972 66.22 12.97 38.91
C ASP A 972 64.70 12.99 38.50
N ALA A 973 64.45 13.12 37.19
CA ALA A 973 63.25 13.52 36.43
C ALA A 973 61.90 12.76 36.63
N GLY A 974 60.74 13.35 36.25
CA GLY A 974 60.52 14.71 35.75
C GLY A 974 59.13 15.02 35.14
N VAL A 975 59.09 16.14 34.40
CA VAL A 975 57.97 16.74 33.63
C VAL A 975 56.81 17.35 34.43
N ALA A 976 56.92 18.67 34.65
CA ALA A 976 55.78 19.56 34.85
C ALA A 976 55.63 20.49 33.63
N ARG A 977 54.42 20.98 33.36
CA ARG A 977 54.20 22.21 32.58
C ARG A 977 53.28 23.17 33.34
N SER A 978 53.68 24.43 33.29
CA SER A 978 53.17 25.59 34.03
C SER A 978 51.71 25.93 33.78
N ALA A 979 51.04 26.45 34.82
CA ALA A 979 49.85 27.28 34.67
C ALA A 979 50.24 28.73 34.36
N GLU A 980 49.58 29.34 33.39
CA GLU A 980 49.69 30.77 33.06
C GLU A 980 48.69 31.61 33.87
N PRO A 981 48.93 32.94 34.06
CA PRO A 981 48.05 33.80 34.84
C PRO A 981 46.75 34.13 34.10
N ALA A 982 45.65 34.26 34.86
CA ALA A 982 44.33 34.60 34.32
C ALA A 982 44.31 35.96 33.60
N ALA A 983 43.76 36.00 32.39
CA ALA A 983 43.64 37.20 31.59
C ALA A 983 42.65 38.21 32.21
N ALA A 984 42.94 39.50 32.05
CA ALA A 984 42.07 40.58 32.52
C ALA A 984 40.77 40.65 31.70
N ALA A 985 39.64 40.93 32.38
CA ALA A 985 38.34 41.06 31.73
C ALA A 985 38.31 42.22 30.71
N PRO A 986 37.71 42.03 29.52
CA PRO A 986 37.59 43.10 28.53
C PRO A 986 36.73 44.26 29.06
N PRO A 987 37.08 45.52 28.77
CA PRO A 987 36.35 46.67 29.29
C PRO A 987 34.91 46.73 28.75
N ALA A 988 33.95 46.90 29.65
CA ALA A 988 32.53 47.01 29.32
C ALA A 988 32.27 48.18 28.35
N GLY A 989 31.53 47.90 27.27
CA GLY A 989 31.21 48.89 26.22
C GLY A 989 32.13 48.86 24.98
N GLN A 990 33.19 48.04 24.96
CA GLN A 990 34.00 47.87 23.75
C GLN A 990 33.20 47.16 22.63
N ARG A 991 33.32 47.69 21.40
CA ARG A 991 32.56 47.25 20.21
C ARG A 991 33.40 46.31 19.34
N TYR A 992 32.84 45.16 19.00
CA TYR A 992 33.50 44.09 18.25
C TYR A 992 32.78 43.79 16.93
N THR A 993 33.55 43.57 15.86
CA THR A 993 33.03 43.14 14.55
C THR A 993 33.53 41.76 14.13
N ALA A 994 34.47 41.21 14.90
CA ALA A 994 35.04 39.87 14.80
C ALA A 994 35.22 39.31 16.23
N TRP A 995 35.46 38.01 16.37
CA TRP A 995 35.73 37.38 17.67
C TRP A 995 37.17 37.67 18.10
N THR A 996 37.40 38.78 18.82
CA THR A 996 38.75 39.24 19.21
C THR A 996 38.83 39.57 20.71
N PHE A 997 38.00 38.93 21.53
CA PHE A 997 37.82 39.23 22.96
C PHE A 997 38.14 38.03 23.88
N GLY A 998 38.83 37.01 23.37
CA GLY A 998 39.16 35.80 24.11
C GLY A 998 38.02 34.79 24.21
N GLU A 999 38.14 33.85 25.12
CA GLU A 999 37.05 32.93 25.50
C GLU A 999 35.98 33.70 26.31
N LEU A 1000 34.70 33.40 26.06
CA LEU A 1000 33.58 34.02 26.77
C LEU A 1000 33.07 33.04 27.84
N PRO A 1001 33.44 33.21 29.13
CA PRO A 1001 33.13 32.24 30.18
C PRO A 1001 31.63 32.24 30.52
N GLU A 1002 31.12 31.15 31.08
CA GLU A 1002 29.70 31.06 31.48
C GLU A 1002 29.30 32.07 32.58
N LEU A 1003 30.28 32.49 33.40
CA LEU A 1003 30.13 33.47 34.47
C LEU A 1003 31.27 34.48 34.42
N MET A 1004 30.95 35.77 34.56
CA MET A 1004 31.93 36.86 34.62
C MET A 1004 31.70 37.73 35.87
N GLU A 1005 32.77 38.03 36.60
CA GLU A 1005 32.76 38.92 37.77
C GLU A 1005 32.93 40.37 37.34
N VAL A 1006 31.94 41.22 37.64
CA VAL A 1006 31.97 42.66 37.35
C VAL A 1006 32.14 43.44 38.65
N ARG A 1007 33.20 44.25 38.74
CA ARG A 1007 33.40 45.19 39.85
C ARG A 1007 32.71 46.52 39.56
N ARG A 1008 31.79 46.94 40.43
CA ARG A 1008 31.21 48.29 40.45
C ARG A 1008 31.52 48.94 41.79
N GLY A 1009 32.55 49.78 41.83
CA GLY A 1009 33.06 50.36 43.07
C GLY A 1009 33.62 49.27 44.00
N ALA A 1010 33.20 49.29 45.27
CA ALA A 1010 33.67 48.37 46.31
C ALA A 1010 32.94 47.01 46.37
N GLN A 1011 32.04 46.72 45.42
CA GLN A 1011 31.29 45.45 45.36
C GLN A 1011 31.57 44.71 44.05
N SER A 1012 31.71 43.39 44.13
CA SER A 1012 31.71 42.49 42.98
C SER A 1012 30.36 41.81 42.80
N LEU A 1013 29.95 41.67 41.54
CA LEU A 1013 28.72 41.01 41.12
C LEU A 1013 29.10 39.94 40.09
N ILE A 1014 28.66 38.70 40.31
CA ILE A 1014 28.82 37.61 39.34
C ILE A 1014 27.56 37.58 38.49
N GLY A 1015 27.72 37.57 37.17
CA GLY A 1015 26.61 37.41 36.22
C GLY A 1015 27.04 36.73 34.93
N PHE A 1016 26.10 36.56 34.02
CA PHE A 1016 26.25 35.83 32.77
C PHE A 1016 26.60 36.79 31.64
N PRO A 1017 27.78 36.69 31.00
CA PRO A 1017 28.15 37.55 29.88
C PRO A 1017 27.39 37.17 28.61
N ALA A 1018 26.93 38.18 27.88
CA ALA A 1018 26.20 38.01 26.64
C ALA A 1018 26.73 38.96 25.57
N LEU A 1019 26.81 38.46 24.32
CA LEU A 1019 27.00 39.31 23.15
C LEU A 1019 25.69 40.07 22.89
N ILE A 1020 25.75 41.39 22.81
CA ILE A 1020 24.60 42.26 22.52
C ILE A 1020 24.67 42.76 21.10
N ASP A 1021 23.56 42.66 20.38
CA ASP A 1021 23.42 43.24 19.04
C ASP A 1021 23.42 44.77 19.12
N GLY A 1022 24.52 45.39 18.68
CA GLY A 1022 24.69 46.84 18.56
C GLY A 1022 24.56 47.35 17.11
N GLY A 1023 23.94 46.58 16.21
CA GLY A 1023 23.62 46.95 14.82
C GLY A 1023 24.78 46.74 13.83
N ASP A 1024 25.84 47.54 13.94
CA ASP A 1024 27.05 47.48 13.11
C ASP A 1024 28.24 46.80 13.82
N ALA A 1025 28.10 46.53 15.12
CA ALA A 1025 29.04 45.80 15.97
C ALA A 1025 28.27 45.04 17.08
N VAL A 1026 28.97 44.24 17.88
CA VAL A 1026 28.46 43.65 19.12
C VAL A 1026 29.23 44.17 20.33
N THR A 1027 28.57 44.27 21.49
CA THR A 1027 29.21 44.56 22.78
C THR A 1027 29.09 43.34 23.70
N ILE A 1028 29.88 43.30 24.78
CA ILE A 1028 29.71 42.33 25.86
C ILE A 1028 29.07 43.05 27.04
N GLU A 1029 27.93 42.53 27.50
CA GLU A 1029 27.23 43.00 28.71
C GLU A 1029 26.96 41.80 29.64
N VAL A 1030 26.79 42.06 30.93
CA VAL A 1030 26.60 41.02 31.96
C VAL A 1030 25.21 41.14 32.56
N PHE A 1031 24.49 40.01 32.61
CA PHE A 1031 23.12 39.92 33.10
C PHE A 1031 23.08 39.10 34.38
N ASP A 1032 22.12 39.42 35.25
CA ASP A 1032 21.79 38.70 36.47
C ASP A 1032 20.94 37.44 36.22
N GLU A 1033 20.15 37.42 35.15
CA GLU A 1033 19.35 36.26 34.72
C GLU A 1033 20.00 35.49 33.54
N PRO A 1034 20.28 34.17 33.66
CA PRO A 1034 20.91 33.40 32.59
C PRO A 1034 20.02 33.22 31.36
N ALA A 1035 18.70 33.18 31.53
CA ALA A 1035 17.76 33.08 30.41
C ALA A 1035 17.76 34.36 29.56
N VAL A 1036 17.86 35.54 30.20
CA VAL A 1036 18.01 36.83 29.52
C VAL A 1036 19.37 36.90 28.83
N ALA A 1037 20.43 36.49 29.52
CA ALA A 1037 21.78 36.41 28.96
C ALA A 1037 21.83 35.54 27.70
N ALA A 1038 21.31 34.31 27.76
CA ALA A 1038 21.33 33.37 26.64
C ALA A 1038 20.51 33.87 25.43
N ALA A 1039 19.35 34.47 25.67
CA ALA A 1039 18.52 35.06 24.60
C ALA A 1039 19.22 36.25 23.93
N LYS A 1040 19.82 37.14 24.73
CA LYS A 1040 20.61 38.27 24.23
C LYS A 1040 21.86 37.80 23.49
N HIS A 1041 22.61 36.88 24.08
CA HIS A 1041 23.83 36.28 23.53
C HIS A 1041 23.56 35.65 22.16
N ARG A 1042 22.48 34.88 21.99
CA ARG A 1042 22.09 34.34 20.67
C ARG A 1042 21.87 35.44 19.63
N ALA A 1043 21.20 36.54 19.98
CA ALA A 1043 20.99 37.66 19.07
C ALA A 1043 22.30 38.38 18.70
N GLY A 1044 23.18 38.66 19.67
CA GLY A 1044 24.49 39.25 19.40
C GLY A 1044 25.41 38.30 18.61
N LEU A 1045 25.42 37.01 18.93
CA LEU A 1045 26.18 36.01 18.16
C LEU A 1045 25.72 35.94 16.70
N ARG A 1046 24.40 35.99 16.45
CA ARG A 1046 23.82 36.09 15.11
C ARG A 1046 24.31 37.33 14.36
N ARG A 1047 24.36 38.49 15.05
CA ARG A 1047 24.94 39.73 14.51
C ARG A 1047 26.43 39.56 14.18
N LEU A 1048 27.21 38.93 15.06
CA LEU A 1048 28.64 38.71 14.86
C LEU A 1048 28.91 37.82 13.63
N PHE A 1049 28.11 36.77 13.42
CA PHE A 1049 28.12 35.98 12.18
C PHE A 1049 27.76 36.82 10.94
N ALA A 1050 26.71 37.64 11.02
CA ALA A 1050 26.31 38.50 9.91
C ALA A 1050 27.41 39.51 9.51
N LEU A 1051 28.11 40.08 10.49
CA LEU A 1051 29.23 41.02 10.26
C LEU A 1051 30.42 40.36 9.55
N GLN A 1052 30.65 39.06 9.77
CA GLN A 1052 31.70 38.27 9.11
C GLN A 1052 31.31 37.75 7.71
N LEU A 1053 30.04 37.91 7.31
CA LEU A 1053 29.47 37.32 6.10
C LEU A 1053 28.84 38.36 5.17
N ARG A 1054 29.24 39.64 5.30
CA ARG A 1054 28.70 40.80 4.57
C ARG A 1054 28.52 40.56 3.06
N ASP A 1055 29.48 39.93 2.38
CA ASP A 1055 29.38 39.70 0.93
C ASP A 1055 28.40 38.59 0.56
N ALA A 1056 28.32 37.53 1.38
CA ALA A 1056 27.33 36.46 1.22
C ALA A 1056 25.90 36.97 1.51
N LEU A 1057 25.74 37.88 2.47
CA LEU A 1057 24.47 38.53 2.75
C LEU A 1057 24.04 39.49 1.64
N LYS A 1058 24.93 40.36 1.15
CA LYS A 1058 24.68 41.21 -0.03
C LYS A 1058 24.30 40.40 -1.28
N TYR A 1059 24.88 39.22 -1.45
CA TYR A 1059 24.47 38.29 -2.50
C TYR A 1059 23.03 37.79 -2.27
N LEU A 1060 22.71 37.35 -1.05
CA LEU A 1060 21.37 36.85 -0.71
C LEU A 1060 20.26 37.91 -0.82
N GLU A 1061 20.50 39.14 -0.36
CA GLU A 1061 19.55 40.26 -0.48
C GLU A 1061 19.05 40.45 -1.92
N LYS A 1062 19.93 40.18 -2.90
CA LYS A 1062 19.65 40.28 -4.35
C LYS A 1062 19.16 38.98 -5.00
N ASN A 1063 19.41 37.81 -4.40
CA ASN A 1063 19.24 36.50 -5.05
C ASN A 1063 18.25 35.55 -4.33
N ILE A 1064 17.47 36.02 -3.34
CA ILE A 1064 16.37 35.22 -2.78
C ILE A 1064 15.31 34.94 -3.88
N PRO A 1065 15.01 33.67 -4.19
CA PRO A 1065 14.10 33.31 -5.27
C PRO A 1065 12.67 33.78 -4.98
N ASP A 1066 11.97 34.24 -6.02
CA ASP A 1066 10.57 34.68 -6.00
C ASP A 1066 10.21 35.77 -4.97
N LEU A 1067 11.18 36.47 -4.37
CA LEU A 1067 10.98 37.46 -3.30
C LEU A 1067 9.92 38.53 -3.65
N GLN A 1068 9.91 39.05 -4.87
CA GLN A 1068 8.92 40.02 -5.33
C GLN A 1068 7.48 39.45 -5.32
N LYS A 1069 7.29 38.18 -5.74
CA LYS A 1069 5.98 37.53 -5.73
C LYS A 1069 5.51 37.27 -4.30
N MET A 1070 6.42 36.84 -3.42
CA MET A 1070 6.12 36.65 -2.00
C MET A 1070 5.75 37.98 -1.33
N ALA A 1071 6.46 39.06 -1.64
CA ALA A 1071 6.19 40.39 -1.08
C ALA A 1071 4.77 40.90 -1.44
N VAL A 1072 4.24 40.59 -2.63
CA VAL A 1072 2.84 40.92 -2.99
C VAL A 1072 1.84 40.22 -2.08
N LEU A 1073 2.09 38.94 -1.73
CA LEU A 1073 1.21 38.17 -0.83
C LEU A 1073 1.39 38.56 0.64
N TYR A 1074 2.57 39.06 1.01
CA TYR A 1074 2.93 39.51 2.36
C TYR A 1074 2.57 40.99 2.63
N MET A 1075 2.26 41.79 1.60
CA MET A 1075 1.87 43.19 1.70
C MET A 1075 0.81 43.53 2.79
N PRO A 1076 -0.19 42.68 3.11
CA PRO A 1076 -1.12 42.93 4.21
C PRO A 1076 -0.51 42.85 5.62
N LEU A 1077 0.72 42.35 5.75
CA LEU A 1077 1.39 42.02 7.01
C LEU A 1077 2.64 42.89 7.25
N GLY A 1078 3.35 43.26 6.18
CA GLY A 1078 4.55 44.09 6.26
C GLY A 1078 5.17 44.39 4.89
N THR A 1079 6.42 44.87 4.90
CA THR A 1079 7.16 45.29 3.70
C THR A 1079 8.02 44.17 3.09
N LEU A 1080 8.48 44.37 1.84
CA LEU A 1080 9.44 43.47 1.20
C LEU A 1080 10.73 43.31 2.02
N GLU A 1081 11.20 44.40 2.63
CA GLU A 1081 12.41 44.39 3.46
C GLU A 1081 12.21 43.62 4.78
N ASP A 1082 11.03 43.73 5.42
CA ASP A 1082 10.70 42.89 6.59
C ASP A 1082 10.75 41.40 6.22
N LEU A 1083 10.16 41.03 5.07
CA LEU A 1083 10.14 39.64 4.60
C LEU A 1083 11.55 39.12 4.26
N ARG A 1084 12.35 39.95 3.57
CA ARG A 1084 13.75 39.65 3.25
C ARG A 1084 14.57 39.43 4.53
N ALA A 1085 14.44 40.34 5.49
CA ALA A 1085 15.15 40.26 6.77
C ALA A 1085 14.79 38.96 7.51
N GLN A 1086 13.51 38.63 7.64
CA GLN A 1086 13.08 37.37 8.29
C GLN A 1086 13.64 36.11 7.62
N ILE A 1087 13.67 36.05 6.29
CA ILE A 1087 14.21 34.90 5.54
C ILE A 1087 15.73 34.76 5.80
N ILE A 1088 16.47 35.87 5.78
CA ILE A 1088 17.91 35.89 6.03
C ILE A 1088 18.22 35.55 7.50
N ASP A 1089 17.47 36.10 8.44
CA ASP A 1089 17.65 35.89 9.88
C ASP A 1089 17.44 34.42 10.25
N VAL A 1090 16.35 33.78 9.80
CA VAL A 1090 16.11 32.35 10.04
C VAL A 1090 17.16 31.48 9.33
N ALA A 1091 17.68 31.92 8.17
CA ALA A 1091 18.78 31.22 7.51
C ALA A 1091 20.10 31.32 8.30
N LEU A 1092 20.41 32.47 8.90
CA LEU A 1092 21.56 32.67 9.78
C LEU A 1092 21.43 31.83 11.07
N GLU A 1093 20.27 31.83 11.71
CA GLU A 1093 20.00 31.02 12.90
C GLU A 1093 20.20 29.54 12.62
N ARG A 1094 19.61 29.04 11.53
CA ARG A 1094 19.75 27.63 11.12
C ARG A 1094 21.18 27.26 10.73
N ALA A 1095 21.91 28.14 10.05
CA ALA A 1095 23.27 27.87 9.59
C ALA A 1095 24.32 27.94 10.70
N PHE A 1096 24.18 28.83 11.69
CA PHE A 1096 25.26 29.16 12.62
C PHE A 1096 24.93 28.97 14.11
N LEU A 1097 23.67 29.08 14.55
CA LEU A 1097 23.28 29.08 15.98
C LEU A 1097 22.81 27.71 16.52
N GLN A 1098 23.31 26.62 15.92
CA GLN A 1098 23.12 25.27 16.45
C GLN A 1098 23.96 25.07 17.72
N ASP A 1099 23.41 24.40 18.73
CA ASP A 1099 24.15 24.07 19.96
C ASP A 1099 25.22 22.97 19.71
N PRO A 1100 26.38 23.02 20.39
CA PRO A 1100 26.82 24.10 21.28
C PRO A 1100 27.16 25.37 20.49
N LEU A 1101 26.85 26.53 21.06
CA LEU A 1101 27.28 27.82 20.52
C LEU A 1101 28.81 27.98 20.68
N PRO A 1102 29.49 28.77 19.83
CA PRO A 1102 30.91 29.06 20.03
C PRO A 1102 31.14 29.83 21.33
N ALA A 1103 32.12 29.39 22.12
CA ALA A 1103 32.62 30.09 23.32
C ALA A 1103 34.01 30.73 23.10
N ASP A 1104 34.68 30.42 21.99
CA ASP A 1104 36.02 30.89 21.66
C ASP A 1104 36.19 31.21 20.16
N GLU A 1105 37.29 31.88 19.82
CA GLU A 1105 37.60 32.34 18.45
C GLU A 1105 37.74 31.18 17.44
N THR A 1106 38.30 30.05 17.87
CA THR A 1106 38.52 28.86 17.03
C THR A 1106 37.20 28.18 16.71
N ALA A 1107 36.35 27.97 17.73
CA ALA A 1107 35.01 27.46 17.54
C ALA A 1107 34.15 28.39 16.65
N PHE A 1108 34.31 29.71 16.80
CA PHE A 1108 33.59 30.69 16.00
C PHE A 1108 34.05 30.68 14.53
N LYS A 1109 35.37 30.73 14.25
CA LYS A 1109 35.93 30.65 12.89
C LYS A 1109 35.51 29.36 12.18
N ARG A 1110 35.63 28.21 12.85
CA ARG A 1110 35.15 26.92 12.32
C ARG A 1110 33.66 26.98 11.96
N ARG A 1111 32.81 27.56 12.82
CA ARG A 1111 31.38 27.72 12.55
C ARG A 1111 31.09 28.66 11.37
N VAL A 1112 31.87 29.73 11.19
CA VAL A 1112 31.81 30.61 10.00
C VAL A 1112 32.10 29.81 8.72
N GLU A 1113 33.17 29.02 8.70
CA GLU A 1113 33.58 28.23 7.53
C GLU A 1113 32.55 27.15 7.18
N GLU A 1114 32.15 26.33 8.16
CA GLU A 1114 31.16 25.25 8.00
C GLU A 1114 29.78 25.75 7.56
N GLY A 1115 29.37 26.94 7.99
CA GLY A 1115 28.06 27.51 7.65
C GLY A 1115 28.05 28.31 6.35
N ARG A 1116 29.16 28.95 5.97
CA ARG A 1116 29.27 29.80 4.76
C ARG A 1116 28.82 29.08 3.49
N GLY A 1117 29.25 27.82 3.28
CA GLY A 1117 28.87 27.03 2.11
C GLY A 1117 27.40 26.55 2.10
N ARG A 1118 26.70 26.59 3.25
CA ARG A 1118 25.32 26.10 3.40
C ARG A 1118 24.29 27.23 3.50
N LEU A 1119 24.70 28.44 3.87
CA LEU A 1119 23.82 29.59 4.10
C LEU A 1119 22.88 29.88 2.91
N THR A 1120 23.40 29.87 1.67
CA THR A 1120 22.58 30.12 0.47
C THR A 1120 21.53 29.03 0.21
N LEU A 1121 21.88 27.76 0.45
CA LEU A 1121 20.93 26.64 0.31
C LEU A 1121 19.82 26.72 1.35
N ILE A 1122 20.17 27.08 2.60
CA ILE A 1122 19.23 27.26 3.70
C ILE A 1122 18.31 28.46 3.42
N ALA A 1123 18.84 29.60 2.98
CA ALA A 1123 18.03 30.77 2.62
C ALA A 1123 17.03 30.46 1.50
N ASN A 1124 17.44 29.71 0.48
CA ASN A 1124 16.54 29.25 -0.59
C ASN A 1124 15.47 28.26 -0.08
N GLU A 1125 15.80 27.40 0.88
CA GLU A 1125 14.82 26.51 1.53
C GLU A 1125 13.78 27.30 2.33
N VAL A 1126 14.22 28.27 3.15
CA VAL A 1126 13.35 29.15 3.94
C VAL A 1126 12.45 29.98 3.02
N ALA A 1127 13.01 30.58 1.96
CA ALA A 1127 12.25 31.34 0.96
C ALA A 1127 11.18 30.49 0.26
N ARG A 1128 11.53 29.28 -0.19
CA ARG A 1128 10.57 28.34 -0.81
C ARG A 1128 9.44 27.97 0.15
N LEU A 1129 9.74 27.73 1.42
CA LEU A 1129 8.71 27.45 2.44
C LEU A 1129 7.81 28.67 2.69
N ALA A 1130 8.40 29.86 2.85
CA ALA A 1130 7.66 31.12 3.02
C ALA A 1130 6.71 31.38 1.85
N GLY A 1131 7.16 31.17 0.60
CA GLY A 1131 6.32 31.33 -0.59
C GLY A 1131 5.12 30.37 -0.61
N VAL A 1132 5.33 29.10 -0.24
CA VAL A 1132 4.22 28.14 -0.10
C VAL A 1132 3.24 28.57 0.98
N ILE A 1133 3.72 29.01 2.15
CA ILE A 1133 2.86 29.48 3.25
C ILE A 1133 2.04 30.71 2.83
N LEU A 1134 2.65 31.67 2.14
CA LEU A 1134 1.98 32.90 1.70
C LEU A 1134 0.91 32.65 0.62
N VAL A 1135 1.10 31.65 -0.25
CA VAL A 1135 0.07 31.22 -1.21
C VAL A 1135 -1.13 30.60 -0.49
N GLU A 1136 -0.91 29.74 0.50
CA GLU A 1136 -2.01 29.16 1.29
C GLU A 1136 -2.69 30.21 2.19
N TYR A 1137 -1.94 31.20 2.69
CA TYR A 1137 -2.48 32.35 3.43
C TYR A 1137 -3.44 33.17 2.57
N GLY A 1138 -3.05 33.51 1.34
CA GLY A 1138 -3.91 34.22 0.38
C GLY A 1138 -5.18 33.43 0.01
N THR A 1139 -5.07 32.10 -0.08
CA THR A 1139 -6.22 31.20 -0.29
C THR A 1139 -7.16 31.19 0.92
N ALA A 1140 -6.64 31.01 2.14
CA ALA A 1140 -7.43 31.00 3.38
C ALA A 1140 -8.12 32.36 3.62
N LEU A 1141 -7.40 33.46 3.44
CA LEU A 1141 -7.93 34.82 3.60
C LEU A 1141 -9.10 35.10 2.66
N ARG A 1142 -8.98 34.68 1.38
CA ARG A 1142 -10.07 34.75 0.40
C ARG A 1142 -11.25 33.88 0.82
N LYS A 1143 -11.00 32.62 1.22
CA LYS A 1143 -12.05 31.68 1.63
C LYS A 1143 -12.84 32.16 2.84
N ILE A 1144 -12.18 32.76 3.84
CA ILE A 1144 -12.83 33.36 5.01
C ILE A 1144 -13.76 34.50 4.58
N ARG A 1145 -13.27 35.43 3.74
CA ARG A 1145 -14.05 36.56 3.22
C ARG A 1145 -15.28 36.12 2.43
N ASP A 1146 -15.18 35.00 1.72
CA ASP A 1146 -16.25 34.43 0.90
C ASP A 1146 -17.24 33.54 1.71
N SER A 1147 -17.01 33.37 3.02
CA SER A 1147 -17.80 32.51 3.94
C SER A 1147 -18.78 33.28 4.84
N LYS A 1148 -19.27 34.46 4.39
CA LYS A 1148 -20.14 35.36 5.18
C LYS A 1148 -21.42 34.75 5.74
N ALA A 1149 -21.91 33.64 5.17
CA ALA A 1149 -23.11 32.94 5.62
C ALA A 1149 -22.96 32.23 6.98
N ALA A 1150 -21.73 32.08 7.50
CA ALA A 1150 -21.45 31.45 8.79
C ALA A 1150 -20.52 32.33 9.64
N PRO A 1151 -21.03 33.41 10.25
CA PRO A 1151 -20.21 34.45 10.87
C PRO A 1151 -19.30 33.93 11.99
N ASP A 1152 -19.79 33.03 12.86
CA ASP A 1152 -19.00 32.48 13.97
C ASP A 1152 -17.82 31.61 13.49
N THR A 1153 -18.04 30.80 12.45
CA THR A 1153 -16.99 29.94 11.87
C THR A 1153 -15.98 30.77 11.08
N ALA A 1154 -16.43 31.81 10.37
CA ALA A 1154 -15.55 32.76 9.71
C ALA A 1154 -14.74 33.59 10.72
N ALA A 1155 -15.33 33.96 11.86
CA ALA A 1155 -14.64 34.66 12.95
C ALA A 1155 -13.57 33.78 13.63
N ASP A 1156 -13.89 32.52 13.95
CA ASP A 1156 -12.92 31.56 14.49
C ASP A 1156 -11.77 31.27 13.51
N ALA A 1157 -12.09 31.05 12.22
CA ALA A 1157 -11.10 30.88 11.17
C ALA A 1157 -10.19 32.11 11.00
N SER A 1158 -10.76 33.32 11.11
CA SER A 1158 -10.01 34.58 11.10
C SER A 1158 -9.08 34.72 12.31
N GLN A 1159 -9.56 34.39 13.51
CA GLN A 1159 -8.73 34.38 14.73
C GLN A 1159 -7.59 33.35 14.64
N GLN A 1160 -7.85 32.14 14.14
CA GLN A 1160 -6.81 31.13 13.90
C GLN A 1160 -5.78 31.65 12.89
N LEU A 1161 -6.23 32.25 11.78
CA LEU A 1161 -5.36 32.81 10.74
C LEU A 1161 -4.45 33.91 11.30
N GLN A 1162 -4.98 34.84 12.11
CA GLN A 1162 -4.22 35.91 12.77
C GLN A 1162 -3.21 35.38 13.81
N ARG A 1163 -3.52 34.27 14.49
CA ARG A 1163 -2.60 33.62 15.46
C ARG A 1163 -1.47 32.84 14.80
N LEU A 1164 -1.65 32.43 13.54
CA LEU A 1164 -0.63 31.72 12.76
C LEU A 1164 0.22 32.70 11.94
N ILE A 1165 -0.40 33.66 11.26
CA ILE A 1165 0.26 34.57 10.32
C ILE A 1165 0.11 36.02 10.80
N GLY A 1166 1.13 36.48 11.52
CA GLY A 1166 1.37 37.91 11.78
C GLY A 1166 2.48 38.48 10.89
N ARG A 1167 2.93 39.71 11.17
CA ARG A 1167 4.10 40.34 10.50
C ARG A 1167 5.32 39.43 10.58
N ASP A 1168 5.74 39.10 11.79
CA ASP A 1168 7.00 38.40 12.03
C ASP A 1168 6.85 36.86 12.02
N PHE A 1169 5.94 36.30 11.22
CA PHE A 1169 5.57 34.88 11.33
C PHE A 1169 6.69 33.89 10.97
N ILE A 1170 7.66 34.28 10.15
CA ILE A 1170 8.77 33.40 9.74
C ILE A 1170 9.80 33.29 10.86
N ILE A 1171 10.15 34.42 11.49
CA ILE A 1171 11.16 34.48 12.57
C ILE A 1171 10.55 34.18 13.96
N GLY A 1172 9.30 34.57 14.20
CA GLY A 1172 8.58 34.34 15.46
C GLY A 1172 8.04 32.92 15.63
N THR A 1173 8.18 32.05 14.62
CA THR A 1173 7.76 30.64 14.67
C THR A 1173 8.97 29.73 14.71
N PRO A 1174 9.07 28.79 15.69
CA PRO A 1174 10.13 27.79 15.69
C PRO A 1174 10.13 26.95 14.41
N TRP A 1175 11.32 26.71 13.84
CA TRP A 1175 11.47 26.08 12.52
C TRP A 1175 10.71 24.75 12.31
N PRO A 1176 10.63 23.80 13.27
CA PRO A 1176 9.86 22.57 13.09
C PRO A 1176 8.37 22.81 12.84
N GLN A 1177 7.79 23.84 13.48
CA GLN A 1177 6.38 24.17 13.38
C GLN A 1177 6.07 25.03 12.15
N LEU A 1178 6.99 25.89 11.72
CA LEU A 1178 6.86 26.67 10.49
C LEU A 1178 6.68 25.77 9.25
N GLN A 1179 7.33 24.61 9.23
CA GLN A 1179 7.16 23.59 8.17
C GLN A 1179 5.71 23.07 8.03
N HIS A 1180 4.89 23.20 9.07
CA HIS A 1180 3.51 22.73 9.07
C HIS A 1180 2.47 23.82 8.77
N PHE A 1181 2.87 25.10 8.64
CA PHE A 1181 1.94 26.22 8.45
C PHE A 1181 1.07 26.06 7.20
N ALA A 1182 1.65 25.69 6.06
CA ALA A 1182 0.90 25.45 4.83
C ALA A 1182 -0.22 24.39 5.01
N ARG A 1183 -0.02 23.39 5.88
CA ARG A 1183 -1.04 22.39 6.22
C ARG A 1183 -2.12 22.97 7.14
N TYR A 1184 -1.77 23.78 8.13
CA TYR A 1184 -2.75 24.45 9.00
C TYR A 1184 -3.64 25.41 8.21
N LEU A 1185 -3.06 26.16 7.27
CA LEU A 1185 -3.80 27.05 6.38
C LEU A 1185 -4.72 26.29 5.41
N LYS A 1186 -4.29 25.13 4.89
CA LYS A 1186 -5.17 24.21 4.16
C LYS A 1186 -6.32 23.67 5.00
N ALA A 1187 -6.08 23.38 6.29
CA ALA A 1187 -7.11 22.91 7.20
C ALA A 1187 -8.22 23.96 7.39
N ILE A 1188 -7.87 25.25 7.46
CA ILE A 1188 -8.83 26.36 7.47
C ILE A 1188 -9.68 26.35 6.19
N THR A 1189 -9.05 26.27 5.02
CA THR A 1189 -9.77 26.25 3.72
C THR A 1189 -10.72 25.05 3.62
N LEU A 1190 -10.23 23.84 3.90
CA LEU A 1190 -11.02 22.60 3.84
C LEU A 1190 -12.18 22.57 4.84
N ARG A 1191 -12.03 23.20 6.02
CA ARG A 1191 -13.12 23.39 6.96
C ARG A 1191 -14.24 24.23 6.35
N LEU A 1192 -13.90 25.37 5.75
CA LEU A 1192 -14.85 26.29 5.12
C LEU A 1192 -15.49 25.71 3.85
N ASP A 1193 -14.80 24.82 3.13
CA ASP A 1193 -15.40 24.02 2.05
C ASP A 1193 -16.47 23.06 2.58
N LYS A 1194 -16.14 22.28 3.63
CA LYS A 1194 -17.03 21.27 4.22
C LYS A 1194 -18.20 21.86 4.98
N LEU A 1195 -18.04 23.06 5.53
CA LEU A 1195 -19.07 23.80 6.27
C LEU A 1195 -20.39 23.94 5.48
N ARG A 1196 -20.31 24.08 4.14
CA ARG A 1196 -21.52 24.17 3.29
C ARG A 1196 -22.29 22.85 3.18
N ALA A 1197 -21.61 21.72 3.33
CA ALA A 1197 -22.22 20.39 3.21
C ALA A 1197 -22.76 19.89 4.56
N ASP A 1198 -22.11 20.23 5.68
CA ASP A 1198 -22.48 19.74 7.01
C ASP A 1198 -22.16 20.78 8.13
N PRO A 1199 -23.03 21.80 8.32
CA PRO A 1199 -22.85 22.79 9.40
C PRO A 1199 -22.98 22.22 10.81
N ALA A 1200 -23.79 21.17 10.97
CA ALA A 1200 -24.05 20.54 12.27
C ALA A 1200 -22.79 19.87 12.83
N ARG A 1201 -22.03 19.18 11.96
CA ARG A 1201 -20.77 18.52 12.34
C ARG A 1201 -19.63 19.49 12.61
N ASP A 1202 -19.60 20.66 11.96
CA ASP A 1202 -18.66 21.73 12.35
C ASP A 1202 -18.97 22.23 13.77
N THR A 1203 -20.25 22.47 14.06
CA THR A 1203 -20.74 22.88 15.38
C THR A 1203 -20.38 21.87 16.48
N GLN A 1204 -20.58 20.58 16.23
CA GLN A 1204 -20.19 19.51 17.16
C GLN A 1204 -18.68 19.52 17.44
N ARG A 1205 -17.85 19.55 16.39
CA ARG A 1205 -16.39 19.56 16.51
C ARG A 1205 -15.85 20.82 17.20
N MET A 1206 -16.51 21.96 17.01
CA MET A 1206 -16.21 23.19 17.76
C MET A 1206 -16.52 23.08 19.25
N ALA A 1207 -17.53 22.30 19.64
CA ALA A 1207 -17.83 22.06 21.06
C ALA A 1207 -16.73 21.24 21.75
N GLU A 1208 -16.04 20.34 21.04
CA GLU A 1208 -14.89 19.59 21.57
C GLU A 1208 -13.62 20.46 21.69
N LEU A 1209 -13.37 21.33 20.71
CA LEU A 1209 -12.17 22.18 20.67
C LEU A 1209 -12.23 23.38 21.63
N ARG A 1210 -13.36 24.07 21.68
CA ARG A 1210 -13.51 25.38 22.35
C ARG A 1210 -13.07 25.37 23.82
N PRO A 1211 -13.38 24.35 24.66
CA PRO A 1211 -12.92 24.30 26.04
C PRO A 1211 -11.38 24.25 26.16
N GLN A 1212 -10.71 23.50 25.28
CA GLN A 1212 -9.25 23.33 25.31
C GLN A 1212 -8.52 24.62 24.92
N GLU A 1213 -9.00 25.33 23.89
CA GLU A 1213 -8.46 26.64 23.53
C GLU A 1213 -8.73 27.71 24.58
N GLN A 1214 -9.95 27.79 25.13
CA GLN A 1214 -10.29 28.75 26.17
C GLN A 1214 -9.40 28.58 27.42
N ARG A 1215 -9.15 27.32 27.82
CA ARG A 1215 -8.26 26.99 28.94
C ARG A 1215 -6.84 27.50 28.68
N TYR A 1216 -6.30 27.24 27.49
CA TYR A 1216 -4.98 27.71 27.07
C TYR A 1216 -4.86 29.24 27.08
N TRP A 1217 -5.75 29.94 26.37
CA TRP A 1217 -5.67 31.41 26.25
C TRP A 1217 -5.92 32.13 27.58
N ARG A 1218 -6.72 31.54 28.48
CA ARG A 1218 -6.88 32.02 29.85
C ARG A 1218 -5.57 31.96 30.64
N LEU A 1219 -4.85 30.83 30.59
CA LEU A 1219 -3.55 30.70 31.28
C LEU A 1219 -2.49 31.66 30.70
N VAL A 1220 -2.49 31.89 29.38
CA VAL A 1220 -1.64 32.91 28.74
C VAL A 1220 -1.96 34.31 29.27
N ALA A 1221 -3.23 34.66 29.43
CA ALA A 1221 -3.65 35.95 29.99
C ALA A 1221 -3.27 36.09 31.49
N GLU A 1222 -3.51 35.06 32.29
CA GLU A 1222 -3.13 35.00 33.72
C GLU A 1222 -1.61 35.17 33.90
N ARG A 1223 -0.80 34.62 33.00
CA ARG A 1223 0.67 34.77 32.96
C ARG A 1223 1.16 36.03 32.22
N LYS A 1224 0.27 36.99 31.92
CA LYS A 1224 0.58 38.26 31.22
C LYS A 1224 1.35 38.05 29.90
N GLY A 1225 1.02 36.99 29.16
CA GLY A 1225 1.66 36.63 27.89
C GLY A 1225 2.95 35.81 28.02
N LYS A 1226 3.44 35.49 29.22
CA LYS A 1226 4.60 34.60 29.39
C LYS A 1226 4.20 33.14 29.11
N VAL A 1227 4.89 32.52 28.15
CA VAL A 1227 4.68 31.14 27.69
C VAL A 1227 5.98 30.37 27.92
N ASP A 1228 5.91 29.23 28.63
CA ASP A 1228 7.03 28.30 28.79
C ASP A 1228 7.04 27.22 27.68
N GLU A 1229 8.06 26.36 27.67
CA GLU A 1229 8.20 25.32 26.65
C GLU A 1229 7.02 24.33 26.61
N ARG A 1230 6.44 23.97 27.76
CA ARG A 1230 5.28 23.06 27.84
C ARG A 1230 4.00 23.73 27.34
N MET A 1231 3.80 25.01 27.65
CA MET A 1231 2.72 25.80 27.06
C MET A 1231 2.91 25.94 25.54
N SER A 1232 4.16 26.08 25.06
CA SER A 1232 4.47 26.07 23.63
C SER A 1232 4.11 24.73 22.97
N GLU A 1233 4.45 23.58 23.57
CA GLU A 1233 4.02 22.26 23.06
C GLU A 1233 2.49 22.18 22.96
N LEU A 1234 1.79 22.58 24.02
CA LEU A 1234 0.33 22.55 24.08
C LEU A 1234 -0.31 23.47 23.02
N ARG A 1235 0.27 24.65 22.77
CA ARG A 1235 -0.16 25.60 21.72
C ARG A 1235 -0.18 24.95 20.33
N TRP A 1236 0.83 24.13 20.02
CA TRP A 1236 0.93 23.47 18.72
C TRP A 1236 0.07 22.21 18.63
N LEU A 1237 -0.13 21.48 19.74
CA LEU A 1237 -1.11 20.39 19.80
C LEU A 1237 -2.56 20.86 19.60
N LEU A 1238 -2.90 22.12 19.91
CA LEU A 1238 -4.20 22.70 19.54
C LEU A 1238 -4.37 22.85 18.02
N GLU A 1239 -3.32 23.21 17.27
CA GLU A 1239 -3.37 23.24 15.79
C GLU A 1239 -3.49 21.83 15.21
N GLU A 1240 -2.77 20.84 15.77
CA GLU A 1240 -2.93 19.44 15.37
C GLU A 1240 -4.35 18.92 15.67
N LEU A 1241 -4.93 19.30 16.82
CA LEU A 1241 -6.31 18.98 17.16
C LEU A 1241 -7.27 19.59 16.13
N ARG A 1242 -7.09 20.86 15.74
CA ARG A 1242 -7.84 21.51 14.65
C ARG A 1242 -7.73 20.75 13.33
N VAL A 1243 -6.55 20.28 12.93
CA VAL A 1243 -6.39 19.42 11.73
C VAL A 1243 -7.15 18.09 11.90
N SER A 1244 -7.03 17.42 13.05
CA SER A 1244 -7.68 16.13 13.31
C SER A 1244 -9.21 16.20 13.39
N LEU A 1245 -9.76 17.36 13.75
CA LEU A 1245 -11.21 17.60 13.78
C LEU A 1245 -11.72 17.99 12.39
N PHE A 1246 -11.16 19.03 11.77
CA PHE A 1246 -11.77 19.64 10.57
C PHE A 1246 -11.19 19.15 9.24
N ALA A 1247 -9.95 18.64 9.21
CA ALA A 1247 -9.21 18.32 7.99
C ALA A 1247 -8.45 16.99 8.06
N GLN A 1248 -9.15 15.93 8.49
CA GLN A 1248 -8.62 14.58 8.72
C GLN A 1248 -7.75 14.01 7.58
N GLU A 1249 -8.09 14.30 6.32
CA GLU A 1249 -7.28 13.87 5.16
C GLU A 1249 -5.85 14.41 5.13
N LEU A 1250 -5.57 15.56 5.76
CA LEU A 1250 -4.24 16.15 5.80
C LEU A 1250 -3.27 15.43 6.75
N ARG A 1251 -3.80 14.65 7.70
CA ARG A 1251 -3.10 13.92 8.76
C ARG A 1251 -2.28 14.80 9.72
N THR A 1252 -2.17 14.36 10.98
CA THR A 1252 -1.27 14.95 11.99
C THR A 1252 0.07 14.19 12.00
N PRO A 1253 1.19 14.82 12.39
CA PRO A 1253 2.51 14.17 12.43
C PRO A 1253 2.70 13.35 13.70
N GLN A 1254 1.83 13.56 14.69
CA GLN A 1254 1.73 12.82 15.94
C GLN A 1254 0.25 12.59 16.30
N PRO A 1255 -0.09 11.50 17.02
CA PRO A 1255 -1.45 11.30 17.52
C PRO A 1255 -1.85 12.41 18.49
N VAL A 1256 -3.03 12.99 18.26
CA VAL A 1256 -3.61 14.06 19.08
C VAL A 1256 -5.05 13.70 19.44
N SER A 1257 -5.46 14.05 20.65
CA SER A 1257 -6.82 13.88 21.16
C SER A 1257 -7.03 14.77 22.37
N VAL A 1258 -8.28 15.08 22.70
CA VAL A 1258 -8.64 15.86 23.90
C VAL A 1258 -7.98 15.26 25.15
N LYS A 1259 -8.04 13.93 25.33
CA LYS A 1259 -7.39 13.19 26.43
C LYS A 1259 -5.87 13.38 26.51
N ARG A 1260 -5.17 13.57 25.37
CA ARG A 1260 -3.72 13.88 25.38
C ARG A 1260 -3.47 15.32 25.84
N LEU A 1261 -4.27 16.27 25.39
CA LEU A 1261 -4.20 17.67 25.84
C LEU A 1261 -4.51 17.78 27.33
N ASP A 1262 -5.52 17.06 27.84
CA ASP A 1262 -5.85 17.02 29.27
C ASP A 1262 -4.70 16.45 30.12
N LYS A 1263 -4.01 15.41 29.65
CA LYS A 1263 -2.83 14.85 30.35
C LYS A 1263 -1.68 15.84 30.40
N LEU A 1264 -1.39 16.55 29.29
CA LEU A 1264 -0.36 17.59 29.27
C LEU A 1264 -0.77 18.80 30.10
N TRP A 1265 -2.06 19.14 30.13
CA TRP A 1265 -2.57 20.18 31.03
C TRP A 1265 -2.34 19.83 32.49
N ALA A 1266 -2.60 18.58 32.90
CA ALA A 1266 -2.38 18.15 34.28
C ALA A 1266 -0.94 18.47 34.76
N LEU A 1267 0.04 18.31 33.87
CA LEU A 1267 1.48 18.61 34.08
C LEU A 1267 1.86 20.11 34.01
N LEU A 1268 0.89 21.00 33.73
CA LEU A 1268 0.99 22.46 33.87
C LEU A 1268 0.29 22.98 35.14
N SER A 1269 -0.50 22.13 35.80
CA SER A 1269 -1.23 22.40 37.04
C SER A 1269 -0.72 21.61 38.26
N MET A 1270 0.36 20.84 38.07
CA MET A 1270 1.24 20.28 39.10
C MET A 1270 2.56 21.06 39.07
#